data_AF-A0A8J4WFU8-F1
#
_entry.id   AF-A0A8J4WFU8-F1
#
_cell.length_a   1.000
_cell.length_b   1.000
_cell.length_c   1.000
_cell.angle_alpha   90.00
_cell.angle_beta   90.00
_cell.angle_gamma   90.00
#
_symmetry.space_group_name_H-M   'P 1'
#
loop_
_entity.id
_entity.type
_entity.pdbx_description
1 polymer ?
#
loop_
_entity_poly.entity_id
_entity_poly.type
_entity_poly.pdbx_seq_one_letter_code
_entity_poly.pdbx_strand_id
1 'polypeptide(L)'
;MGNAGMTVEELLKQRVIPIFNENDTVSVDELKFGDNDLLSALVANLVKAQHLVILTDTNGLYTADPRKDPAAVRYDRIPEITAEIYAYAGGSGSSVGTGGMRSKVDAAKVATRGGVPVFVGSVKEPGDMQKAVDGTGKGTYFETRLAALSRKKQWLGFMSTPLGTVVVDNGAEEALVHGGHSLLPVGVKRVLGTFHAGDVVEVLGMDDTLLGRGIVNYDDDQLRLIAGLPSGEVMKQLNSIHRLEQGTPESMLDRLALNKERIAGIAEGLRQIVELQDPVGEVLETFTRPNGLHVEKLRVPIGLIGIIYEARPNVTVDAAGLCLKTGNAVLLRGGSSALSSNRKIVEVLHQALATTDMPADALQLVEDADRSSVDEMLKLNGLLDVIIPRGGASLIRNVVANATVPVIETGAGICHTYVDESADPVMAAEIAINAKAQRPSVCNSMETLLLHAVYAEDHLPTLAEQLREANVQLKGCDTDITMLNRSNQKRQEELSTRYAVHTGTAAQSLDHLAASPVIVLCMKPKDAAAALRELGPLLSSDQLIVSVIAGLSIRTMQTLLGRKQPIARTMPNTSSTIGLGATGLAFSEEITDEQRSTVMTMFEAVGIVTIVPEDKLEVLTGISGSGPAYVYYLMEAMIAAGIRGGLSSQQSRDLTVQTVLGASRMVQQTGMEPMKLRSDVTSPGATYRLHDDRADFRKKAESIAVGMTVGSWTELPQAKREAMQKHLGEVISVEVHEAEGIAPGERYADITIGYPDVNFSRDIPALLVTVFGKISMDGRIKLTRLGFSDGFLSAFPGPKFGLNGVRDLLGVHDRPLLMSIFKSVIGLDAEELREQFIRQALGGVDLIKDDEILFENKLTPIEKRVEVCMKAAEQARKETGKKLLYAANLTGPTSRLKQQAERAIGAGANALLFNVLSYGYDVLHELSSDPDINVPIMAHPALAGALYPSPHYGISASVLLGQLMRLAGADLVLFPSPYGSVTMPKEENMAITEQLLSPELPVRTSMPVPSAGIHPGLVPLILRDFGTDVIVNAGGGIHGHPMEANTRSAVKMGFEKITLEHKRQVLEELADIKALFASRNWFPGTSGNLSMRVGDFDPEQFYFAVTASGKDKSLRTPEDFLFVDKHGKAIENTTLKPSAETLIHCEIYRLTGCGAVFHVHTVFNNLISEFFGADGHVPIQGIELIKAFNIWEENAEIRVPILPNFADIPSIAELVPGVLDANVPGILLRNHGIYAWGKDAFEAKRHLEAFEFLFEVMYRQLLLKGATK
;
A
#
# COMPACT_ATOMS: atom_id res chain seq x y z
N MET A 1 1.63 -3.22 -36.64
CA MET A 1 0.33 -3.92 -36.78
C MET A 1 0.41 -4.96 -35.68
N GLY A 2 -0.39 -4.88 -34.62
CA GLY A 2 -0.12 -5.67 -33.40
C GLY A 2 -0.14 -7.18 -33.65
N ASN A 3 0.38 -7.96 -32.69
CA ASN A 3 0.50 -9.43 -32.73
C ASN A 3 -0.77 -10.16 -33.20
N ALA A 4 -1.94 -9.70 -32.75
CA ALA A 4 -3.23 -10.24 -33.18
C ALA A 4 -3.45 -10.13 -34.69
N GLY A 5 -3.10 -9.00 -35.32
CA GLY A 5 -3.27 -8.81 -36.77
C GLY A 5 -2.40 -9.75 -37.61
N MET A 6 -1.13 -9.90 -37.24
CA MET A 6 -0.18 -10.78 -37.95
C MET A 6 -0.56 -12.25 -37.82
N THR A 7 -1.01 -12.67 -36.63
CA THR A 7 -1.50 -14.03 -36.39
C THR A 7 -2.66 -14.36 -37.33
N VAL A 8 -3.60 -13.43 -37.49
CA VAL A 8 -4.77 -13.63 -38.35
C VAL A 8 -4.40 -13.67 -39.82
N GLU A 9 -3.49 -12.78 -40.27
CA GLU A 9 -2.98 -12.82 -41.64
C GLU A 9 -2.27 -14.14 -41.95
N GLU A 10 -1.47 -14.67 -41.02
CA GLU A 10 -0.75 -15.92 -41.19
C GLU A 10 -1.69 -17.13 -41.25
N LEU A 11 -2.69 -17.19 -40.36
CA LEU A 11 -3.73 -18.22 -40.43
C LEU A 11 -4.46 -18.22 -41.78
N LEU A 12 -4.79 -17.04 -42.30
CA LEU A 12 -5.45 -16.90 -43.61
C LEU A 12 -4.55 -17.32 -44.77
N LYS A 13 -3.24 -17.02 -44.73
CA LYS A 13 -2.28 -17.52 -45.73
C LYS A 13 -2.21 -19.04 -45.76
N GLN A 14 -2.35 -19.67 -44.60
CA GLN A 14 -2.40 -21.13 -44.46
C GLN A 14 -3.78 -21.72 -44.79
N ARG A 15 -4.71 -20.91 -45.31
CA ARG A 15 -6.09 -21.30 -45.65
C ARG A 15 -6.91 -21.77 -44.45
N VAL A 16 -6.55 -21.33 -43.24
CA VAL A 16 -7.31 -21.54 -42.01
C VAL A 16 -8.34 -20.41 -41.87
N ILE A 17 -9.58 -20.76 -41.54
CA ILE A 17 -10.62 -19.77 -41.24
C ILE A 17 -10.58 -19.48 -39.73
N PRO A 18 -10.12 -18.31 -39.30
CA PRO A 18 -10.06 -17.97 -37.88
C PRO A 18 -11.49 -17.74 -37.34
N ILE A 19 -11.82 -18.41 -36.24
CA ILE A 19 -13.08 -18.24 -35.52
C ILE A 19 -12.78 -17.47 -34.23
N PHE A 20 -13.38 -16.31 -34.07
CA PHE A 20 -13.26 -15.49 -32.86
C PHE A 20 -14.54 -15.60 -32.03
N ASN A 21 -14.40 -15.92 -30.75
CA ASN A 21 -15.52 -16.06 -29.81
C ASN A 21 -15.13 -15.46 -28.46
N GLU A 22 -16.02 -14.66 -27.86
CA GLU A 22 -15.81 -14.06 -26.54
C GLU A 22 -15.84 -15.10 -25.39
N ASN A 23 -16.58 -16.19 -25.55
CA ASN A 23 -16.82 -17.16 -24.47
C ASN A 23 -15.68 -18.18 -24.23
N ASP A 24 -14.69 -18.26 -25.13
CA ASP A 24 -13.65 -19.32 -25.11
C ASP A 24 -12.21 -18.76 -25.08
N THR A 25 -12.00 -17.45 -24.91
CA THR A 25 -10.66 -16.86 -24.95
C THR A 25 -9.85 -17.05 -23.66
N VAL A 26 -8.66 -17.63 -23.78
CA VAL A 26 -7.56 -17.47 -22.83
C VAL A 26 -6.94 -16.09 -23.09
N SER A 27 -7.51 -15.04 -22.51
CA SER A 27 -7.21 -13.63 -22.85
C SER A 27 -5.75 -13.24 -22.56
N VAL A 28 -5.07 -12.70 -23.58
CA VAL A 28 -4.00 -11.69 -23.49
C VAL A 28 -4.63 -10.29 -23.46
N ASP A 29 -3.94 -9.30 -22.88
CA ASP A 29 -4.45 -7.95 -22.55
C ASP A 29 -4.97 -7.09 -23.72
N GLU A 30 -4.90 -7.55 -24.97
CA GLU A 30 -5.27 -6.79 -26.17
C GLU A 30 -6.76 -6.87 -26.57
N LEU A 31 -7.55 -7.86 -26.12
CA LEU A 31 -8.94 -8.06 -26.55
C LEU A 31 -9.85 -8.50 -25.37
N LYS A 32 -10.57 -7.56 -24.75
CA LYS A 32 -11.65 -7.83 -23.76
C LYS A 32 -12.92 -7.09 -24.18
N PHE A 33 -14.00 -7.80 -24.49
CA PHE A 33 -15.28 -7.20 -24.92
C PHE A 33 -16.47 -7.94 -24.31
N GLY A 34 -17.66 -7.31 -24.35
CA GLY A 34 -18.92 -7.82 -23.80
C GLY A 34 -20.03 -8.08 -24.82
N ASP A 35 -19.74 -7.98 -26.14
CA ASP A 35 -20.68 -8.24 -27.24
C ASP A 35 -19.94 -8.68 -28.54
N ASN A 36 -20.33 -9.83 -29.09
CA ASN A 36 -19.79 -10.40 -30.34
C ASN A 36 -20.01 -9.50 -31.58
N ASP A 37 -21.11 -8.72 -31.63
CA ASP A 37 -21.37 -7.80 -32.75
C ASP A 37 -20.28 -6.71 -32.79
N LEU A 38 -19.93 -6.14 -31.64
CA LEU A 38 -18.87 -5.13 -31.52
C LEU A 38 -17.47 -5.74 -31.74
N LEU A 39 -17.22 -6.93 -31.18
CA LEU A 39 -15.99 -7.68 -31.42
C LEU A 39 -15.76 -7.90 -32.93
N SER A 40 -16.80 -8.28 -33.67
CA SER A 40 -16.72 -8.49 -35.12
C SER A 40 -16.33 -7.23 -35.88
N ALA A 41 -16.83 -6.06 -35.47
CA ALA A 41 -16.47 -4.77 -36.06
C ALA A 41 -15.02 -4.35 -35.77
N LEU A 42 -14.55 -4.62 -34.56
CA LEU A 42 -13.16 -4.34 -34.17
C LEU A 42 -12.18 -5.26 -34.89
N VAL A 43 -12.47 -6.56 -34.96
CA VAL A 43 -11.66 -7.53 -35.72
C VAL A 43 -11.65 -7.17 -37.20
N ALA A 44 -12.79 -6.82 -37.79
CA ALA A 44 -12.87 -6.39 -39.19
C ALA A 44 -12.01 -5.15 -39.46
N ASN A 45 -12.01 -4.17 -38.54
CA ASN A 45 -11.14 -3.00 -38.64
C ASN A 45 -9.66 -3.33 -38.45
N LEU A 46 -9.34 -4.26 -37.52
CA LEU A 46 -7.99 -4.73 -37.24
C LEU A 46 -7.34 -5.37 -38.47
N VAL A 47 -8.09 -6.25 -39.15
CA VAL A 47 -7.61 -6.99 -40.34
C VAL A 47 -7.88 -6.26 -41.66
N LYS A 48 -8.48 -5.07 -41.62
CA LYS A 48 -8.91 -4.31 -42.81
C LYS A 48 -9.74 -5.16 -43.77
N ALA A 49 -10.75 -5.83 -43.23
CA ALA A 49 -11.66 -6.67 -44.00
C ALA A 49 -12.30 -5.88 -45.15
N GLN A 50 -12.48 -6.55 -46.29
CA GLN A 50 -13.17 -5.95 -47.44
C GLN A 50 -14.65 -5.68 -47.14
N HIS A 51 -15.28 -6.56 -46.36
CA HIS A 51 -16.67 -6.46 -45.94
C HIS A 51 -16.82 -7.06 -44.54
N LEU A 52 -17.71 -6.49 -43.73
CA LEU A 52 -18.24 -7.11 -42.53
C LEU A 52 -19.69 -7.54 -42.77
N VAL A 53 -20.03 -8.79 -42.50
CA VAL A 53 -21.37 -9.35 -42.68
C VAL A 53 -21.92 -9.76 -41.31
N ILE A 54 -22.94 -9.04 -40.84
CA ILE A 54 -23.65 -9.33 -39.59
C ILE A 54 -25.01 -9.95 -39.93
N LEU A 55 -25.23 -11.18 -39.46
CA LEU A 55 -26.45 -11.93 -39.74
C LEU A 55 -27.51 -11.69 -38.66
N THR A 56 -28.76 -11.47 -39.08
CA THR A 56 -29.90 -11.25 -38.19
C THR A 56 -31.16 -11.95 -38.69
N ASP A 57 -32.09 -12.19 -37.78
CA ASP A 57 -33.44 -12.66 -38.02
C ASP A 57 -34.35 -11.63 -38.71
N THR A 58 -33.92 -10.36 -38.76
CA THR A 58 -34.58 -9.25 -39.46
C THR A 58 -33.99 -9.02 -40.85
N ASN A 59 -34.81 -8.51 -41.78
CA ASN A 59 -34.38 -8.31 -43.17
C ASN A 59 -33.61 -7.00 -43.40
N GLY A 60 -33.05 -6.38 -42.36
CA GLY A 60 -32.33 -5.09 -42.38
C GLY A 60 -32.89 -4.07 -41.38
N LEU A 61 -32.37 -2.84 -41.43
CA LEU A 61 -32.88 -1.69 -40.68
C LEU A 61 -34.09 -1.06 -41.39
N TYR A 62 -35.12 -0.69 -40.64
CA TYR A 62 -36.36 -0.09 -41.15
C TYR A 62 -36.56 1.33 -40.61
N THR A 63 -37.38 2.15 -41.29
CA THR A 63 -37.75 3.52 -40.85
C THR A 63 -38.57 3.55 -39.56
N ALA A 64 -39.19 2.42 -39.20
CA ALA A 64 -39.91 2.19 -37.94
C ALA A 64 -39.96 0.67 -37.67
N ASP A 65 -40.38 0.23 -36.48
CA ASP A 65 -40.58 -1.20 -36.19
C ASP A 65 -41.66 -1.77 -37.14
N PRO A 66 -41.30 -2.65 -38.10
CA PRO A 66 -42.24 -3.14 -39.11
C PRO A 66 -43.33 -4.05 -38.51
N ARG A 67 -43.21 -4.45 -37.24
CA ARG A 67 -44.25 -5.17 -36.49
C ARG A 67 -45.33 -4.23 -35.96
N LYS A 68 -45.03 -2.94 -35.81
CA LYS A 68 -45.93 -1.91 -35.24
C LYS A 68 -46.40 -0.90 -36.28
N ASP A 69 -45.60 -0.65 -37.30
CA ASP A 69 -45.94 0.25 -38.41
C ASP A 69 -45.87 -0.51 -39.75
N PRO A 70 -47.02 -0.83 -40.36
CA PRO A 70 -47.09 -1.48 -41.68
C PRO A 70 -46.52 -0.63 -42.82
N ALA A 71 -46.35 0.69 -42.63
CA ALA A 71 -45.76 1.59 -43.61
C ALA A 71 -44.22 1.69 -43.49
N ALA A 72 -43.60 0.96 -42.56
CA ALA A 72 -42.16 0.96 -42.37
C ALA A 72 -41.42 0.47 -43.63
N VAL A 73 -40.53 1.31 -44.15
CA VAL A 73 -39.70 1.02 -45.33
C VAL A 73 -38.32 0.58 -44.87
N ARG A 74 -37.76 -0.45 -45.51
CA ARG A 74 -36.40 -0.90 -45.24
C ARG A 74 -35.38 0.05 -45.87
N TYR A 75 -34.31 0.38 -45.14
CA TYR A 75 -33.13 1.00 -45.72
C TYR A 75 -32.32 -0.05 -46.49
N ASP A 76 -32.23 0.08 -47.81
CA ASP A 76 -31.37 -0.80 -48.60
C ASP A 76 -29.89 -0.38 -48.50
N ARG A 77 -29.61 0.93 -48.51
CA ARG A 77 -28.25 1.49 -48.40
C ARG A 77 -28.22 2.73 -47.51
N ILE A 78 -27.21 2.80 -46.66
CA ILE A 78 -26.95 3.89 -45.71
C ILE A 78 -25.53 4.39 -45.94
N PRO A 79 -25.35 5.53 -46.63
CA PRO A 79 -24.01 6.07 -46.91
C PRO A 79 -23.34 6.70 -45.69
N GLU A 80 -24.13 7.10 -44.69
CA GLU A 80 -23.65 7.68 -43.43
C GLU A 80 -24.69 7.42 -42.34
N ILE A 81 -24.23 7.02 -41.15
CA ILE A 81 -25.11 6.78 -40.00
C ILE A 81 -25.34 8.12 -39.28
N THR A 82 -26.41 8.81 -39.65
CA THR A 82 -26.84 10.06 -39.01
C THR A 82 -27.47 9.81 -37.64
N ALA A 83 -27.63 10.87 -36.83
CA ALA A 83 -28.32 10.79 -35.54
C ALA A 83 -29.77 10.27 -35.68
N GLU A 84 -30.43 10.57 -36.80
CA GLU A 84 -31.79 10.07 -37.11
C GLU A 84 -31.79 8.57 -37.41
N ILE A 85 -30.86 8.08 -38.25
CA ILE A 85 -30.70 6.65 -38.55
C ILE A 85 -30.35 5.87 -37.28
N TYR A 86 -29.50 6.44 -36.44
CA TYR A 86 -29.13 5.88 -35.14
C TYR A 86 -30.34 5.78 -34.19
N ALA A 87 -31.23 6.79 -34.19
CA ALA A 87 -32.43 6.81 -33.36
C ALA A 87 -33.44 5.71 -33.77
N TYR A 88 -33.55 5.39 -35.07
CA TYR A 88 -34.43 4.31 -35.56
C TYR A 88 -34.01 2.90 -35.14
N ALA A 89 -32.76 2.72 -34.69
CA ALA A 89 -32.27 1.45 -34.17
C ALA A 89 -32.72 1.17 -32.72
N GLY A 90 -33.40 2.12 -32.05
CA GLY A 90 -33.78 2.08 -30.64
C GLY A 90 -35.28 1.89 -30.39
N GLY A 91 -35.75 0.64 -30.42
CA GLY A 91 -37.07 0.22 -29.93
C GLY A 91 -36.99 -1.19 -29.32
N SER A 92 -37.59 -1.38 -28.15
CA SER A 92 -37.48 -2.52 -27.22
C SER A 92 -37.55 -3.94 -27.80
N GLY A 93 -36.70 -4.85 -27.27
CA GLY A 93 -36.78 -6.30 -27.54
C GLY A 93 -36.02 -7.21 -26.56
N SER A 94 -36.78 -7.85 -25.65
CA SER A 94 -36.59 -9.14 -24.93
C SER A 94 -35.42 -9.35 -23.95
N SER A 95 -35.78 -9.74 -22.72
CA SER A 95 -34.93 -10.08 -21.56
C SER A 95 -34.20 -11.43 -21.62
N VAL A 96 -34.02 -12.02 -22.80
CA VAL A 96 -33.31 -13.30 -22.98
C VAL A 96 -32.38 -13.33 -24.20
N GLY A 97 -32.15 -12.20 -24.90
CA GLY A 97 -31.19 -12.10 -26.00
C GLY A 97 -30.39 -10.80 -25.94
N THR A 98 -29.05 -10.90 -25.95
CA THR A 98 -28.13 -9.76 -25.77
C THR A 98 -27.89 -8.90 -27.03
N GLY A 99 -28.40 -9.27 -28.21
CA GLY A 99 -28.04 -8.62 -29.49
C GLY A 99 -29.19 -7.97 -30.28
N GLY A 100 -29.65 -6.78 -29.88
CA GLY A 100 -30.67 -6.01 -30.61
C GLY A 100 -30.15 -5.31 -31.88
N MET A 101 -31.05 -4.72 -32.69
CA MET A 101 -30.69 -3.94 -33.89
C MET A 101 -29.75 -2.77 -33.58
N ARG A 102 -29.84 -2.20 -32.38
CA ARG A 102 -28.92 -1.16 -31.88
C ARG A 102 -27.46 -1.62 -31.86
N SER A 103 -27.18 -2.81 -31.33
CA SER A 103 -25.81 -3.35 -31.29
C SER A 103 -25.24 -3.52 -32.70
N LYS A 104 -26.07 -3.95 -33.66
CA LYS A 104 -25.69 -4.13 -35.07
C LYS A 104 -25.39 -2.79 -35.76
N VAL A 105 -26.14 -1.74 -35.43
CA VAL A 105 -25.87 -0.37 -35.91
C VAL A 105 -24.64 0.23 -35.22
N ASP A 106 -24.40 -0.05 -33.94
CA ASP A 106 -23.19 0.35 -33.22
C ASP A 106 -21.93 -0.33 -33.82
N ALA A 107 -21.99 -1.64 -34.08
CA ALA A 107 -20.97 -2.38 -34.79
C ALA A 107 -20.75 -1.84 -36.21
N ALA A 108 -21.84 -1.57 -36.95
CA ALA A 108 -21.76 -0.95 -38.27
C ALA A 108 -21.10 0.43 -38.25
N LYS A 109 -21.38 1.23 -37.23
CA LYS A 109 -20.76 2.56 -37.01
C LYS A 109 -19.27 2.45 -36.71
N VAL A 110 -18.86 1.48 -35.90
CA VAL A 110 -17.43 1.26 -35.60
C VAL A 110 -16.67 0.78 -36.84
N ALA A 111 -17.21 -0.20 -37.56
CA ALA A 111 -16.59 -0.73 -38.77
C ALA A 111 -16.52 0.29 -39.91
N THR A 112 -17.62 1.01 -40.20
CA THR A 112 -17.63 2.04 -41.25
C THR A 112 -16.70 3.22 -40.94
N ARG A 113 -16.56 3.60 -39.66
CA ARG A 113 -15.54 4.60 -39.22
C ARG A 113 -14.11 4.12 -39.46
N GLY A 114 -13.84 2.82 -39.34
CA GLY A 114 -12.54 2.22 -39.63
C GLY A 114 -12.28 1.95 -41.11
N GLY A 115 -13.25 2.26 -41.98
CA GLY A 115 -13.16 2.13 -43.44
C GLY A 115 -13.67 0.80 -43.98
N VAL A 116 -14.38 0.00 -43.18
CA VAL A 116 -14.94 -1.29 -43.60
C VAL A 116 -16.45 -1.16 -43.88
N PRO A 117 -16.94 -1.45 -45.09
CA PRO A 117 -18.37 -1.49 -45.39
C PRO A 117 -19.05 -2.69 -44.72
N VAL A 118 -20.32 -2.51 -44.32
CA VAL A 118 -21.03 -3.48 -43.47
C VAL A 118 -22.37 -3.86 -44.07
N PHE A 119 -22.70 -5.15 -44.04
CA PHE A 119 -24.03 -5.67 -44.35
C PHE A 119 -24.70 -6.17 -43.07
N VAL A 120 -25.96 -5.77 -42.82
CA VAL A 120 -26.80 -6.29 -41.74
C VAL A 120 -28.08 -6.87 -42.36
N GLY A 121 -28.29 -8.18 -42.27
CA GLY A 121 -29.47 -8.80 -42.89
C GLY A 121 -29.60 -10.29 -42.68
N SER A 122 -30.63 -10.88 -43.30
CA SER A 122 -30.97 -12.29 -43.12
C SER A 122 -30.45 -13.16 -44.26
N VAL A 123 -29.92 -14.33 -43.91
CA VAL A 123 -29.43 -15.35 -44.84
C VAL A 123 -30.10 -16.66 -44.46
N LYS A 124 -31.03 -17.15 -45.29
CA LYS A 124 -31.83 -18.36 -44.99
C LYS A 124 -31.78 -19.39 -46.10
N GLU A 125 -31.67 -18.97 -47.35
CA GLU A 125 -31.65 -19.85 -48.51
C GLU A 125 -30.20 -20.02 -49.04
N PRO A 126 -29.86 -21.19 -49.60
CA PRO A 126 -28.60 -21.37 -50.32
C PRO A 126 -28.42 -20.29 -51.39
N GLY A 127 -27.29 -19.55 -51.32
CA GLY A 127 -26.98 -18.43 -52.21
C GLY A 127 -27.31 -17.04 -51.66
N ASP A 128 -28.02 -16.91 -50.53
CA ASP A 128 -28.28 -15.60 -49.90
C ASP A 128 -26.99 -14.93 -49.40
N MET A 129 -26.01 -15.70 -48.93
CA MET A 129 -24.70 -15.17 -48.48
C MET A 129 -23.88 -14.59 -49.63
N GLN A 130 -23.90 -15.25 -50.80
CA GLN A 130 -23.26 -14.75 -52.02
C GLN A 130 -23.88 -13.41 -52.43
N LYS A 131 -25.22 -13.33 -52.44
CA LYS A 131 -25.95 -12.09 -52.73
C LYS A 131 -25.63 -10.98 -51.72
N ALA A 132 -25.49 -11.32 -50.43
CA ALA A 132 -25.11 -10.37 -49.39
C ALA A 132 -23.74 -9.73 -49.66
N VAL A 133 -22.74 -10.53 -50.03
CA VAL A 133 -21.40 -10.05 -50.40
C VAL A 133 -21.42 -9.25 -51.72
N ASP A 134 -22.19 -9.71 -52.70
CA ASP A 134 -22.29 -9.07 -54.03
C ASP A 134 -23.14 -7.77 -54.02
N GLY A 135 -23.61 -7.31 -52.86
CA GLY A 135 -24.36 -6.06 -52.75
C GLY A 135 -25.85 -6.14 -53.11
N THR A 136 -26.41 -7.35 -53.27
CA THR A 136 -27.80 -7.63 -53.70
C THR A 136 -28.60 -8.47 -52.70
N GLY A 137 -28.09 -8.64 -51.49
CA GLY A 137 -28.66 -9.45 -50.43
C GLY A 137 -29.88 -8.83 -49.75
N LYS A 138 -30.61 -9.65 -48.99
CA LYS A 138 -31.79 -9.23 -48.23
C LYS A 138 -31.37 -8.57 -46.89
N GLY A 139 -30.90 -7.33 -46.96
CA GLY A 139 -30.42 -6.58 -45.78
C GLY A 139 -30.14 -5.11 -46.07
N THR A 140 -29.53 -4.43 -45.11
CA THR A 140 -29.10 -3.03 -45.19
C THR A 140 -27.58 -2.96 -45.34
N TYR A 141 -27.11 -2.20 -46.32
CA TYR A 141 -25.70 -1.94 -46.56
C TYR A 141 -25.28 -0.58 -45.97
N PHE A 142 -24.30 -0.58 -45.07
CA PHE A 142 -23.67 0.62 -44.53
C PHE A 142 -22.37 0.88 -45.30
N GLU A 143 -22.30 2.01 -46.00
CA GLU A 143 -21.15 2.39 -46.82
C GLU A 143 -20.18 3.28 -46.00
N THR A 144 -18.96 3.49 -46.51
CA THR A 144 -17.96 4.35 -45.88
C THR A 144 -17.22 5.22 -46.89
N ARG A 145 -17.01 6.49 -46.53
CA ARG A 145 -16.20 7.45 -47.30
C ARG A 145 -14.74 7.54 -46.80
N LEU A 146 -14.41 6.84 -45.71
CA LEU A 146 -13.15 6.98 -44.97
C LEU A 146 -12.02 6.05 -45.43
N ALA A 147 -12.26 5.22 -46.45
CA ALA A 147 -11.25 4.30 -47.00
C ALA A 147 -9.97 4.99 -47.51
N ALA A 148 -9.94 6.32 -47.63
CA ALA A 148 -8.84 7.11 -48.19
C ALA A 148 -7.88 7.79 -47.18
N LEU A 149 -8.09 7.70 -45.86
CA LEU A 149 -7.24 8.40 -44.86
C LEU A 149 -6.13 7.50 -44.28
N SER A 150 -4.92 8.04 -44.16
CA SER A 150 -3.77 7.34 -43.55
C SER A 150 -3.94 7.12 -42.04
N ARG A 151 -3.44 5.99 -41.51
CA ARG A 151 -3.47 5.57 -40.09
C ARG A 151 -3.19 6.71 -39.09
N LYS A 152 -2.15 7.53 -39.34
CA LYS A 152 -1.74 8.65 -38.48
C LYS A 152 -2.80 9.75 -38.37
N LYS A 153 -3.48 10.07 -39.47
CA LYS A 153 -4.52 11.13 -39.52
C LYS A 153 -5.83 10.71 -38.87
N GLN A 154 -6.17 9.42 -38.89
CA GLN A 154 -7.38 8.89 -38.24
C GLN A 154 -7.26 8.89 -36.70
N TRP A 155 -6.07 8.58 -36.17
CA TRP A 155 -5.80 8.64 -34.73
C TRP A 155 -5.78 10.08 -34.19
N LEU A 156 -5.05 10.99 -34.88
CA LEU A 156 -4.95 12.41 -34.52
C LEU A 156 -6.29 13.15 -34.55
N GLY A 157 -7.17 12.80 -35.50
CA GLY A 157 -8.44 13.50 -35.68
C GLY A 157 -9.55 13.07 -34.71
N PHE A 158 -9.55 11.81 -34.26
CA PHE A 158 -10.75 11.22 -33.63
C PHE A 158 -10.49 10.37 -32.37
N MET A 159 -9.23 10.05 -32.03
CA MET A 159 -8.91 9.15 -30.90
C MET A 159 -7.95 9.74 -29.84
N SER A 160 -7.35 10.91 -30.10
CA SER A 160 -6.46 11.59 -29.16
C SER A 160 -7.13 12.77 -28.43
N THR A 161 -6.87 12.90 -27.13
CA THR A 161 -7.26 14.07 -26.32
C THR A 161 -6.18 15.16 -26.44
N PRO A 162 -6.50 16.38 -26.91
CA PRO A 162 -5.52 17.45 -27.00
C PRO A 162 -5.19 18.02 -25.61
N LEU A 163 -3.90 18.27 -25.34
CA LEU A 163 -3.38 18.74 -24.05
C LEU A 163 -3.03 20.25 -24.04
N GLY A 164 -3.15 20.91 -25.20
CA GLY A 164 -3.00 22.36 -25.30
C GLY A 164 -3.39 22.91 -26.66
N THR A 165 -3.13 24.20 -26.87
CA THR A 165 -3.61 24.95 -28.03
C THR A 165 -2.55 25.92 -28.56
N VAL A 166 -2.39 25.98 -29.88
CA VAL A 166 -1.46 26.86 -30.60
C VAL A 166 -2.26 27.73 -31.57
N VAL A 167 -2.12 29.05 -31.45
CA VAL A 167 -2.79 30.02 -32.35
C VAL A 167 -1.80 30.48 -33.41
N VAL A 168 -2.20 30.44 -34.67
CA VAL A 168 -1.34 30.70 -35.84
C VAL A 168 -1.83 31.88 -36.67
N ASP A 169 -0.94 32.55 -37.41
CA ASP A 169 -1.33 33.61 -38.35
C ASP A 169 -1.89 33.08 -39.68
N ASN A 170 -2.49 33.98 -40.46
CA ASN A 170 -3.15 33.66 -41.72
C ASN A 170 -2.22 32.97 -42.73
N GLY A 171 -0.90 33.25 -42.70
CA GLY A 171 0.05 32.61 -43.60
C GLY A 171 0.32 31.15 -43.20
N ALA A 172 0.40 30.88 -41.90
CA ALA A 172 0.51 29.54 -41.36
C ALA A 172 -0.80 28.74 -41.50
N GLU A 173 -1.96 29.38 -41.36
CA GLU A 173 -3.26 28.78 -41.64
C GLU A 173 -3.37 28.31 -43.09
N GLU A 174 -3.02 29.16 -44.07
CA GLU A 174 -3.06 28.79 -45.49
C GLU A 174 -2.10 27.62 -45.79
N ALA A 175 -0.91 27.62 -45.18
CA ALA A 175 0.06 26.53 -45.30
C ALA A 175 -0.42 25.20 -44.67
N LEU A 176 -1.17 25.26 -43.55
CA LEU A 176 -1.70 24.11 -42.85
C LEU A 176 -2.93 23.51 -43.56
N VAL A 177 -3.90 24.35 -43.90
CA VAL A 177 -5.21 23.94 -44.42
C VAL A 177 -5.13 23.57 -45.90
N HIS A 178 -4.35 24.32 -46.69
CA HIS A 178 -4.28 24.12 -48.14
C HIS A 178 -2.94 23.53 -48.61
N GLY A 179 -1.84 23.79 -47.89
CA GLY A 179 -0.51 23.27 -48.23
C GLY A 179 -0.16 21.91 -47.61
N GLY A 180 -0.86 21.50 -46.54
CA GLY A 180 -0.56 20.27 -45.79
C GLY A 180 0.83 20.27 -45.15
N HIS A 181 1.42 21.44 -44.94
CA HIS A 181 2.75 21.60 -44.35
C HIS A 181 2.71 21.54 -42.82
N SER A 182 3.81 21.14 -42.19
CA SER A 182 3.96 21.23 -40.73
C SER A 182 4.09 22.69 -40.29
N LEU A 183 3.53 23.03 -39.13
CA LEU A 183 3.58 24.36 -38.55
C LEU A 183 5.02 24.70 -38.12
N LEU A 184 5.56 25.79 -38.67
CA LEU A 184 6.85 26.33 -38.24
C LEU A 184 6.65 27.37 -37.12
N PRO A 185 7.62 27.53 -36.19
CA PRO A 185 7.53 28.49 -35.08
C PRO A 185 7.23 29.93 -35.53
N VAL A 186 7.70 30.34 -36.71
CA VAL A 186 7.47 31.68 -37.29
C VAL A 186 5.98 32.05 -37.42
N GLY A 187 5.14 31.05 -37.66
CA GLY A 187 3.69 31.19 -37.84
C GLY A 187 2.89 31.16 -36.54
N VAL A 188 3.54 30.84 -35.41
CA VAL A 188 2.90 30.74 -34.09
C VAL A 188 2.82 32.12 -33.44
N LYS A 189 1.63 32.51 -32.99
CA LYS A 189 1.38 33.80 -32.30
C LYS A 189 1.09 33.63 -30.82
N ARG A 190 0.36 32.59 -30.42
CA ARG A 190 0.04 32.31 -29.02
C ARG A 190 0.13 30.81 -28.74
N VAL A 191 0.58 30.49 -27.53
CA VAL A 191 0.60 29.13 -26.98
C VAL A 191 -0.20 29.13 -25.68
N LEU A 192 -1.18 28.25 -25.56
CA LEU A 192 -2.11 28.14 -24.44
C LEU A 192 -2.12 26.70 -23.93
N GLY A 193 -2.17 26.53 -22.61
CA GLY A 193 -2.03 25.21 -21.96
C GLY A 193 -0.58 24.85 -21.64
N THR A 194 -0.39 23.62 -21.15
CA THR A 194 0.88 23.02 -20.74
C THR A 194 0.98 21.64 -21.39
N PHE A 195 2.03 21.41 -22.17
CA PHE A 195 2.19 20.21 -23.01
C PHE A 195 3.66 20.00 -23.39
N HIS A 196 4.04 18.76 -23.69
CA HIS A 196 5.40 18.37 -24.04
C HIS A 196 5.53 17.99 -25.52
N ALA A 197 6.75 17.96 -26.04
CA ALA A 197 7.03 17.40 -27.35
C ALA A 197 6.50 15.95 -27.44
N GLY A 198 5.72 15.66 -28.49
CA GLY A 198 5.01 14.41 -28.68
C GLY A 198 3.52 14.47 -28.31
N ASP A 199 3.07 15.50 -27.57
CA ASP A 199 1.67 15.68 -27.21
C ASP A 199 0.84 16.22 -28.37
N VAL A 200 -0.46 15.91 -28.35
CA VAL A 200 -1.43 16.44 -29.34
C VAL A 200 -1.94 17.79 -28.87
N VAL A 201 -1.91 18.78 -29.74
CA VAL A 201 -2.42 20.14 -29.49
C VAL A 201 -3.45 20.53 -30.55
N GLU A 202 -4.38 21.41 -30.18
CA GLU A 202 -5.30 22.06 -31.12
C GLU A 202 -4.62 23.26 -31.79
N VAL A 203 -4.86 23.45 -33.09
CA VAL A 203 -4.35 24.60 -33.85
C VAL A 203 -5.52 25.51 -34.19
N LEU A 204 -5.47 26.76 -33.73
CA LEU A 204 -6.50 27.77 -33.97
C LEU A 204 -6.02 28.86 -34.92
N GLY A 205 -6.93 29.40 -35.73
CA GLY A 205 -6.72 30.62 -36.51
C GLY A 205 -6.74 31.87 -35.63
N MET A 206 -6.43 33.03 -36.20
CA MET A 206 -6.40 34.31 -35.49
C MET A 206 -7.78 34.75 -34.95
N ASP A 207 -8.87 34.14 -35.43
CA ASP A 207 -10.25 34.34 -34.98
C ASP A 207 -10.73 33.25 -33.99
N ASP A 208 -9.79 32.48 -33.43
CA ASP A 208 -10.01 31.33 -32.55
C ASP A 208 -10.83 30.18 -33.20
N THR A 209 -10.93 30.13 -34.54
CA THR A 209 -11.51 28.98 -35.24
C THR A 209 -10.58 27.77 -35.22
N LEU A 210 -11.13 26.57 -34.99
CA LEU A 210 -10.36 25.33 -34.98
C LEU A 210 -9.96 24.92 -36.40
N LEU A 211 -8.66 25.00 -36.68
CA LEU A 211 -8.08 24.62 -37.98
C LEU A 211 -7.73 23.13 -38.03
N GLY A 212 -7.35 22.52 -36.90
CA GLY A 212 -7.04 21.10 -36.82
C GLY A 212 -6.32 20.70 -35.53
N ARG A 213 -5.85 19.45 -35.48
CA ARG A 213 -5.04 18.90 -34.38
C ARG A 213 -3.72 18.36 -34.90
N GLY A 214 -2.64 18.55 -34.14
CA GLY A 214 -1.29 18.16 -34.55
C GLY A 214 -0.43 17.73 -33.36
N ILE A 215 0.59 16.92 -33.62
CA ILE A 215 1.62 16.58 -32.65
C ILE A 215 2.60 17.74 -32.58
N VAL A 216 2.91 18.22 -31.39
CA VAL A 216 3.92 19.27 -31.18
C VAL A 216 5.30 18.64 -31.02
N ASN A 217 6.34 19.26 -31.58
CA ASN A 217 7.72 18.77 -31.49
C ASN A 217 8.57 19.54 -30.46
N TYR A 218 7.93 20.37 -29.64
CA TYR A 218 8.56 21.25 -28.66
C TYR A 218 7.67 21.29 -27.41
N ASP A 219 8.29 21.38 -26.24
CA ASP A 219 7.57 21.63 -24.99
C ASP A 219 6.94 23.04 -25.01
N ASP A 220 5.91 23.29 -24.20
CA ASP A 220 5.18 24.56 -24.24
C ASP A 220 6.06 25.77 -23.87
N ASP A 221 7.03 25.61 -22.98
CA ASP A 221 8.00 26.62 -22.60
C ASP A 221 9.02 26.90 -23.72
N GLN A 222 9.52 25.84 -24.38
CA GLN A 222 10.38 25.93 -25.55
C GLN A 222 9.67 26.61 -26.71
N LEU A 223 8.42 26.22 -26.99
CA LEU A 223 7.61 26.78 -28.08
C LEU A 223 7.29 28.25 -27.85
N ARG A 224 7.02 28.67 -26.60
CA ARG A 224 6.87 30.10 -26.23
C ARG A 224 8.16 30.88 -26.48
N LEU A 225 9.32 30.26 -26.25
CA LEU A 225 10.62 30.90 -26.42
C LEU A 225 10.96 31.15 -27.89
N ILE A 226 10.58 30.21 -28.76
CA ILE A 226 10.90 30.22 -30.20
C ILE A 226 9.74 30.71 -31.10
N ALA A 227 8.57 31.02 -30.52
CA ALA A 227 7.41 31.51 -31.25
C ALA A 227 7.71 32.81 -31.99
N GLY A 228 7.35 32.85 -33.28
CA GLY A 228 7.61 33.98 -34.17
C GLY A 228 9.03 34.07 -34.73
N LEU A 229 9.94 33.15 -34.35
CA LEU A 229 11.31 33.16 -34.87
C LEU A 229 11.45 32.40 -36.21
N PRO A 230 12.31 32.87 -37.12
CA PRO A 230 12.68 32.13 -38.32
C PRO A 230 13.55 30.91 -37.96
N SER A 231 13.42 29.81 -38.73
CA SER A 231 14.06 28.51 -38.46
C SER A 231 15.57 28.56 -38.21
N GLY A 232 16.28 29.54 -38.80
CA GLY A 232 17.72 29.73 -38.60
C GLY A 232 18.12 30.26 -37.22
N GLU A 233 17.21 30.89 -36.48
CA GLU A 233 17.46 31.42 -35.14
C GLU A 233 16.98 30.50 -34.02
N VAL A 234 15.98 29.66 -34.31
CA VAL A 234 15.47 28.61 -33.39
C VAL A 234 16.61 27.72 -32.87
N MET A 235 17.47 27.23 -33.77
CA MET A 235 18.60 26.37 -33.41
C MET A 235 19.71 27.10 -32.63
N LYS A 236 19.83 28.42 -32.74
CA LYS A 236 20.83 29.19 -31.96
C LYS A 236 20.40 29.41 -30.52
N GLN A 237 19.11 29.60 -30.27
CA GLN A 237 18.58 29.72 -28.92
C GLN A 237 18.62 28.38 -28.16
N LEU A 238 18.37 27.25 -28.85
CA LEU A 238 18.31 25.93 -28.23
C LEU A 238 19.70 25.26 -28.03
N ASN A 239 20.72 25.54 -28.86
CA ASN A 239 22.02 24.83 -28.85
C ASN A 239 23.18 25.52 -28.09
N SER A 240 22.94 26.39 -27.11
CA SER A 240 24.03 27.11 -26.42
C SER A 240 24.79 26.30 -25.34
N ILE A 241 24.54 25.00 -25.17
CA ILE A 241 25.19 24.20 -24.13
C ILE A 241 25.86 22.93 -24.71
N HIS A 242 27.18 22.88 -24.49
CA HIS A 242 28.14 21.76 -24.60
C HIS A 242 28.86 21.48 -25.94
N ARG A 243 30.16 21.84 -25.94
CA ARG A 243 31.20 21.24 -26.77
C ARG A 243 32.02 20.23 -25.97
N LEU A 244 32.48 19.23 -26.72
CA LEU A 244 33.42 18.13 -26.48
C LEU A 244 34.70 18.47 -25.70
N GLU A 245 35.23 17.47 -24.97
CA GLU A 245 36.67 17.32 -24.72
C GLU A 245 37.18 15.88 -24.88
N GLN A 246 38.49 15.81 -25.13
CA GLN A 246 39.32 14.69 -25.59
C GLN A 246 39.64 13.67 -24.50
N GLY A 247 39.72 12.37 -24.85
CA GLY A 247 40.23 11.33 -23.95
C GLY A 247 39.75 9.89 -24.22
N THR A 248 39.54 9.49 -25.47
CA THR A 248 38.99 8.15 -25.78
C THR A 248 39.98 7.04 -25.42
N PRO A 249 39.65 6.11 -24.51
CA PRO A 249 40.51 5.00 -24.12
C PRO A 249 40.81 4.04 -25.29
N GLU A 250 41.99 3.44 -25.30
CA GLU A 250 42.46 2.52 -26.34
C GLU A 250 41.53 1.31 -26.55
N SER A 251 40.86 0.84 -25.48
CA SER A 251 39.83 -0.21 -25.53
C SER A 251 38.55 0.19 -26.26
N MET A 252 38.21 1.49 -26.31
CA MET A 252 37.08 2.01 -27.06
C MET A 252 37.44 2.16 -28.55
N LEU A 253 38.70 2.49 -28.87
CA LEU A 253 39.20 2.52 -30.25
C LEU A 253 39.21 1.11 -30.88
N ASP A 254 39.63 0.09 -30.13
CA ASP A 254 39.58 -1.30 -30.61
C ASP A 254 38.14 -1.77 -30.87
N ARG A 255 37.15 -1.38 -30.06
CA ARG A 255 35.73 -1.72 -30.29
C ARG A 255 35.13 -1.06 -31.53
N LEU A 256 35.65 0.09 -31.95
CA LEU A 256 35.11 0.91 -33.03
C LEU A 256 35.79 0.67 -34.40
N ALA A 257 37.00 0.11 -34.42
CA ALA A 257 37.81 -0.03 -35.64
C ALA A 257 37.20 -1.03 -36.66
N LEU A 258 37.05 -0.58 -37.91
CA LEU A 258 36.69 -1.42 -39.06
C LEU A 258 37.91 -1.57 -39.99
N ASN A 259 38.51 -2.76 -40.00
CA ASN A 259 39.59 -3.12 -40.92
C ASN A 259 39.10 -4.16 -41.95
N LYS A 260 39.94 -4.51 -42.93
CA LYS A 260 39.57 -5.47 -43.98
C LYS A 260 39.15 -6.84 -43.42
N GLU A 261 39.86 -7.34 -42.40
CA GLU A 261 39.54 -8.63 -41.79
C GLU A 261 38.18 -8.61 -41.07
N ARG A 262 37.88 -7.54 -40.32
CA ARG A 262 36.60 -7.38 -39.61
C ARG A 262 35.42 -7.24 -40.55
N ILE A 263 35.59 -6.53 -41.67
CA ILE A 263 34.56 -6.44 -42.70
C ILE A 263 34.30 -7.81 -43.33
N ALA A 264 35.36 -8.57 -43.62
CA ALA A 264 35.23 -9.94 -44.11
C ALA A 264 34.50 -10.84 -43.09
N GLY A 265 34.82 -10.71 -41.80
CA GLY A 265 34.14 -11.42 -40.72
C GLY A 265 32.66 -11.07 -40.57
N ILE A 266 32.30 -9.78 -40.69
CA ILE A 266 30.88 -9.34 -40.69
C ILE A 266 30.11 -9.96 -41.86
N ALA A 267 30.70 -9.93 -43.06
CA ALA A 267 30.09 -10.54 -44.24
C ALA A 267 29.91 -12.05 -44.08
N GLU A 268 30.89 -12.73 -43.46
CA GLU A 268 30.80 -14.16 -43.18
C GLU A 268 29.74 -14.50 -42.14
N GLY A 269 29.62 -13.71 -41.06
CA GLY A 269 28.54 -13.87 -40.08
C GLY A 269 27.15 -13.80 -40.71
N LEU A 270 26.96 -12.90 -41.68
CA LEU A 270 25.70 -12.81 -42.42
C LEU A 270 25.45 -14.05 -43.29
N ARG A 271 26.48 -14.64 -43.91
CA ARG A 271 26.35 -15.92 -44.65
C ARG A 271 25.95 -17.07 -43.73
N GLN A 272 26.51 -17.12 -42.52
CA GLN A 272 26.13 -18.12 -41.52
C GLN A 272 24.66 -17.99 -41.10
N ILE A 273 24.14 -16.76 -40.95
CA ILE A 273 22.71 -16.54 -40.66
C ILE A 273 21.82 -17.08 -41.78
N VAL A 274 22.26 -16.98 -43.04
CA VAL A 274 21.50 -17.51 -44.19
C VAL A 274 21.36 -19.03 -44.10
N GLU A 275 22.39 -19.75 -43.64
CA GLU A 275 22.40 -21.20 -43.50
C GLU A 275 21.49 -21.73 -42.38
N LEU A 276 21.11 -20.89 -41.41
CA LEU A 276 20.21 -21.30 -40.33
C LEU A 276 18.83 -21.69 -40.86
N GLN A 277 18.20 -22.68 -40.21
CA GLN A 277 16.82 -23.08 -40.52
C GLN A 277 15.87 -21.93 -40.19
N ASP A 278 14.91 -21.68 -41.08
CA ASP A 278 13.86 -20.68 -40.84
C ASP A 278 12.92 -21.18 -39.72
N PRO A 279 12.80 -20.45 -38.59
CA PRO A 279 11.93 -20.87 -37.50
C PRO A 279 10.46 -20.54 -37.74
N VAL A 280 10.12 -19.71 -38.73
CA VAL A 280 8.74 -19.28 -38.97
C VAL A 280 7.94 -20.37 -39.66
N GLY A 281 6.74 -20.67 -39.16
CA GLY A 281 5.86 -21.71 -39.69
C GLY A 281 6.09 -23.12 -39.12
N GLU A 282 7.04 -23.30 -38.20
CA GLU A 282 7.30 -24.59 -37.54
C GLU A 282 6.12 -24.99 -36.61
N VAL A 283 5.67 -26.24 -36.72
CA VAL A 283 4.70 -26.86 -35.79
C VAL A 283 5.45 -27.36 -34.55
N LEU A 284 5.24 -26.71 -33.41
CA LEU A 284 5.88 -27.00 -32.13
C LEU A 284 5.22 -28.16 -31.40
N GLU A 285 3.89 -28.31 -31.53
CA GLU A 285 3.14 -29.32 -30.81
C GLU A 285 1.86 -29.64 -31.56
N THR A 286 1.54 -30.93 -31.65
CA THR A 286 0.29 -31.42 -32.20
C THR A 286 -0.31 -32.45 -31.24
N PHE A 287 -1.55 -32.24 -30.80
CA PHE A 287 -2.28 -33.22 -30.01
C PHE A 287 -3.77 -33.21 -30.31
N THR A 288 -4.40 -34.38 -30.16
CA THR A 288 -5.85 -34.53 -30.33
C THR A 288 -6.50 -34.72 -28.97
N ARG A 289 -7.48 -33.88 -28.63
CA ARG A 289 -8.27 -33.97 -27.39
C ARG A 289 -9.24 -35.18 -27.44
N PRO A 290 -9.71 -35.69 -26.28
CA PRO A 290 -10.65 -36.82 -26.24
C PRO A 290 -11.99 -36.59 -26.97
N ASN A 291 -12.36 -35.33 -27.21
CA ASN A 291 -13.54 -34.94 -27.98
C ASN A 291 -13.28 -34.88 -29.51
N GLY A 292 -12.09 -35.29 -29.97
CA GLY A 292 -11.69 -35.30 -31.38
C GLY A 292 -11.10 -33.99 -31.90
N LEU A 293 -10.90 -32.98 -31.05
CA LEU A 293 -10.35 -31.69 -31.49
C LEU A 293 -8.83 -31.76 -31.67
N HIS A 294 -8.37 -31.50 -32.90
CA HIS A 294 -6.97 -31.48 -33.28
C HIS A 294 -6.37 -30.09 -33.02
N VAL A 295 -5.36 -30.00 -32.16
CA VAL A 295 -4.70 -28.75 -31.79
C VAL A 295 -3.28 -28.77 -32.35
N GLU A 296 -2.90 -27.71 -33.07
CA GLU A 296 -1.54 -27.47 -33.55
C GLU A 296 -1.03 -26.14 -33.02
N LYS A 297 0.22 -26.11 -32.55
CA LYS A 297 0.91 -24.91 -32.09
C LYS A 297 1.98 -24.54 -33.12
N LEU A 298 1.89 -23.35 -33.72
CA LEU A 298 2.79 -22.88 -34.77
C LEU A 298 3.65 -21.70 -34.29
N ARG A 299 4.84 -21.53 -34.86
CA ARG A 299 5.71 -20.36 -34.62
C ARG A 299 5.47 -19.26 -35.67
N VAL A 300 5.26 -18.02 -35.22
CA VAL A 300 5.02 -16.83 -36.08
C VAL A 300 6.03 -15.71 -35.77
N PRO A 301 6.27 -14.75 -36.69
CA PRO A 301 7.14 -13.60 -36.44
C PRO A 301 6.59 -12.67 -35.33
N ILE A 302 7.45 -11.86 -34.74
CA ILE A 302 7.12 -10.93 -33.64
C ILE A 302 6.60 -9.58 -34.17
N GLY A 303 7.16 -9.06 -35.26
CA GLY A 303 6.79 -7.75 -35.82
C GLY A 303 7.97 -6.80 -35.99
N LEU A 304 7.84 -5.57 -35.49
CA LEU A 304 8.91 -4.56 -35.48
C LEU A 304 9.72 -4.63 -34.19
N ILE A 305 11.00 -4.99 -34.34
CA ILE A 305 11.95 -5.15 -33.24
C ILE A 305 12.82 -3.89 -33.13
N GLY A 306 12.79 -3.25 -31.97
CA GLY A 306 13.70 -2.17 -31.61
C GLY A 306 14.97 -2.71 -30.94
N ILE A 307 16.16 -2.41 -31.45
CA ILE A 307 17.42 -2.88 -30.86
C ILE A 307 18.30 -1.70 -30.46
N ILE A 308 18.57 -1.59 -29.16
CA ILE A 308 19.38 -0.52 -28.56
C ILE A 308 20.72 -1.14 -28.15
N TYR A 309 21.82 -0.73 -28.78
CA TYR A 309 23.12 -1.39 -28.57
C TYR A 309 24.29 -0.43 -28.35
N GLU A 310 25.33 -0.94 -27.68
CA GLU A 310 26.56 -0.18 -27.44
C GLU A 310 27.37 0.04 -28.72
N ALA A 311 28.43 0.85 -28.64
CA ALA A 311 29.19 1.30 -29.81
C ALA A 311 30.04 0.18 -30.47
N ARG A 312 29.37 -0.71 -31.21
CA ARG A 312 29.97 -1.84 -31.96
C ARG A 312 29.35 -1.94 -33.36
N PRO A 313 30.11 -1.61 -34.42
CA PRO A 313 29.57 -1.61 -35.79
C PRO A 313 29.11 -2.98 -36.32
N ASN A 314 29.67 -4.09 -35.85
CA ASN A 314 29.27 -5.43 -36.31
C ASN A 314 27.84 -5.81 -35.89
N VAL A 315 27.41 -5.35 -34.71
CA VAL A 315 26.07 -5.65 -34.16
C VAL A 315 24.97 -5.13 -35.08
N THR A 316 25.22 -4.03 -35.80
CA THR A 316 24.29 -3.47 -36.79
C THR A 316 23.93 -4.48 -37.88
N VAL A 317 24.91 -5.22 -38.41
CA VAL A 317 24.67 -6.22 -39.47
C VAL A 317 24.03 -7.47 -38.90
N ASP A 318 24.53 -7.97 -37.77
CA ASP A 318 24.03 -9.19 -37.13
C ASP A 318 22.54 -9.03 -36.74
N ALA A 319 22.20 -7.90 -36.13
CA ALA A 319 20.85 -7.55 -35.74
C ALA A 319 19.91 -7.46 -36.96
N ALA A 320 20.35 -6.77 -38.02
CA ALA A 320 19.58 -6.67 -39.25
C ALA A 320 19.36 -8.05 -39.90
N GLY A 321 20.40 -8.86 -40.01
CA GLY A 321 20.33 -10.20 -40.63
C GLY A 321 19.37 -11.14 -39.90
N LEU A 322 19.46 -11.20 -38.57
CA LEU A 322 18.59 -12.08 -37.75
C LEU A 322 17.13 -11.65 -37.79
N CYS A 323 16.85 -10.34 -37.69
CA CYS A 323 15.48 -9.82 -37.78
C CYS A 323 14.88 -10.16 -39.15
N LEU A 324 15.57 -9.88 -40.24
CA LEU A 324 15.07 -10.14 -41.59
C LEU A 324 14.88 -11.65 -41.85
N LYS A 325 15.80 -12.51 -41.40
CA LYS A 325 15.69 -13.97 -41.51
C LYS A 325 14.48 -14.53 -40.77
N THR A 326 14.11 -13.92 -39.65
CA THR A 326 12.97 -14.35 -38.82
C THR A 326 11.66 -13.65 -39.18
N GLY A 327 11.61 -12.96 -40.33
CA GLY A 327 10.42 -12.27 -40.82
C GLY A 327 10.06 -10.97 -40.08
N ASN A 328 11.01 -10.39 -39.34
CA ASN A 328 10.81 -9.18 -38.53
C ASN A 328 11.46 -7.95 -39.20
N ALA A 329 10.81 -6.79 -39.07
CA ALA A 329 11.43 -5.50 -39.37
C ALA A 329 12.26 -5.04 -38.16
N VAL A 330 13.23 -4.14 -38.38
CA VAL A 330 14.14 -3.70 -37.31
C VAL A 330 14.37 -2.18 -37.28
N LEU A 331 14.30 -1.61 -36.09
CA LEU A 331 14.72 -0.25 -35.77
C LEU A 331 15.96 -0.28 -34.88
N LEU A 332 17.08 0.22 -35.40
CA LEU A 332 18.38 0.17 -34.75
C LEU A 332 18.73 1.51 -34.09
N ARG A 333 19.22 1.45 -32.85
CA ARG A 333 19.86 2.59 -32.17
C ARG A 333 21.21 2.15 -31.61
N GLY A 334 22.29 2.59 -32.25
CA GLY A 334 23.66 2.36 -31.76
C GLY A 334 24.19 3.51 -30.88
N GLY A 335 25.29 3.27 -30.17
CA GLY A 335 25.99 4.32 -29.42
C GLY A 335 26.49 5.46 -30.31
N SER A 336 26.43 6.71 -29.83
CA SER A 336 26.80 7.92 -30.58
C SER A 336 28.24 7.90 -31.09
N SER A 337 29.16 7.21 -30.40
CA SER A 337 30.56 7.06 -30.82
C SER A 337 30.77 6.16 -32.04
N ALA A 338 29.78 5.35 -32.47
CA ALA A 338 29.83 4.49 -33.67
C ALA A 338 28.91 4.98 -34.82
N LEU A 339 28.24 6.12 -34.65
CA LEU A 339 27.15 6.56 -35.54
C LEU A 339 27.56 6.63 -37.01
N SER A 340 28.74 7.19 -37.31
CA SER A 340 29.22 7.31 -38.70
C SER A 340 29.47 5.95 -39.36
N SER A 341 29.94 4.96 -38.60
CA SER A 341 30.15 3.59 -39.09
C SER A 341 28.82 2.87 -39.32
N ASN A 342 27.89 2.99 -38.37
CA ASN A 342 26.56 2.38 -38.47
C ASN A 342 25.80 2.91 -39.69
N ARG A 343 25.83 4.23 -39.93
CA ARG A 343 25.18 4.84 -41.09
C ARG A 343 25.73 4.29 -42.40
N LYS A 344 27.06 4.12 -42.52
CA LYS A 344 27.66 3.56 -43.75
C LYS A 344 27.30 2.10 -43.95
N ILE A 345 27.21 1.32 -42.88
CA ILE A 345 26.80 -0.09 -42.93
C ILE A 345 25.34 -0.21 -43.39
N VAL A 346 24.43 0.59 -42.82
CA VAL A 346 23.01 0.58 -43.19
C VAL A 346 22.81 1.02 -44.63
N GLU A 347 23.58 2.01 -45.12
CA GLU A 347 23.57 2.41 -46.53
C GLU A 347 23.89 1.23 -47.47
N VAL A 348 24.88 0.40 -47.14
CA VAL A 348 25.24 -0.79 -47.93
C VAL A 348 24.15 -1.86 -47.86
N LEU A 349 23.55 -2.08 -46.69
CA LEU A 349 22.45 -3.04 -46.52
C LEU A 349 21.20 -2.60 -47.29
N HIS A 350 20.88 -1.31 -47.30
CA HIS A 350 19.80 -0.74 -48.11
C HIS A 350 20.02 -0.94 -49.60
N GLN A 351 21.25 -0.72 -50.09
CA GLN A 351 21.60 -1.00 -51.49
C GLN A 351 21.39 -2.48 -51.85
N ALA A 352 21.71 -3.40 -50.94
CA ALA A 352 21.48 -4.82 -51.14
C ALA A 352 19.98 -5.17 -51.12
N LEU A 353 19.23 -4.68 -50.12
CA LEU A 353 17.78 -4.90 -50.02
C LEU A 353 17.01 -4.40 -51.25
N ALA A 354 17.45 -3.29 -51.84
CA ALA A 354 16.85 -2.74 -53.06
C ALA A 354 16.96 -3.67 -54.29
N THR A 355 17.78 -4.72 -54.23
CA THR A 355 17.86 -5.77 -55.26
C THR A 355 16.90 -6.94 -55.01
N THR A 356 16.09 -6.88 -53.96
CA THR A 356 15.15 -7.92 -53.54
C THR A 356 13.71 -7.41 -53.51
N ASP A 357 12.75 -8.30 -53.30
CA ASP A 357 11.34 -7.94 -53.12
C ASP A 357 11.05 -7.33 -51.73
N MET A 358 12.04 -7.29 -50.82
CA MET A 358 11.88 -6.69 -49.49
C MET A 358 12.06 -5.17 -49.53
N PRO A 359 11.22 -4.40 -48.81
CA PRO A 359 11.38 -2.95 -48.73
C PRO A 359 12.66 -2.59 -47.97
N ALA A 360 13.44 -1.65 -48.50
CA ALA A 360 14.65 -1.15 -47.81
C ALA A 360 14.34 -0.60 -46.41
N ASP A 361 13.15 -0.01 -46.24
CA ASP A 361 12.66 0.54 -44.98
C ASP A 361 12.35 -0.52 -43.90
N ALA A 362 12.47 -1.81 -44.21
CA ALA A 362 12.43 -2.88 -43.21
C ALA A 362 13.59 -2.80 -42.20
N LEU A 363 14.66 -2.07 -42.55
CA LEU A 363 15.80 -1.76 -41.70
C LEU A 363 15.89 -0.24 -41.53
N GLN A 364 15.76 0.27 -40.30
CA GLN A 364 15.93 1.69 -40.00
C GLN A 364 16.99 1.93 -38.93
N LEU A 365 17.66 3.09 -38.98
CA LEU A 365 18.66 3.53 -38.01
C LEU A 365 18.26 4.89 -37.45
N VAL A 366 18.21 5.00 -36.12
CA VAL A 366 18.05 6.29 -35.43
C VAL A 366 19.38 7.03 -35.51
N GLU A 367 19.42 8.15 -36.25
CA GLU A 367 20.63 8.93 -36.47
C GLU A 367 20.91 9.99 -35.39
N ASP A 368 19.97 10.20 -34.46
CA ASP A 368 20.14 11.16 -33.38
C ASP A 368 21.15 10.66 -32.32
N ALA A 369 22.08 11.52 -31.94
CA ALA A 369 23.11 11.24 -30.94
C ALA A 369 22.61 11.49 -29.50
N ASP A 370 21.47 12.14 -29.33
CA ASP A 370 20.89 12.46 -28.03
C ASP A 370 20.30 11.21 -27.34
N ARG A 371 20.36 11.19 -26.00
CA ARG A 371 19.75 10.16 -25.17
C ARG A 371 18.22 10.21 -25.20
N SER A 372 17.62 11.37 -25.45
CA SER A 372 16.17 11.55 -25.61
C SER A 372 15.55 10.59 -26.63
N SER A 373 16.24 10.34 -27.76
CA SER A 373 15.80 9.40 -28.78
C SER A 373 15.64 7.95 -28.28
N VAL A 374 16.43 7.55 -27.27
CA VAL A 374 16.27 6.25 -26.60
C VAL A 374 14.98 6.27 -25.79
N ASP A 375 14.78 7.31 -24.98
CA ASP A 375 13.61 7.43 -24.11
C ASP A 375 12.29 7.54 -24.90
N GLU A 376 12.32 8.15 -26.08
CA GLU A 376 11.20 8.13 -27.03
C GLU A 376 10.94 6.72 -27.56
N MET A 377 11.99 6.04 -28.02
CA MET A 377 11.92 4.66 -28.53
C MET A 377 11.32 3.72 -27.48
N LEU A 378 11.67 3.89 -26.20
CA LEU A 378 11.12 3.14 -25.06
C LEU A 378 9.60 3.34 -24.85
N LYS A 379 9.00 4.36 -25.48
CA LYS A 379 7.60 4.76 -25.30
C LYS A 379 6.73 4.61 -26.56
N LEU A 380 7.24 4.05 -27.65
CA LEU A 380 6.52 3.88 -28.92
C LEU A 380 5.51 2.69 -28.92
N ASN A 381 4.61 2.68 -27.94
CA ASN A 381 3.57 1.65 -27.80
C ASN A 381 2.68 1.57 -29.05
N GLY A 382 2.44 0.34 -29.52
CA GLY A 382 1.64 0.07 -30.72
C GLY A 382 2.35 0.35 -32.05
N LEU A 383 3.59 0.85 -32.02
CA LEU A 383 4.47 1.00 -33.18
C LEU A 383 5.66 0.04 -33.12
N LEU A 384 6.34 -0.04 -31.97
CA LEU A 384 7.34 -1.08 -31.68
C LEU A 384 6.67 -2.25 -30.93
N ASP A 385 6.89 -3.47 -31.42
CA ASP A 385 6.31 -4.68 -30.81
C ASP A 385 7.20 -5.20 -29.66
N VAL A 386 8.52 -5.00 -29.76
CA VAL A 386 9.47 -5.38 -28.69
C VAL A 386 10.78 -4.59 -28.76
N ILE A 387 11.42 -4.38 -27.62
CA ILE A 387 12.75 -3.77 -27.50
C ILE A 387 13.77 -4.77 -26.94
N ILE A 388 14.95 -4.82 -27.55
CA ILE A 388 16.08 -5.66 -27.14
C ILE A 388 17.28 -4.78 -26.82
N PRO A 389 17.63 -4.58 -25.54
CA PRO A 389 18.88 -3.93 -25.16
C PRO A 389 20.07 -4.89 -25.35
N ARG A 390 21.09 -4.46 -26.10
CA ARG A 390 22.34 -5.19 -26.34
C ARG A 390 23.55 -4.33 -25.95
N GLY A 391 23.85 -4.32 -24.65
CA GLY A 391 25.00 -3.60 -24.10
C GLY A 391 25.27 -3.95 -22.64
N GLY A 392 26.06 -3.14 -21.95
CA GLY A 392 26.37 -3.36 -20.54
C GLY A 392 25.15 -3.31 -19.62
N ALA A 393 25.30 -3.85 -18.40
CA ALA A 393 24.23 -3.96 -17.40
C ALA A 393 23.53 -2.62 -17.08
N SER A 394 24.24 -1.49 -17.17
CA SER A 394 23.65 -0.16 -16.98
C SER A 394 22.64 0.21 -18.07
N LEU A 395 22.91 -0.14 -19.33
CA LEU A 395 21.98 0.09 -20.44
C LEU A 395 20.73 -0.79 -20.30
N ILE A 396 20.92 -2.07 -19.99
CA ILE A 396 19.82 -3.02 -19.79
C ILE A 396 18.91 -2.53 -18.67
N ARG A 397 19.47 -2.19 -17.50
CA ARG A 397 18.68 -1.65 -16.37
C ARG A 397 17.93 -0.36 -16.74
N ASN A 398 18.56 0.55 -17.49
CA ASN A 398 17.90 1.78 -17.92
C ASN A 398 16.72 1.52 -18.85
N VAL A 399 16.88 0.60 -19.81
CA VAL A 399 15.80 0.21 -20.74
C VAL A 399 14.67 -0.47 -19.98
N VAL A 400 14.98 -1.42 -19.10
CA VAL A 400 13.96 -2.15 -18.31
C VAL A 400 13.20 -1.23 -17.36
N ALA A 401 13.87 -0.25 -16.74
CA ALA A 401 13.23 0.66 -15.78
C ALA A 401 12.30 1.70 -16.44
N ASN A 402 12.55 2.08 -17.70
CA ASN A 402 11.87 3.19 -18.36
C ASN A 402 10.97 2.78 -19.54
N ALA A 403 11.06 1.53 -20.02
CA ALA A 403 10.28 1.06 -21.15
C ALA A 403 8.80 0.85 -20.80
N THR A 404 7.94 1.34 -21.69
CA THR A 404 6.52 0.97 -21.71
C THR A 404 6.22 -0.03 -22.84
N VAL A 405 7.06 -0.05 -23.89
CA VAL A 405 7.09 -1.11 -24.91
C VAL A 405 7.64 -2.42 -24.29
N PRO A 406 7.13 -3.62 -24.63
CA PRO A 406 7.67 -4.88 -24.12
C PRO A 406 9.18 -5.02 -24.35
N VAL A 407 9.93 -5.47 -23.33
CA VAL A 407 11.39 -5.63 -23.38
C VAL A 407 11.79 -7.10 -23.29
N ILE A 408 12.64 -7.56 -24.21
CA ILE A 408 13.35 -8.84 -24.10
C ILE A 408 14.79 -8.53 -23.70
N GLU A 409 15.10 -8.72 -22.42
CA GLU A 409 16.45 -8.57 -21.91
C GLU A 409 17.28 -9.85 -22.11
N THR A 410 18.59 -9.68 -22.27
CA THR A 410 19.54 -10.78 -22.11
C THR A 410 19.94 -10.88 -20.64
N GLY A 411 19.92 -12.08 -20.07
CA GLY A 411 20.43 -12.29 -18.71
C GLY A 411 21.90 -11.88 -18.58
N ALA A 412 22.31 -11.47 -17.38
CA ALA A 412 23.72 -11.32 -17.03
C ALA A 412 24.36 -12.73 -16.99
N GLY A 413 24.75 -13.24 -18.16
CA GLY A 413 25.24 -14.60 -18.30
C GLY A 413 26.61 -14.75 -17.64
N ILE A 414 26.66 -15.49 -16.53
CA ILE A 414 27.90 -16.08 -16.01
C ILE A 414 28.08 -17.40 -16.77
N CYS A 415 29.10 -17.48 -17.62
CA CYS A 415 29.39 -18.65 -18.42
C CYS A 415 30.22 -19.66 -17.63
N HIS A 416 29.72 -20.90 -17.61
CA HIS A 416 30.33 -22.02 -16.92
C HIS A 416 30.79 -23.05 -17.95
N THR A 417 32.03 -23.53 -17.83
CA THR A 417 32.49 -24.72 -18.56
C THR A 417 32.54 -25.88 -17.58
N TYR A 418 31.90 -26.99 -17.90
CA TYR A 418 31.98 -28.23 -17.13
C TYR A 418 32.80 -29.27 -17.90
N VAL A 419 33.78 -29.89 -17.24
CA VAL A 419 34.61 -30.97 -17.79
C VAL A 419 34.26 -32.25 -17.06
N ASP A 420 33.69 -33.21 -17.81
CA ASP A 420 33.29 -34.54 -17.33
C ASP A 420 34.50 -35.47 -17.11
N GLU A 421 34.32 -36.57 -16.37
CA GLU A 421 35.39 -37.58 -16.18
C GLU A 421 35.90 -38.21 -17.46
N SER A 422 35.06 -38.32 -18.49
CA SER A 422 35.39 -38.95 -19.77
C SER A 422 36.05 -38.00 -20.77
N ALA A 423 36.28 -36.74 -20.39
CA ALA A 423 36.79 -35.71 -21.30
C ALA A 423 38.26 -35.96 -21.69
N ASP A 424 38.58 -35.78 -22.97
CA ASP A 424 39.97 -35.81 -23.44
C ASP A 424 40.76 -34.63 -22.83
N PRO A 425 41.89 -34.89 -22.13
CA PRO A 425 42.56 -33.84 -21.36
C PRO A 425 43.15 -32.70 -22.19
N VAL A 426 43.61 -33.00 -23.41
CA VAL A 426 44.19 -32.00 -24.30
C VAL A 426 43.10 -31.10 -24.85
N MET A 427 42.01 -31.71 -25.34
CA MET A 427 40.87 -30.97 -25.87
C MET A 427 40.19 -30.12 -24.79
N ALA A 428 39.99 -30.67 -23.59
CA ALA A 428 39.38 -29.95 -22.47
C ALA A 428 40.22 -28.73 -22.05
N ALA A 429 41.55 -28.84 -22.07
CA ALA A 429 42.44 -27.73 -21.78
C ALA A 429 42.39 -26.64 -22.86
N GLU A 430 42.44 -27.03 -24.13
CA GLU A 430 42.31 -26.09 -25.26
C GLU A 430 40.98 -25.33 -25.21
N ILE A 431 39.88 -26.03 -24.93
CA ILE A 431 38.54 -25.42 -24.80
C ILE A 431 38.48 -24.47 -23.61
N ALA A 432 38.97 -24.86 -22.44
CA ALA A 432 38.93 -24.02 -21.23
C ALA A 432 39.76 -22.75 -21.37
N ILE A 433 40.97 -22.84 -21.96
CA ILE A 433 41.82 -21.68 -22.23
C ILE A 433 41.20 -20.80 -23.29
N ASN A 434 40.69 -21.37 -24.38
CA ASN A 434 40.01 -20.61 -25.42
C ASN A 434 38.81 -19.84 -24.86
N ALA A 435 37.97 -20.52 -24.08
CA ALA A 435 36.78 -19.95 -23.47
C ALA A 435 37.11 -18.79 -22.52
N LYS A 436 38.30 -18.77 -21.89
CA LYS A 436 38.70 -17.69 -20.96
C LYS A 436 39.57 -16.60 -21.56
N ALA A 437 40.61 -16.98 -22.29
CA ALA A 437 41.74 -16.12 -22.63
C ALA A 437 41.63 -15.50 -24.03
N GLN A 438 40.78 -16.04 -24.92
CA GLN A 438 40.70 -15.55 -26.31
C GLN A 438 40.17 -14.11 -26.39
N ARG A 439 39.05 -13.81 -25.71
CA ARG A 439 38.45 -12.47 -25.61
C ARG A 439 37.80 -12.27 -24.23
N PRO A 440 38.55 -11.85 -23.19
CA PRO A 440 38.01 -11.73 -21.83
C PRO A 440 36.89 -10.69 -21.67
N SER A 441 36.68 -9.81 -22.65
CA SER A 441 35.73 -8.69 -22.60
C SER A 441 34.34 -8.97 -23.20
N VAL A 442 34.07 -10.21 -23.63
CA VAL A 442 32.75 -10.61 -24.18
C VAL A 442 31.93 -11.35 -23.13
N CYS A 443 30.61 -11.22 -23.18
CA CYS A 443 29.69 -11.80 -22.20
C CYS A 443 29.57 -13.33 -22.24
N ASN A 444 30.28 -13.98 -23.15
CA ASN A 444 30.39 -15.44 -23.25
C ASN A 444 31.79 -15.97 -22.90
N SER A 445 32.68 -15.11 -22.38
CA SER A 445 33.94 -15.58 -21.80
C SER A 445 33.61 -16.45 -20.58
N MET A 446 34.33 -17.54 -20.36
CA MET A 446 34.13 -18.37 -19.17
C MET A 446 34.46 -17.57 -17.90
N GLU A 447 33.54 -17.57 -16.94
CA GLU A 447 33.79 -17.07 -15.57
C GLU A 447 34.13 -18.21 -14.62
N THR A 448 33.45 -19.36 -14.77
CA THR A 448 33.57 -20.50 -13.86
C THR A 448 33.97 -21.76 -14.64
N LEU A 449 35.04 -22.44 -14.20
CA LEU A 449 35.43 -23.76 -14.68
C LEU A 449 35.07 -24.80 -13.61
N LEU A 450 34.21 -25.74 -13.96
CA LEU A 450 33.81 -26.88 -13.12
C LEU A 450 34.48 -28.14 -13.67
N LEU A 451 35.19 -28.86 -12.83
CA LEU A 451 35.83 -30.13 -13.22
C LEU A 451 35.18 -31.26 -12.42
N HIS A 452 34.86 -32.38 -13.08
CA HIS A 452 34.52 -33.60 -12.38
C HIS A 452 35.72 -34.05 -11.51
N ALA A 453 35.44 -34.55 -10.30
CA ALA A 453 36.47 -34.84 -9.30
C ALA A 453 37.56 -35.80 -9.83
N VAL A 454 37.15 -36.85 -10.55
CA VAL A 454 38.06 -37.84 -11.14
C VAL A 454 38.99 -37.21 -12.18
N TYR A 455 38.48 -36.32 -13.04
CA TYR A 455 39.30 -35.61 -14.02
C TYR A 455 40.27 -34.63 -13.35
N ALA A 456 39.82 -33.97 -12.28
CA ALA A 456 40.61 -32.98 -11.56
C ALA A 456 41.83 -33.60 -10.86
N GLU A 457 41.73 -34.82 -10.31
CA GLU A 457 42.84 -35.50 -9.63
C GLU A 457 44.10 -35.61 -10.51
N ASP A 458 43.92 -35.96 -11.78
CA ASP A 458 45.03 -36.23 -12.69
C ASP A 458 45.40 -35.02 -13.59
N HIS A 459 44.47 -34.09 -13.83
CA HIS A 459 44.62 -33.08 -14.89
C HIS A 459 44.48 -31.62 -14.44
N LEU A 460 44.02 -31.35 -13.22
CA LEU A 460 43.91 -29.97 -12.69
C LEU A 460 45.25 -29.24 -12.64
N PRO A 461 46.39 -29.83 -12.18
CA PRO A 461 47.65 -29.11 -12.08
C PRO A 461 48.12 -28.56 -13.43
N THR A 462 48.07 -29.40 -14.47
CA THR A 462 48.47 -29.06 -15.84
C THR A 462 47.56 -27.97 -16.43
N LEU A 463 46.24 -28.11 -16.26
CA LEU A 463 45.28 -27.12 -16.75
C LEU A 463 45.42 -25.77 -16.02
N ALA A 464 45.68 -25.80 -14.71
CA ALA A 464 45.88 -24.60 -13.91
C ALA A 464 47.16 -23.86 -14.29
N GLU A 465 48.23 -24.59 -14.62
CA GLU A 465 49.48 -24.00 -15.12
C GLU A 465 49.27 -23.29 -16.46
N GLN A 466 48.62 -23.96 -17.42
CA GLN A 466 48.34 -23.37 -18.73
C GLN A 466 47.42 -22.13 -18.65
N LEU A 467 46.43 -22.12 -17.75
CA LEU A 467 45.60 -20.93 -17.50
C LEU A 467 46.43 -19.78 -16.89
N ARG A 468 47.36 -20.07 -15.98
CA ARG A 468 48.27 -19.06 -15.42
C ARG A 468 49.23 -18.50 -16.45
N GLU A 469 49.77 -19.34 -17.34
CA GLU A 469 50.61 -18.91 -18.47
C GLU A 469 49.84 -17.97 -19.42
N ALA A 470 48.53 -18.20 -19.57
CA ALA A 470 47.63 -17.32 -20.31
C ALA A 470 47.21 -16.04 -19.54
N ASN A 471 47.87 -15.70 -18.42
CA ASN A 471 47.56 -14.59 -17.51
C ASN A 471 46.14 -14.64 -16.90
N VAL A 472 45.55 -15.83 -16.76
CA VAL A 472 44.26 -16.00 -16.08
C VAL A 472 44.50 -16.12 -14.57
N GLN A 473 43.87 -15.22 -13.80
CA GLN A 473 43.82 -15.38 -12.35
C GLN A 473 42.81 -16.47 -11.98
N LEU A 474 43.31 -17.59 -11.48
CA LEU A 474 42.47 -18.67 -10.95
C LEU A 474 42.05 -18.33 -9.52
N LYS A 475 40.76 -18.24 -9.30
CA LYS A 475 40.14 -18.21 -7.97
C LYS A 475 39.38 -19.52 -7.81
N GLY A 476 39.95 -20.46 -7.07
CA GLY A 476 39.20 -21.65 -6.67
C GLY A 476 38.04 -21.24 -5.77
N CYS A 477 36.95 -21.99 -5.81
CA CYS A 477 36.16 -22.09 -4.59
C CYS A 477 37.01 -22.92 -3.65
N ASP A 478 37.70 -22.25 -2.72
CA ASP A 478 37.97 -22.92 -1.47
C ASP A 478 36.56 -23.15 -0.89
N THR A 479 35.95 -24.30 -1.14
CA THR A 479 34.79 -24.73 -0.34
C THR A 479 35.33 -25.03 1.04
N ASP A 480 35.68 -23.96 1.77
CA ASP A 480 36.03 -24.00 3.18
C ASP A 480 34.79 -23.61 4.01
N ILE A 481 33.59 -23.88 3.48
CA ILE A 481 32.34 -23.74 4.21
C ILE A 481 32.26 -24.92 5.16
N THR A 482 32.54 -24.64 6.43
CA THR A 482 32.40 -25.62 7.50
C THR A 482 31.05 -25.47 8.19
N MET A 483 30.25 -26.54 8.21
CA MET A 483 28.99 -26.59 8.96
C MET A 483 29.08 -27.53 10.16
N LEU A 484 28.98 -26.95 11.34
CA LEU A 484 28.92 -27.67 12.61
C LEU A 484 27.45 -27.82 13.04
N ASN A 485 26.96 -29.06 13.12
CA ASN A 485 25.61 -29.36 13.57
C ASN A 485 25.63 -30.55 14.55
N ARG A 486 25.07 -30.36 15.74
CA ARG A 486 25.09 -31.35 16.83
C ARG A 486 24.04 -32.46 16.71
N SER A 487 23.02 -32.31 15.86
CA SER A 487 21.79 -33.12 15.96
C SER A 487 21.22 -33.66 14.64
N ASN A 488 21.87 -33.44 13.48
CA ASN A 488 21.34 -33.92 12.21
C ASN A 488 22.43 -34.45 11.26
N GLN A 489 22.93 -35.63 11.58
CA GLN A 489 24.00 -36.33 10.83
C GLN A 489 23.60 -36.62 9.38
N LYS A 490 22.35 -37.02 9.14
CA LYS A 490 21.81 -37.24 7.78
C LYS A 490 21.86 -35.97 6.92
N ARG A 491 21.56 -34.80 7.51
CA ARG A 491 21.65 -33.52 6.81
C ARG A 491 23.10 -33.10 6.56
N GLN A 492 24.02 -33.40 7.48
CA GLN A 492 25.44 -33.17 7.28
C GLN A 492 26.00 -34.01 6.14
N GLU A 493 25.64 -35.30 6.08
CA GLU A 493 25.99 -36.19 4.96
C GLU A 493 25.43 -35.67 3.64
N GLU A 494 24.17 -35.22 3.61
CA GLU A 494 23.58 -34.61 2.41
C GLU A 494 24.33 -33.34 1.98
N LEU A 495 24.68 -32.45 2.93
CA LEU A 495 25.38 -31.20 2.62
C LEU A 495 26.81 -31.46 2.13
N SER A 496 27.50 -32.41 2.75
CA SER A 496 28.84 -32.81 2.34
C SER A 496 28.82 -33.47 0.95
N THR A 497 27.88 -34.39 0.71
CA THR A 497 27.76 -35.12 -0.56
C THR A 497 27.29 -34.23 -1.71
N ARG A 498 26.32 -33.34 -1.46
CA ARG A 498 25.66 -32.55 -2.50
C ARG A 498 26.35 -31.21 -2.78
N TYR A 499 27.00 -30.62 -1.77
CA TYR A 499 27.55 -29.26 -1.85
C TYR A 499 29.01 -29.15 -1.37
N ALA A 500 29.69 -30.27 -1.12
CA ALA A 500 31.08 -30.31 -0.67
C ALA A 500 31.36 -29.50 0.61
N VAL A 501 30.35 -29.30 1.47
CA VAL A 501 30.47 -28.60 2.75
C VAL A 501 31.28 -29.47 3.73
N HIS A 502 32.29 -28.90 4.37
CA HIS A 502 33.05 -29.57 5.43
C HIS A 502 32.17 -29.75 6.67
N THR A 503 32.06 -30.98 7.18
CA THR A 503 31.30 -31.29 8.39
C THR A 503 32.23 -31.95 9.40
N GLY A 504 32.33 -31.41 10.62
CA GLY A 504 33.33 -31.83 11.61
C GLY A 504 32.74 -32.32 12.95
N THR A 505 33.60 -32.99 13.73
CA THR A 505 33.34 -33.33 15.15
C THR A 505 33.79 -32.19 16.07
N ALA A 506 33.27 -32.12 17.30
CA ALA A 506 33.51 -31.03 18.25
C ALA A 506 35.00 -30.66 18.50
N ALA A 507 35.93 -31.60 18.31
CA ALA A 507 37.36 -31.37 18.51
C ALA A 507 38.07 -30.70 17.31
N GLN A 508 37.57 -30.89 16.08
CA GLN A 508 38.08 -30.23 14.86
C GLN A 508 37.49 -28.83 14.69
N SER A 509 36.40 -28.52 15.40
CA SER A 509 35.65 -27.27 15.32
C SER A 509 36.45 -26.01 15.67
N LEU A 510 37.45 -26.10 16.56
CA LEU A 510 38.15 -24.94 17.12
C LEU A 510 39.08 -24.26 16.11
N ASP A 511 39.82 -25.06 15.34
CA ASP A 511 40.78 -24.55 14.34
C ASP A 511 40.04 -23.89 13.16
N HIS A 512 38.91 -24.46 12.73
CA HIS A 512 38.08 -23.89 11.67
C HIS A 512 37.42 -22.57 12.10
N LEU A 513 36.95 -22.47 13.36
CA LEU A 513 36.37 -21.22 13.89
C LEU A 513 37.41 -20.10 13.97
N ALA A 514 38.66 -20.42 14.30
CA ALA A 514 39.75 -19.43 14.35
C ALA A 514 40.22 -18.98 12.95
N ALA A 515 40.11 -19.83 11.92
CA ALA A 515 40.51 -19.52 10.56
C ALA A 515 39.41 -18.85 9.71
N SER A 516 38.14 -18.94 10.11
CA SER A 516 37.00 -18.49 9.30
C SER A 516 36.80 -16.96 9.36
N PRO A 517 36.85 -16.21 8.24
CA PRO A 517 36.64 -14.76 8.26
C PRO A 517 35.18 -14.36 8.52
N VAL A 518 34.23 -15.25 8.24
CA VAL A 518 32.79 -15.06 8.46
C VAL A 518 32.22 -16.25 9.22
N ILE A 519 31.50 -15.97 10.30
CA ILE A 519 30.88 -16.98 11.16
C ILE A 519 29.37 -16.73 11.18
N VAL A 520 28.59 -17.72 10.74
CA VAL A 520 27.12 -17.63 10.74
C VAL A 520 26.54 -18.41 11.92
N LEU A 521 25.81 -17.71 12.80
CA LEU A 521 25.22 -18.30 13.98
C LEU A 521 23.75 -18.67 13.73
N CYS A 522 23.51 -19.97 13.60
CA CYS A 522 22.20 -20.56 13.30
C CYS A 522 21.73 -21.47 14.44
N MET A 523 21.30 -20.89 15.56
CA MET A 523 20.87 -21.66 16.74
C MET A 523 19.67 -21.05 17.44
N LYS A 524 19.04 -21.82 18.33
CA LYS A 524 17.95 -21.29 19.15
C LYS A 524 18.51 -20.31 20.18
N PRO A 525 17.76 -19.27 20.57
CA PRO A 525 18.26 -18.23 21.48
C PRO A 525 18.76 -18.78 22.82
N LYS A 526 18.12 -19.83 23.30
CA LYS A 526 18.50 -20.56 24.52
C LYS A 526 19.90 -21.20 24.49
N ASP A 527 20.35 -21.61 23.31
CA ASP A 527 21.64 -22.27 23.12
C ASP A 527 22.76 -21.23 22.87
N ALA A 528 22.39 -20.00 22.50
CA ALA A 528 23.32 -18.97 22.08
C ALA A 528 24.18 -18.42 23.23
N ALA A 529 23.65 -18.34 24.46
CA ALA A 529 24.38 -17.74 25.57
C ALA A 529 25.64 -18.55 25.96
N ALA A 530 25.52 -19.88 26.04
CA ALA A 530 26.67 -20.76 26.30
C ALA A 530 27.64 -20.75 25.12
N ALA A 531 27.13 -20.91 23.89
CA ALA A 531 27.94 -20.93 22.68
C ALA A 531 28.75 -19.65 22.46
N LEU A 532 28.15 -18.47 22.69
CA LEU A 532 28.84 -17.18 22.54
C LEU A 532 29.93 -16.98 23.59
N ARG A 533 29.73 -17.44 24.83
CA ARG A 533 30.76 -17.36 25.88
C ARG A 533 31.96 -18.26 25.58
N GLU A 534 31.72 -19.44 25.02
CA GLU A 534 32.78 -20.36 24.58
C GLU A 534 33.50 -19.85 23.33
N LEU A 535 32.77 -19.18 22.43
CA LEU A 535 33.31 -18.64 21.19
C LEU A 535 34.19 -17.40 21.41
N GLY A 536 33.79 -16.50 22.32
CA GLY A 536 34.45 -15.21 22.55
C GLY A 536 35.99 -15.26 22.66
N PRO A 537 36.59 -16.16 23.48
CA PRO A 537 38.04 -16.31 23.60
C PRO A 537 38.76 -16.79 22.33
N LEU A 538 38.03 -17.39 21.37
CA LEU A 538 38.59 -18.00 20.16
C LEU A 538 38.60 -17.06 18.95
N LEU A 539 37.84 -15.95 19.01
CA LEU A 539 37.68 -15.04 17.88
C LEU A 539 38.80 -14.00 17.81
N SER A 540 39.13 -13.54 16.60
CA SER A 540 39.89 -12.31 16.36
C SER A 540 38.94 -11.12 16.16
N SER A 541 39.46 -9.88 16.26
CA SER A 541 38.62 -8.66 16.23
C SER A 541 38.04 -8.32 14.85
N ASP A 542 38.61 -8.90 13.80
CA ASP A 542 38.30 -8.67 12.39
C ASP A 542 37.32 -9.69 11.82
N GLN A 543 37.04 -10.79 12.52
CA GLN A 543 36.06 -11.79 12.08
C GLN A 543 34.62 -11.25 12.13
N LEU A 544 33.88 -11.46 11.05
CA LEU A 544 32.48 -11.06 10.97
C LEU A 544 31.55 -12.13 11.55
N ILE A 545 30.65 -11.74 12.44
CA ILE A 545 29.54 -12.60 12.88
C ILE A 545 28.26 -12.22 12.15
N VAL A 546 27.63 -13.17 11.48
CA VAL A 546 26.27 -13.04 10.94
C VAL A 546 25.33 -13.84 11.83
N SER A 547 24.43 -13.17 12.53
CA SER A 547 23.50 -13.82 13.45
C SER A 547 22.09 -13.86 12.88
N VAL A 548 21.56 -15.07 12.69
CA VAL A 548 20.13 -15.32 12.38
C VAL A 548 19.32 -15.70 13.62
N ILE A 549 19.90 -15.50 14.82
CA ILE A 549 19.29 -15.89 16.08
C ILE A 549 18.19 -14.89 16.45
N ALA A 550 16.98 -15.39 16.65
CA ALA A 550 15.84 -14.56 17.07
C ALA A 550 16.04 -13.95 18.47
N GLY A 551 15.64 -12.69 18.67
CA GLY A 551 15.54 -12.06 20.00
C GLY A 551 16.84 -11.77 20.75
N LEU A 552 18.00 -11.85 20.10
CA LEU A 552 19.31 -11.48 20.69
C LEU A 552 19.83 -10.19 20.06
N SER A 553 20.01 -9.15 20.87
CA SER A 553 20.57 -7.88 20.40
C SER A 553 22.08 -7.96 20.15
N ILE A 554 22.61 -7.11 19.28
CA ILE A 554 24.04 -6.92 19.03
C ILE A 554 24.76 -6.64 20.33
N ARG A 555 24.23 -5.74 21.16
CA ARG A 555 24.79 -5.42 22.48
C ARG A 555 24.86 -6.65 23.37
N THR A 556 23.79 -7.46 23.42
CA THR A 556 23.77 -8.70 24.21
C THR A 556 24.81 -9.69 23.70
N MET A 557 24.92 -9.86 22.38
CA MET A 557 25.90 -10.77 21.77
C MET A 557 27.33 -10.33 22.07
N GLN A 558 27.67 -9.06 21.91
CA GLN A 558 29.00 -8.52 22.27
C GLN A 558 29.30 -8.68 23.77
N THR A 559 28.29 -8.51 24.63
CA THR A 559 28.44 -8.73 26.09
C THR A 559 28.76 -10.19 26.40
N LEU A 560 28.07 -11.13 25.73
CA LEU A 560 28.30 -12.57 25.92
C LEU A 560 29.64 -13.04 25.35
N LEU A 561 30.10 -12.43 24.25
CA LEU A 561 31.43 -12.64 23.67
C LEU A 561 32.56 -12.05 24.53
N GLY A 562 32.23 -11.13 25.46
CA GLY A 562 33.20 -10.41 26.28
C GLY A 562 34.03 -9.38 25.52
N ARG A 563 33.63 -9.03 24.28
CA ARG A 563 34.36 -8.12 23.39
C ARG A 563 33.46 -7.43 22.38
N LYS A 564 33.91 -6.28 21.88
CA LYS A 564 33.35 -5.65 20.68
C LYS A 564 33.78 -6.46 19.45
N GLN A 565 32.81 -6.77 18.60
CA GLN A 565 32.96 -7.61 17.41
C GLN A 565 32.13 -7.03 16.26
N PRO A 566 32.57 -7.13 15.00
CA PRO A 566 31.73 -6.87 13.83
C PRO A 566 30.57 -7.87 13.78
N ILE A 567 29.33 -7.38 13.92
CA ILE A 567 28.12 -8.22 13.90
C ILE A 567 27.11 -7.67 12.90
N ALA A 568 26.60 -8.55 12.04
CA ALA A 568 25.37 -8.33 11.28
C ALA A 568 24.25 -9.19 11.87
N ARG A 569 23.21 -8.55 12.40
CA ARG A 569 22.00 -9.21 12.89
C ARG A 569 20.94 -9.22 11.79
N THR A 570 20.33 -10.39 11.57
CA THR A 570 19.35 -10.57 10.51
C THR A 570 18.28 -11.60 10.83
N MET A 571 17.13 -11.51 10.16
CA MET A 571 16.06 -12.50 10.23
C MET A 571 15.45 -12.71 8.84
N PRO A 572 15.98 -13.65 8.04
CA PRO A 572 15.38 -14.01 6.76
C PRO A 572 14.08 -14.82 6.97
N ASN A 573 13.17 -14.75 6.00
CA ASN A 573 11.91 -15.49 6.04
C ASN A 573 11.92 -16.73 5.13
N THR A 574 10.87 -17.56 5.22
CA THR A 574 10.77 -18.83 4.49
C THR A 574 10.70 -18.67 2.97
N SER A 575 10.21 -17.52 2.49
CA SER A 575 10.18 -17.19 1.05
C SER A 575 11.58 -17.10 0.41
N SER A 576 12.64 -16.98 1.23
CA SER A 576 14.04 -17.04 0.76
C SER A 576 14.37 -18.36 0.05
N THR A 577 13.65 -19.45 0.36
CA THR A 577 13.83 -20.77 -0.29
C THR A 577 13.50 -20.79 -1.78
N ILE A 578 12.74 -19.79 -2.26
CA ILE A 578 12.36 -19.63 -3.66
C ILE A 578 12.88 -18.32 -4.27
N GLY A 579 13.85 -17.66 -3.62
CA GLY A 579 14.44 -16.40 -4.08
C GLY A 579 13.53 -15.17 -3.94
N LEU A 580 12.42 -15.29 -3.21
CA LEU A 580 11.48 -14.19 -2.93
C LEU A 580 11.50 -13.82 -1.44
N GLY A 581 12.67 -13.94 -0.81
CA GLY A 581 12.88 -13.59 0.58
C GLY A 581 12.70 -12.09 0.84
N ALA A 582 12.33 -11.74 2.06
CA ALA A 582 12.41 -10.38 2.56
C ALA A 582 13.20 -10.39 3.86
N THR A 583 14.35 -9.70 3.87
CA THR A 583 15.33 -9.79 4.94
C THR A 583 15.65 -8.40 5.49
N GLY A 584 15.54 -8.24 6.81
CA GLY A 584 16.04 -7.06 7.52
C GLY A 584 17.45 -7.28 8.03
N LEU A 585 18.26 -6.22 7.97
CA LEU A 585 19.63 -6.20 8.51
C LEU A 585 19.82 -5.05 9.48
N ALA A 586 20.51 -5.33 10.59
CA ALA A 586 21.12 -4.32 11.44
C ALA A 586 22.60 -4.67 11.65
N PHE A 587 23.44 -3.65 11.76
CA PHE A 587 24.89 -3.81 11.86
C PHE A 587 25.42 -3.18 13.14
N SER A 588 26.49 -3.76 13.69
CA SER A 588 27.25 -3.16 14.78
C SER A 588 28.10 -1.99 14.27
N GLU A 589 28.58 -1.14 15.20
CA GLU A 589 29.46 -0.03 14.87
C GLU A 589 30.82 -0.50 14.32
N GLU A 590 31.25 -1.69 14.72
CA GLU A 590 32.55 -2.27 14.35
C GLU A 590 32.58 -2.87 12.93
N ILE A 591 31.48 -2.84 12.17
CA ILE A 591 31.46 -3.39 10.82
C ILE A 591 32.22 -2.50 9.81
N THR A 592 32.97 -3.12 8.92
CA THR A 592 33.61 -2.44 7.78
C THR A 592 32.69 -2.39 6.56
N ASP A 593 32.98 -1.50 5.60
CA ASP A 593 32.22 -1.40 4.35
C ASP A 593 32.30 -2.68 3.50
N GLU A 594 33.44 -3.35 3.50
CA GLU A 594 33.65 -4.63 2.80
C GLU A 594 32.81 -5.76 3.42
N GLN A 595 32.80 -5.86 4.75
CA GLN A 595 31.96 -6.81 5.48
C GLN A 595 30.47 -6.51 5.28
N ARG A 596 30.08 -5.23 5.31
CA ARG A 596 28.70 -4.81 5.03
C ARG A 596 28.29 -5.25 3.62
N SER A 597 29.12 -4.98 2.61
CA SER A 597 28.85 -5.39 1.23
C SER A 597 28.76 -6.90 1.08
N THR A 598 29.60 -7.64 1.78
CA THR A 598 29.57 -9.12 1.83
C THR A 598 28.22 -9.62 2.36
N VAL A 599 27.74 -9.08 3.48
CA VAL A 599 26.45 -9.47 4.07
C VAL A 599 25.28 -9.09 3.18
N MET A 600 25.29 -7.88 2.61
CA MET A 600 24.25 -7.46 1.65
C MET A 600 24.16 -8.44 0.49
N THR A 601 25.30 -8.77 -0.13
CA THR A 601 25.38 -9.72 -1.26
C THR A 601 24.85 -11.10 -0.86
N MET A 602 25.16 -11.58 0.35
CA MET A 602 24.66 -12.88 0.84
C MET A 602 23.13 -12.96 0.87
N PHE A 603 22.45 -11.91 1.35
CA PHE A 603 21.00 -11.93 1.51
C PHE A 603 20.23 -11.41 0.28
N GLU A 604 20.84 -10.54 -0.54
CA GLU A 604 20.27 -10.10 -1.82
C GLU A 604 20.18 -11.26 -2.83
N ALA A 605 21.05 -12.27 -2.71
CA ALA A 605 21.00 -13.47 -3.52
C ALA A 605 19.71 -14.31 -3.32
N VAL A 606 19.00 -14.10 -2.21
CA VAL A 606 17.79 -14.89 -1.85
C VAL A 606 16.52 -14.04 -1.68
N GLY A 607 16.59 -12.74 -1.97
CA GLY A 607 15.43 -11.86 -1.91
C GLY A 607 15.77 -10.38 -1.71
N ILE A 608 14.78 -9.59 -1.33
CA ILE A 608 14.98 -8.17 -1.02
C ILE A 608 15.61 -8.00 0.36
N VAL A 609 16.48 -7.01 0.49
CA VAL A 609 17.19 -6.68 1.72
C VAL A 609 16.94 -5.23 2.08
N THR A 610 16.68 -4.97 3.35
CA THR A 610 16.59 -3.60 3.88
C THR A 610 17.37 -3.45 5.18
N ILE A 611 18.09 -2.34 5.30
CA ILE A 611 18.83 -1.99 6.52
C ILE A 611 17.89 -1.20 7.43
N VAL A 612 17.77 -1.60 8.69
CA VAL A 612 16.96 -0.91 9.69
C VAL A 612 17.73 -0.72 10.99
N PRO A 613 17.40 0.31 11.80
CA PRO A 613 17.87 0.39 13.18
C PRO A 613 17.54 -0.90 13.94
N GLU A 614 18.42 -1.32 14.84
CA GLU A 614 18.26 -2.60 15.55
C GLU A 614 16.96 -2.69 16.36
N ASP A 615 16.50 -1.58 16.95
CA ASP A 615 15.23 -1.50 17.70
C ASP A 615 13.99 -1.70 16.81
N LYS A 616 14.14 -1.57 15.49
CA LYS A 616 13.08 -1.79 14.49
C LYS A 616 13.10 -3.17 13.86
N LEU A 617 14.12 -4.00 14.13
CA LEU A 617 14.18 -5.36 13.58
C LEU A 617 13.00 -6.23 14.03
N GLU A 618 12.50 -6.06 15.26
CA GLU A 618 11.33 -6.82 15.74
C GLU A 618 10.06 -6.46 14.96
N VAL A 619 9.88 -5.17 14.63
CA VAL A 619 8.76 -4.69 13.80
C VAL A 619 8.84 -5.28 12.40
N LEU A 620 10.03 -5.22 11.79
CA LEU A 620 10.29 -5.81 10.47
C LEU A 620 10.07 -7.32 10.48
N THR A 621 10.42 -8.01 11.56
CA THR A 621 10.22 -9.47 11.71
C THR A 621 8.73 -9.82 11.81
N GLY A 622 7.93 -8.97 12.45
CA GLY A 622 6.47 -9.09 12.41
C GLY A 622 5.91 -9.02 10.99
N ILE A 623 6.44 -8.13 10.15
CA ILE A 623 6.00 -7.92 8.78
C ILE A 623 6.51 -9.00 7.82
N SER A 624 7.80 -9.32 7.86
CA SER A 624 8.46 -10.19 6.86
C SER A 624 8.66 -11.63 7.35
N GLY A 625 8.94 -11.82 8.64
CA GLY A 625 9.16 -13.14 9.24
C GLY A 625 7.85 -13.91 9.43
N SER A 626 6.89 -13.33 10.16
CA SER A 626 5.56 -13.91 10.38
C SER A 626 4.55 -13.56 9.28
N GLY A 627 4.84 -12.54 8.46
CA GLY A 627 4.01 -12.06 7.34
C GLY A 627 3.36 -13.15 6.49
N PRO A 628 4.14 -14.13 5.98
CA PRO A 628 3.61 -15.19 5.13
C PRO A 628 2.47 -15.99 5.79
N ALA A 629 2.49 -16.19 7.11
CA ALA A 629 1.46 -16.93 7.82
C ALA A 629 0.09 -16.24 7.75
N TYR A 630 0.05 -14.91 7.84
CA TYR A 630 -1.19 -14.13 7.70
C TYR A 630 -1.77 -14.25 6.29
N VAL A 631 -0.91 -14.24 5.28
CA VAL A 631 -1.30 -14.40 3.87
C VAL A 631 -1.85 -15.81 3.64
N TYR A 632 -1.20 -16.85 4.16
CA TYR A 632 -1.69 -18.22 4.07
C TYR A 632 -3.06 -18.39 4.74
N TYR A 633 -3.25 -17.80 5.92
CA TYR A 633 -4.53 -17.85 6.62
C TYR A 633 -5.66 -17.16 5.84
N LEU A 634 -5.39 -16.00 5.23
CA LEU A 634 -6.33 -15.33 4.33
C LEU A 634 -6.70 -16.23 3.13
N MET A 635 -5.70 -16.85 2.52
CA MET A 635 -5.91 -17.77 1.40
C MET A 635 -6.75 -18.99 1.81
N GLU A 636 -6.49 -19.58 2.98
CA GLU A 636 -7.31 -20.67 3.51
C GLU A 636 -8.77 -20.26 3.69
N ALA A 637 -9.02 -19.07 4.24
CA ALA A 637 -10.37 -18.54 4.41
C ALA A 637 -11.08 -18.29 3.07
N MET A 638 -10.39 -17.72 2.08
CA MET A 638 -10.91 -17.50 0.73
C MET A 638 -11.25 -18.81 0.03
N ILE A 639 -10.37 -19.82 0.13
CA ILE A 639 -10.60 -21.15 -0.43
C ILE A 639 -11.83 -21.80 0.22
N ALA A 640 -11.91 -21.75 1.55
CA ALA A 640 -13.05 -22.30 2.29
C ALA A 640 -14.36 -21.61 1.93
N ALA A 641 -14.34 -20.29 1.70
CA ALA A 641 -15.50 -19.53 1.25
C ALA A 641 -15.94 -19.92 -0.17
N GLY A 642 -15.00 -20.06 -1.11
CA GLY A 642 -15.27 -20.54 -2.46
C GLY A 642 -15.91 -21.93 -2.48
N ILE A 643 -15.41 -22.85 -1.65
CA ILE A 643 -15.98 -24.20 -1.50
C ILE A 643 -17.40 -24.14 -0.95
N ARG A 644 -17.65 -23.35 0.11
CA ARG A 644 -19.02 -23.15 0.64
C ARG A 644 -19.96 -22.51 -0.39
N GLY A 645 -19.41 -21.67 -1.28
CA GLY A 645 -20.11 -21.06 -2.40
C GLY A 645 -20.36 -21.98 -3.60
N GLY A 646 -19.93 -23.25 -3.56
CA GLY A 646 -20.18 -24.24 -4.59
C GLY A 646 -19.07 -24.44 -5.62
N LEU A 647 -17.90 -23.79 -5.46
CA LEU A 647 -16.72 -24.05 -6.29
C LEU A 647 -16.03 -25.35 -5.86
N SER A 648 -15.37 -26.04 -6.80
CA SER A 648 -14.50 -27.15 -6.43
C SER A 648 -13.30 -26.66 -5.59
N SER A 649 -12.70 -27.56 -4.82
CA SER A 649 -11.49 -27.25 -4.03
C SER A 649 -10.35 -26.74 -4.91
N GLN A 650 -10.19 -27.32 -6.11
CA GLN A 650 -9.17 -26.90 -7.07
C GLN A 650 -9.46 -25.50 -7.62
N GLN A 651 -10.69 -25.22 -8.08
CA GLN A 651 -11.08 -23.89 -8.58
C GLN A 651 -10.91 -22.81 -7.50
N SER A 652 -11.35 -23.10 -6.28
CA SER A 652 -11.23 -22.18 -5.14
C SER A 652 -9.76 -21.86 -4.85
N ARG A 653 -8.88 -22.87 -4.90
CA ARG A 653 -7.44 -22.71 -4.72
C ARG A 653 -6.81 -21.87 -5.82
N ASP A 654 -7.05 -22.21 -7.08
CA ASP A 654 -6.42 -21.54 -8.22
C ASP A 654 -6.84 -20.06 -8.29
N LEU A 655 -8.15 -19.78 -8.11
CA LEU A 655 -8.66 -18.42 -8.07
C LEU A 655 -8.08 -17.61 -6.90
N THR A 656 -7.96 -18.22 -5.72
CA THR A 656 -7.40 -17.55 -4.54
C THR A 656 -5.92 -17.20 -4.75
N VAL A 657 -5.11 -18.15 -5.22
CA VAL A 657 -3.68 -17.94 -5.51
C VAL A 657 -3.50 -16.85 -6.56
N GLN A 658 -4.27 -16.92 -7.64
CA GLN A 658 -4.21 -15.92 -8.71
C GLN A 658 -4.64 -14.53 -8.24
N THR A 659 -5.66 -14.44 -7.38
CA THR A 659 -6.14 -13.17 -6.82
C THR A 659 -5.09 -12.49 -5.94
N VAL A 660 -4.45 -13.24 -5.05
CA VAL A 660 -3.39 -12.72 -4.17
C VAL A 660 -2.17 -12.29 -4.99
N LEU A 661 -1.79 -13.07 -6.01
CA LEU A 661 -0.73 -12.72 -6.94
C LEU A 661 -1.07 -11.46 -7.76
N GLY A 662 -2.31 -11.37 -8.27
CA GLY A 662 -2.78 -10.22 -9.04
C GLY A 662 -2.79 -8.94 -8.21
N ALA A 663 -3.35 -8.98 -7.00
CA ALA A 663 -3.39 -7.83 -6.10
C ALA A 663 -2.00 -7.33 -5.70
N SER A 664 -1.07 -8.25 -5.36
CA SER A 664 0.31 -7.89 -5.03
C SER A 664 1.06 -7.30 -6.24
N ARG A 665 0.88 -7.84 -7.45
CA ARG A 665 1.44 -7.27 -8.68
C ARG A 665 0.86 -5.91 -9.03
N MET A 666 -0.44 -5.69 -8.82
CA MET A 666 -1.08 -4.40 -9.07
C MET A 666 -0.43 -3.30 -8.23
N VAL A 667 -0.17 -3.56 -6.94
CA VAL A 667 0.55 -2.60 -6.07
C VAL A 667 1.95 -2.34 -6.62
N GLN A 668 2.69 -3.39 -6.99
CA GLN A 668 4.06 -3.25 -7.48
C GLN A 668 4.17 -2.52 -8.83
N GLN A 669 3.27 -2.80 -9.77
CA GLN A 669 3.33 -2.29 -11.15
C GLN A 669 2.75 -0.89 -11.27
N THR A 670 1.65 -0.60 -10.57
CA THR A 670 1.01 0.72 -10.64
C THR A 670 1.66 1.74 -9.72
N GLY A 671 2.38 1.28 -8.68
CA GLY A 671 2.89 2.14 -7.61
C GLY A 671 1.78 2.80 -6.79
N MET A 672 0.51 2.44 -7.01
CA MET A 672 -0.61 2.98 -6.26
C MET A 672 -0.67 2.36 -4.87
N GLU A 673 -1.00 3.18 -3.89
CA GLU A 673 -1.27 2.72 -2.53
C GLU A 673 -2.39 1.66 -2.52
N PRO A 674 -2.26 0.55 -1.76
CA PRO A 674 -3.28 -0.50 -1.70
C PRO A 674 -4.69 0.02 -1.39
N MET A 675 -4.78 1.13 -0.65
CA MET A 675 -6.04 1.82 -0.34
C MET A 675 -6.75 2.38 -1.57
N LYS A 676 -6.01 2.97 -2.53
CA LYS A 676 -6.59 3.54 -3.75
C LYS A 676 -7.09 2.43 -4.68
N LEU A 677 -6.30 1.37 -4.82
CA LEU A 677 -6.72 0.17 -5.56
C LEU A 677 -7.96 -0.48 -4.96
N ARG A 678 -8.10 -0.47 -3.62
CA ARG A 678 -9.32 -0.90 -2.94
C ARG A 678 -10.50 0.02 -3.25
N SER A 679 -10.33 1.34 -3.17
CA SER A 679 -11.43 2.28 -3.46
C SER A 679 -11.94 2.15 -4.89
N ASP A 680 -11.04 1.92 -5.84
CA ASP A 680 -11.36 1.82 -7.27
C ASP A 680 -12.16 0.56 -7.63
N VAL A 681 -12.23 -0.42 -6.71
CA VAL A 681 -13.04 -1.64 -6.84
C VAL A 681 -14.21 -1.71 -5.84
N THR A 682 -14.44 -0.66 -5.04
CA THR A 682 -15.56 -0.54 -4.11
C THR A 682 -16.52 0.58 -4.53
N SER A 683 -17.77 0.25 -4.84
CA SER A 683 -18.79 1.23 -5.25
C SER A 683 -19.20 2.18 -4.10
N PRO A 684 -19.35 3.49 -4.33
CA PRO A 684 -19.84 4.44 -3.32
C PRO A 684 -21.32 4.16 -2.95
N GLY A 685 -21.67 4.28 -1.67
CA GLY A 685 -23.03 4.06 -1.17
C GLY A 685 -23.20 4.42 0.31
N ALA A 686 -24.44 4.41 0.79
CA ALA A 686 -24.75 4.60 2.21
C ALA A 686 -24.85 3.25 2.92
N THR A 687 -24.13 3.11 4.04
CA THR A 687 -24.16 1.89 4.86
C THR A 687 -25.00 2.11 6.11
N TYR A 688 -25.85 1.13 6.40
CA TYR A 688 -26.76 1.14 7.53
C TYR A 688 -26.60 -0.11 8.37
N ARG A 689 -26.72 0.03 9.68
CA ARG A 689 -26.86 -1.10 10.61
C ARG A 689 -28.33 -1.29 10.97
N LEU A 690 -28.89 -2.45 10.66
CA LEU A 690 -30.30 -2.78 10.90
C LEU A 690 -30.41 -3.90 11.92
N HIS A 691 -31.13 -3.66 13.03
CA HIS A 691 -31.42 -4.70 14.03
C HIS A 691 -32.84 -5.23 13.87
N ASP A 692 -32.96 -6.51 13.48
CA ASP A 692 -34.26 -7.16 13.29
C ASP A 692 -34.15 -8.69 13.34
N ASP A 693 -34.66 -9.29 14.42
CA ASP A 693 -34.56 -10.73 14.64
C ASP A 693 -35.34 -11.57 13.63
N ARG A 694 -36.35 -10.98 12.99
CA ARG A 694 -37.30 -11.71 12.13
C ARG A 694 -37.20 -11.31 10.66
N ALA A 695 -36.42 -10.28 10.33
CA ALA A 695 -36.29 -9.83 8.95
C ALA A 695 -35.44 -10.76 8.08
N ASP A 696 -35.87 -10.87 6.84
CA ASP A 696 -35.00 -11.20 5.71
C ASP A 696 -34.26 -9.91 5.32
N PHE A 697 -33.00 -9.78 5.73
CA PHE A 697 -32.21 -8.56 5.54
C PHE A 697 -32.00 -8.21 4.07
N ARG A 698 -31.92 -9.21 3.18
CA ARG A 698 -31.78 -8.95 1.74
C ARG A 698 -33.06 -8.33 1.17
N LYS A 699 -34.23 -8.90 1.48
CA LYS A 699 -35.51 -8.29 1.09
C LYS A 699 -35.71 -6.91 1.68
N LYS A 700 -35.30 -6.70 2.93
CA LYS A 700 -35.39 -5.39 3.59
C LYS A 700 -34.49 -4.36 2.88
N ALA A 701 -33.27 -4.74 2.53
CA ALA A 701 -32.36 -3.89 1.75
C ALA A 701 -32.92 -3.55 0.37
N GLU A 702 -33.45 -4.52 -0.37
CA GLU A 702 -34.10 -4.31 -1.67
C GLU A 702 -35.30 -3.37 -1.55
N SER A 703 -36.13 -3.57 -0.52
CA SER A 703 -37.27 -2.70 -0.25
C SER A 703 -36.85 -1.26 0.07
N ILE A 704 -35.74 -1.06 0.79
CA ILE A 704 -35.22 0.28 1.08
C ILE A 704 -34.66 0.92 -0.19
N ALA A 705 -33.86 0.19 -0.97
CA ALA A 705 -33.24 0.69 -2.20
C ALA A 705 -34.29 1.15 -3.22
N VAL A 706 -35.34 0.34 -3.44
CA VAL A 706 -36.47 0.71 -4.31
C VAL A 706 -37.30 1.82 -3.68
N GLY A 707 -37.66 1.67 -2.40
CA GLY A 707 -38.61 2.54 -1.71
C GLY A 707 -38.11 3.97 -1.50
N MET A 708 -36.80 4.17 -1.35
CA MET A 708 -36.18 5.49 -1.22
C MET A 708 -35.80 6.13 -2.55
N THR A 709 -36.03 5.44 -3.67
CA THR A 709 -35.74 5.97 -4.99
C THR A 709 -36.99 6.10 -5.84
N VAL A 710 -37.40 5.03 -6.50
CA VAL A 710 -38.52 5.02 -7.46
C VAL A 710 -39.85 4.60 -6.84
N GLY A 711 -39.86 4.22 -5.55
CA GLY A 711 -41.06 3.91 -4.77
C GLY A 711 -41.64 2.54 -5.10
N SER A 712 -42.42 2.42 -6.17
CA SER A 712 -43.01 1.15 -6.62
C SER A 712 -42.46 0.74 -7.98
N TRP A 713 -41.76 -0.40 -8.03
CA TRP A 713 -41.08 -0.87 -9.25
C TRP A 713 -41.89 -1.92 -10.04
N THR A 714 -42.58 -2.81 -9.33
CA THR A 714 -43.24 -4.00 -9.90
C THR A 714 -44.50 -3.69 -10.72
N GLU A 715 -45.21 -2.61 -10.39
CA GLU A 715 -46.49 -2.23 -11.03
C GLU A 715 -46.33 -1.23 -12.19
N LEU A 716 -45.10 -0.80 -12.50
CA LEU A 716 -44.87 0.21 -13.52
C LEU A 716 -45.03 -0.35 -14.95
N PRO A 717 -45.68 0.37 -15.87
CA PRO A 717 -45.63 0.06 -17.30
C PRO A 717 -44.18 0.02 -17.82
N GLN A 718 -43.87 -0.86 -18.78
CA GLN A 718 -42.49 -1.09 -19.25
C GLN A 718 -41.75 0.20 -19.67
N ALA A 719 -42.43 1.09 -20.41
CA ALA A 719 -41.86 2.38 -20.81
C ALA A 719 -41.49 3.29 -19.62
N LYS A 720 -42.24 3.22 -18.51
CA LYS A 720 -41.89 3.94 -17.27
C LYS A 720 -40.73 3.26 -16.55
N ARG A 721 -40.62 1.92 -16.56
CA ARG A 721 -39.47 1.20 -15.98
C ARG A 721 -38.16 1.57 -16.67
N GLU A 722 -38.13 1.56 -18.01
CA GLU A 722 -36.95 1.92 -18.79
C GLU A 722 -36.49 3.37 -18.50
N ALA A 723 -37.43 4.31 -18.37
CA ALA A 723 -37.12 5.70 -18.00
C ALA A 723 -36.66 5.87 -16.55
N MET A 724 -37.18 5.05 -15.63
CA MET A 724 -36.88 5.11 -14.19
C MET A 724 -35.66 4.28 -13.78
N GLN A 725 -35.10 3.45 -14.68
CA GLN A 725 -33.96 2.58 -14.40
C GLN A 725 -32.75 3.36 -13.85
N LYS A 726 -32.44 4.52 -14.44
CA LYS A 726 -31.33 5.39 -14.00
C LYS A 726 -31.54 6.02 -12.61
N HIS A 727 -32.77 5.99 -12.11
CA HIS A 727 -33.15 6.51 -10.80
C HIS A 727 -33.23 5.40 -9.75
N LEU A 728 -33.17 4.12 -10.13
CA LEU A 728 -33.34 3.00 -9.21
C LEU A 728 -32.11 2.86 -8.29
N GLY A 729 -32.37 2.76 -6.98
CA GLY A 729 -31.33 2.45 -5.99
C GLY A 729 -30.93 0.98 -6.05
N GLU A 730 -29.66 0.70 -5.76
CA GLU A 730 -29.07 -0.63 -5.87
C GLU A 730 -28.56 -1.12 -4.51
N VAL A 731 -28.84 -2.38 -4.17
CA VAL A 731 -28.24 -3.02 -2.99
C VAL A 731 -26.84 -3.49 -3.35
N ILE A 732 -25.83 -2.84 -2.77
CA ILE A 732 -24.41 -3.14 -3.00
C ILE A 732 -23.98 -4.35 -2.17
N SER A 733 -24.31 -4.37 -0.88
CA SER A 733 -23.95 -5.46 0.02
C SER A 733 -24.96 -5.65 1.16
N VAL A 734 -25.00 -6.87 1.68
CA VAL A 734 -25.78 -7.26 2.87
C VAL A 734 -24.91 -8.23 3.67
N GLU A 735 -24.41 -7.77 4.81
CA GLU A 735 -23.56 -8.54 5.71
C GLU A 735 -24.34 -8.86 6.99
N VAL A 736 -24.70 -10.12 7.18
CA VAL A 736 -25.51 -10.56 8.31
C VAL A 736 -24.60 -11.04 9.45
N HIS A 737 -24.81 -10.50 10.64
CA HIS A 737 -24.05 -10.87 11.83
C HIS A 737 -24.92 -11.72 12.77
N GLU A 738 -24.73 -13.04 12.68
CA GLU A 738 -25.38 -14.06 13.51
C GLU A 738 -24.31 -14.93 14.18
N ALA A 739 -24.13 -14.78 15.48
CA ALA A 739 -23.29 -15.64 16.31
C ALA A 739 -24.17 -16.54 17.18
N GLU A 740 -23.69 -17.74 17.51
CA GLU A 740 -24.37 -18.61 18.48
C GLU A 740 -24.39 -17.94 19.86
N GLY A 741 -25.58 -17.78 20.45
CA GLY A 741 -25.76 -17.19 21.78
C GLY A 741 -26.09 -15.70 21.81
N ILE A 742 -26.39 -15.07 20.67
CA ILE A 742 -26.88 -13.68 20.63
C ILE A 742 -28.23 -13.56 21.37
N ALA A 743 -28.34 -12.58 22.28
CA ALA A 743 -29.57 -12.31 23.01
C ALA A 743 -30.69 -11.88 22.05
N PRO A 744 -31.98 -12.23 22.33
CA PRO A 744 -33.10 -11.75 21.55
C PRO A 744 -33.06 -10.22 21.41
N GLY A 745 -33.13 -9.71 20.18
CA GLY A 745 -33.07 -8.29 19.85
C GLY A 745 -31.74 -7.82 19.30
N GLU A 746 -30.69 -8.62 19.39
CA GLU A 746 -29.30 -8.23 19.03
C GLU A 746 -28.86 -8.75 17.65
N ARG A 747 -29.71 -9.47 16.90
CA ARG A 747 -29.42 -9.85 15.51
C ARG A 747 -29.42 -8.61 14.62
N TYR A 748 -28.36 -8.41 13.85
CA TYR A 748 -28.25 -7.28 12.92
C TYR A 748 -27.59 -7.63 11.59
N ALA A 749 -27.79 -6.75 10.61
CA ALA A 749 -27.04 -6.76 9.37
C ALA A 749 -26.55 -5.35 9.04
N ASP A 750 -25.34 -5.27 8.49
CA ASP A 750 -24.82 -4.08 7.85
C ASP A 750 -25.16 -4.17 6.35
N ILE A 751 -25.94 -3.21 5.84
CA ILE A 751 -26.35 -3.17 4.43
C ILE A 751 -25.82 -1.91 3.77
N THR A 752 -25.39 -2.01 2.52
CA THR A 752 -24.94 -0.85 1.74
C THR A 752 -25.82 -0.67 0.51
N ILE A 753 -26.31 0.55 0.30
CA ILE A 753 -27.19 0.92 -0.81
C ILE A 753 -26.56 2.05 -1.62
N GLY A 754 -26.47 1.86 -2.94
CA GLY A 754 -26.09 2.86 -3.91
C GLY A 754 -27.29 3.71 -4.32
N TYR A 755 -27.18 5.03 -4.17
CA TYR A 755 -28.20 5.99 -4.56
C TYR A 755 -27.71 6.80 -5.76
N PRO A 756 -28.39 6.77 -6.92
CA PRO A 756 -27.99 7.56 -8.07
C PRO A 756 -28.02 9.07 -7.78
N ASP A 757 -26.93 9.78 -8.08
CA ASP A 757 -26.82 11.24 -7.92
C ASP A 757 -27.96 12.02 -8.60
N VAL A 758 -28.50 11.48 -9.70
CA VAL A 758 -29.58 12.11 -10.46
C VAL A 758 -30.89 12.24 -9.68
N ASN A 759 -31.00 11.59 -8.51
CA ASN A 759 -32.21 11.61 -7.69
C ASN A 759 -32.31 12.81 -6.75
N PHE A 760 -31.21 13.49 -6.46
CA PHE A 760 -31.17 14.58 -5.49
C PHE A 760 -30.22 15.69 -5.94
N SER A 761 -30.48 16.90 -5.46
CA SER A 761 -29.58 18.03 -5.69
C SER A 761 -28.28 17.86 -4.90
N ARG A 762 -27.21 18.50 -5.37
CA ARG A 762 -25.86 18.39 -4.78
C ARG A 762 -25.72 19.26 -3.54
N ASP A 763 -26.54 19.00 -2.55
CA ASP A 763 -26.54 19.66 -1.24
C ASP A 763 -26.72 18.61 -0.13
N ILE A 764 -26.17 18.91 1.05
CA ILE A 764 -26.21 17.98 2.20
C ILE A 764 -27.64 17.72 2.69
N PRO A 765 -28.56 18.71 2.72
CA PRO A 765 -29.97 18.45 3.07
C PRO A 765 -30.63 17.40 2.17
N ALA A 766 -30.52 17.53 0.85
CA ALA A 766 -31.12 16.59 -0.10
C ALA A 766 -30.50 15.20 0.00
N LEU A 767 -29.18 15.12 0.21
CA LEU A 767 -28.49 13.87 0.51
C LEU A 767 -29.08 13.20 1.76
N LEU A 768 -29.13 13.91 2.90
CA LEU A 768 -29.59 13.34 4.18
C LEU A 768 -31.07 12.92 4.11
N VAL A 769 -31.91 13.70 3.44
CA VAL A 769 -33.33 13.32 3.23
C VAL A 769 -33.44 12.06 2.38
N THR A 770 -32.58 11.90 1.37
CA THR A 770 -32.59 10.72 0.48
C THR A 770 -32.09 9.48 1.20
N VAL A 771 -30.92 9.55 1.84
CA VAL A 771 -30.26 8.38 2.43
C VAL A 771 -30.78 8.07 3.83
N PHE A 772 -31.33 9.04 4.56
CA PHE A 772 -31.72 8.83 5.95
C PHE A 772 -32.95 9.66 6.40
N GLY A 773 -33.79 10.11 5.47
CA GLY A 773 -35.02 10.84 5.80
C GLY A 773 -36.14 9.94 6.31
N LYS A 774 -36.76 9.15 5.42
CA LYS A 774 -37.81 8.20 5.83
C LYS A 774 -37.24 6.97 6.56
N ILE A 775 -36.05 6.52 6.18
CA ILE A 775 -35.38 5.35 6.77
C ILE A 775 -35.12 5.54 8.27
N SER A 776 -34.83 6.77 8.74
CA SER A 776 -34.57 7.01 10.16
C SER A 776 -35.78 6.72 11.06
N MET A 777 -36.97 6.57 10.48
CA MET A 777 -38.22 6.22 11.18
C MET A 777 -38.58 4.73 11.02
N ASP A 778 -37.84 3.96 10.23
CA ASP A 778 -38.17 2.57 9.85
C ASP A 778 -37.56 1.53 10.81
N GLY A 779 -37.85 1.67 12.10
CA GLY A 779 -37.36 0.79 13.16
C GLY A 779 -35.91 1.06 13.57
N ARG A 780 -35.20 0.02 14.04
CA ARG A 780 -33.83 0.09 14.57
C ARG A 780 -32.80 0.13 13.46
N ILE A 781 -32.66 1.31 12.84
CA ILE A 781 -31.72 1.56 11.76
C ILE A 781 -30.80 2.73 12.11
N LYS A 782 -29.50 2.51 12.01
CA LYS A 782 -28.46 3.53 12.21
C LYS A 782 -27.67 3.72 10.91
N LEU A 783 -27.47 4.97 10.48
CA LEU A 783 -26.57 5.29 9.37
C LEU A 783 -25.12 5.27 9.89
N THR A 784 -24.27 4.41 9.31
CA THR A 784 -22.92 4.16 9.85
C THR A 784 -21.80 4.70 8.95
N ARG A 785 -22.00 4.74 7.62
CA ARG A 785 -21.02 5.25 6.65
C ARG A 785 -21.72 5.89 5.45
N LEU A 786 -21.09 6.90 4.85
CA LEU A 786 -21.46 7.44 3.54
C LEU A 786 -20.26 7.35 2.57
N GLY A 787 -20.52 6.91 1.35
CA GLY A 787 -19.63 7.08 0.20
C GLY A 787 -20.21 8.12 -0.75
N PHE A 788 -19.34 8.92 -1.36
CA PHE A 788 -19.74 9.98 -2.29
C PHE A 788 -19.15 9.71 -3.67
N SER A 789 -19.88 10.12 -4.71
CA SER A 789 -19.35 10.19 -6.07
C SER A 789 -18.51 11.48 -6.25
N ASP A 790 -17.61 11.48 -7.22
CA ASP A 790 -16.89 12.70 -7.62
C ASP A 790 -17.85 13.81 -8.08
N GLY A 791 -18.96 13.41 -8.72
CA GLY A 791 -20.02 14.31 -9.16
C GLY A 791 -20.65 15.07 -7.99
N PHE A 792 -20.99 14.39 -6.90
CA PHE A 792 -21.51 15.02 -5.69
C PHE A 792 -20.44 15.89 -5.00
N LEU A 793 -19.22 15.36 -4.84
CA LEU A 793 -18.11 16.06 -4.18
C LEU A 793 -17.71 17.36 -4.87
N SER A 794 -17.89 17.48 -6.19
CA SER A 794 -17.58 18.70 -6.94
C SER A 794 -18.31 19.96 -6.45
N ALA A 795 -19.42 19.83 -5.70
CA ALA A 795 -20.15 20.95 -5.13
C ALA A 795 -19.59 21.44 -3.79
N PHE A 796 -18.66 20.70 -3.17
CA PHE A 796 -18.19 20.97 -1.81
C PHE A 796 -16.68 21.23 -1.79
N PRO A 797 -16.24 22.50 -1.60
CA PRO A 797 -14.82 22.82 -1.50
C PRO A 797 -14.17 22.31 -0.19
N GLY A 798 -15.00 21.93 0.79
CA GLY A 798 -14.57 21.56 2.14
C GLY A 798 -13.88 22.70 2.88
N PRO A 799 -12.95 22.42 3.82
CA PRO A 799 -12.39 23.44 4.69
C PRO A 799 -11.57 24.47 3.91
N LYS A 800 -11.73 25.76 4.26
CA LYS A 800 -11.05 26.87 3.58
C LYS A 800 -9.56 26.92 3.93
N PHE A 801 -9.23 26.71 5.19
CA PHE A 801 -7.87 26.68 5.72
C PHE A 801 -7.44 25.25 6.03
N GLY A 802 -8.33 24.49 6.67
CA GLY A 802 -8.04 23.15 7.18
C GLY A 802 -6.90 23.15 8.21
N LEU A 803 -6.43 21.94 8.54
CA LEU A 803 -5.38 21.71 9.52
C LEU A 803 -4.10 22.53 9.23
N ASN A 804 -3.60 22.42 8.01
CA ASN A 804 -2.34 23.07 7.61
C ASN A 804 -2.48 24.60 7.57
N GLY A 805 -3.58 25.13 7.02
CA GLY A 805 -3.80 26.57 6.99
C GLY A 805 -3.91 27.18 8.39
N VAL A 806 -4.53 26.47 9.35
CA VAL A 806 -4.56 26.90 10.75
C VAL A 806 -3.16 26.92 11.37
N ARG A 807 -2.31 25.91 11.07
CA ARG A 807 -0.90 25.90 11.52
C ARG A 807 -0.11 27.05 10.93
N ASP A 808 -0.28 27.34 9.64
CA ASP A 808 0.40 28.43 8.94
C ASP A 808 0.02 29.80 9.52
N LEU A 809 -1.27 30.01 9.83
CA LEU A 809 -1.74 31.25 10.47
C LEU A 809 -1.06 31.49 11.81
N LEU A 810 -0.85 30.43 12.60
CA LEU A 810 -0.24 30.48 13.94
C LEU A 810 1.30 30.40 13.92
N GLY A 811 1.90 29.84 12.86
CA GLY A 811 3.33 29.53 12.78
C GLY A 811 3.75 28.40 13.73
N VAL A 812 2.89 27.38 13.92
CA VAL A 812 3.14 26.26 14.85
C VAL A 812 2.96 24.93 14.13
N HIS A 813 4.07 24.27 13.80
CA HIS A 813 4.08 23.05 12.99
C HIS A 813 4.42 21.78 13.80
N ASP A 814 5.38 21.87 14.73
CA ASP A 814 6.01 20.67 15.32
C ASP A 814 5.36 20.16 16.63
N ARG A 815 4.22 20.73 17.03
CA ARG A 815 3.54 20.36 18.28
C ARG A 815 2.02 20.47 18.15
N PRO A 816 1.24 19.81 19.04
CA PRO A 816 -0.19 20.09 19.15
C PRO A 816 -0.43 21.56 19.49
N LEU A 817 -1.56 22.08 19.01
CA LEU A 817 -2.02 23.41 19.39
C LEU A 817 -2.67 23.33 20.78
N LEU A 818 -2.55 24.40 21.54
CA LEU A 818 -3.17 24.53 22.85
C LEU A 818 -4.33 25.51 22.75
N MET A 819 -5.51 25.12 23.21
CA MET A 819 -6.63 26.05 23.33
C MET A 819 -7.21 26.13 24.74
N SER A 820 -7.89 27.24 25.00
CA SER A 820 -8.68 27.45 26.21
C SER A 820 -10.06 28.02 25.89
N ILE A 821 -10.94 27.95 26.89
CA ILE A 821 -12.32 28.43 26.79
C ILE A 821 -12.53 29.45 27.91
N PHE A 822 -13.25 30.50 27.59
CA PHE A 822 -13.84 31.40 28.56
C PHE A 822 -14.67 30.64 29.62
N LYS A 823 -14.65 31.10 30.88
CA LYS A 823 -15.42 30.49 31.97
C LYS A 823 -16.34 31.52 32.62
N SER A 824 -17.60 31.14 32.83
CA SER A 824 -18.60 31.98 33.53
C SER A 824 -18.76 33.36 32.90
N VAL A 825 -18.81 33.42 31.55
CA VAL A 825 -18.85 34.68 30.79
C VAL A 825 -20.24 35.28 30.61
N ILE A 826 -21.29 34.50 30.85
CA ILE A 826 -22.66 35.02 30.77
C ILE A 826 -22.86 36.05 31.88
N GLY A 827 -23.17 37.28 31.47
CA GLY A 827 -23.39 38.40 32.39
C GLY A 827 -22.18 39.30 32.61
N LEU A 828 -21.00 38.95 32.07
CA LEU A 828 -19.83 39.82 32.09
C LEU A 828 -19.95 40.95 31.06
N ASP A 829 -19.34 42.08 31.37
CA ASP A 829 -19.14 43.17 30.40
C ASP A 829 -17.89 42.96 29.52
N ALA A 830 -17.71 43.83 28.53
CA ALA A 830 -16.60 43.73 27.59
C ALA A 830 -15.21 43.90 28.25
N GLU A 831 -15.11 44.64 29.35
CA GLU A 831 -13.84 44.88 30.03
C GLU A 831 -13.44 43.68 30.89
N GLU A 832 -14.39 43.10 31.63
CA GLU A 832 -14.20 41.86 32.38
C GLU A 832 -13.80 40.70 31.44
N LEU A 833 -14.42 40.65 30.26
CA LEU A 833 -14.09 39.67 29.22
C LEU A 833 -12.67 39.89 28.68
N ARG A 834 -12.25 41.15 28.49
CA ARG A 834 -10.86 41.52 28.11
C ARG A 834 -9.85 41.04 29.16
N GLU A 835 -10.13 41.23 30.44
CA GLU A 835 -9.26 40.79 31.55
C GLU A 835 -9.12 39.26 31.63
N GLN A 836 -10.20 38.52 31.37
CA GLN A 836 -10.14 37.07 31.32
C GLN A 836 -9.41 36.56 30.06
N PHE A 837 -9.52 37.28 28.94
CA PHE A 837 -8.84 36.95 27.69
C PHE A 837 -7.32 37.15 27.80
N ILE A 838 -6.87 38.32 28.27
CA ILE A 838 -5.43 38.63 28.35
C ILE A 838 -4.69 37.64 29.25
N ARG A 839 -5.29 37.22 30.37
CA ARG A 839 -4.71 36.19 31.26
C ARG A 839 -4.49 34.86 30.54
N GLN A 840 -5.45 34.43 29.71
CA GLN A 840 -5.31 33.20 28.92
C GLN A 840 -4.23 33.36 27.83
N ALA A 841 -4.25 34.49 27.13
CA ALA A 841 -3.30 34.78 26.06
C ALA A 841 -1.86 34.81 26.56
N LEU A 842 -1.60 35.45 27.71
CA LEU A 842 -0.28 35.45 28.36
C LEU A 842 0.14 34.06 28.86
N GLY A 843 -0.83 33.19 29.17
CA GLY A 843 -0.61 31.77 29.45
C GLY A 843 -0.05 30.96 28.28
N GLY A 844 0.01 31.55 27.07
CA GLY A 844 0.68 30.97 25.91
C GLY A 844 -0.14 29.94 25.15
N VAL A 845 -1.47 30.02 25.23
CA VAL A 845 -2.41 29.28 24.37
C VAL A 845 -2.32 29.79 22.93
N ASP A 846 -2.61 28.92 21.97
CA ASP A 846 -2.64 29.25 20.54
C ASP A 846 -4.04 29.69 20.08
N LEU A 847 -5.08 29.24 20.79
CA LEU A 847 -6.47 29.55 20.46
C LEU A 847 -7.31 29.78 21.74
N ILE A 848 -8.17 30.79 21.71
CA ILE A 848 -9.21 31.02 22.73
C ILE A 848 -10.56 31.01 22.01
N LYS A 849 -11.56 30.30 22.55
CA LYS A 849 -12.94 30.37 22.05
C LYS A 849 -13.89 30.98 23.06
N ASP A 850 -14.93 31.63 22.56
CA ASP A 850 -16.16 31.90 23.31
C ASP A 850 -16.77 30.60 23.81
N ASP A 851 -17.54 30.67 24.90
CA ASP A 851 -18.45 29.60 25.28
C ASP A 851 -19.55 29.48 24.22
N GLU A 852 -19.96 28.26 23.84
CA GLU A 852 -20.97 28.06 22.79
C GLU A 852 -22.35 28.63 23.15
N ILE A 853 -22.58 28.88 24.44
CA ILE A 853 -23.77 29.52 24.99
C ILE A 853 -23.62 31.04 25.23
N LEU A 854 -22.50 31.65 24.83
CA LEU A 854 -22.36 33.09 24.82
C LEU A 854 -23.02 33.66 23.56
N PHE A 855 -24.26 34.14 23.71
CA PHE A 855 -25.06 34.71 22.62
C PHE A 855 -24.89 36.23 22.49
N GLU A 856 -25.32 36.77 21.35
CA GLU A 856 -25.43 38.21 21.13
C GLU A 856 -26.27 38.88 22.23
N ASN A 857 -25.69 39.88 22.91
CA ASN A 857 -26.35 40.57 24.02
C ASN A 857 -25.82 42.01 24.18
N LYS A 858 -26.50 42.82 25.01
CA LYS A 858 -26.17 44.26 25.16
C LYS A 858 -24.85 44.55 25.87
N LEU A 859 -24.36 43.65 26.73
CA LEU A 859 -23.13 43.84 27.50
C LEU A 859 -21.90 43.53 26.66
N THR A 860 -21.99 42.49 25.82
CA THR A 860 -20.89 41.98 25.00
C THR A 860 -21.33 41.73 23.54
N PRO A 861 -21.79 42.77 22.81
CA PRO A 861 -22.13 42.64 21.40
C PRO A 861 -20.91 42.19 20.59
N ILE A 862 -21.12 41.42 19.51
CA ILE A 862 -20.03 40.73 18.80
C ILE A 862 -18.89 41.65 18.37
N GLU A 863 -19.16 42.83 17.80
CA GLU A 863 -18.08 43.73 17.40
C GLU A 863 -17.28 44.21 18.61
N LYS A 864 -17.97 44.57 19.70
CA LYS A 864 -17.28 45.06 20.88
C LYS A 864 -16.43 43.98 21.54
N ARG A 865 -16.96 42.76 21.60
CA ARG A 865 -16.27 41.58 22.13
C ARG A 865 -15.03 41.26 21.32
N VAL A 866 -15.15 41.24 19.99
CA VAL A 866 -14.02 41.04 19.07
C VAL A 866 -12.98 42.15 19.25
N GLU A 867 -13.38 43.42 19.25
CA GLU A 867 -12.46 44.55 19.40
C GLU A 867 -11.62 44.45 20.69
N VAL A 868 -12.24 44.15 21.84
CA VAL A 868 -11.53 44.10 23.11
C VAL A 868 -10.62 42.86 23.21
N CYS A 869 -11.08 41.69 22.75
CA CYS A 869 -10.28 40.47 22.71
C CYS A 869 -9.09 40.59 21.76
N MET A 870 -9.28 41.15 20.56
CA MET A 870 -8.21 41.29 19.59
C MET A 870 -7.17 42.34 20.00
N LYS A 871 -7.59 43.41 20.69
CA LYS A 871 -6.65 44.33 21.35
C LYS A 871 -5.84 43.63 22.45
N ALA A 872 -6.47 42.79 23.26
CA ALA A 872 -5.77 41.99 24.26
C ALA A 872 -4.84 40.94 23.62
N ALA A 873 -5.24 40.32 22.51
CA ALA A 873 -4.39 39.40 21.76
C ALA A 873 -3.13 40.10 21.23
N GLU A 874 -3.28 41.30 20.67
CA GLU A 874 -2.14 42.11 20.19
C GLU A 874 -1.22 42.54 21.34
N GLN A 875 -1.78 42.88 22.50
CA GLN A 875 -0.99 43.14 23.70
C GLN A 875 -0.18 41.90 24.11
N ALA A 876 -0.82 40.73 24.25
CA ALA A 876 -0.13 39.49 24.59
C ALA A 876 0.91 39.08 23.54
N ARG A 877 0.65 39.37 22.25
CA ARG A 877 1.62 39.12 21.17
C ARG A 877 2.87 39.98 21.32
N LYS A 878 2.74 41.26 21.69
CA LYS A 878 3.89 42.14 21.93
C LYS A 878 4.76 41.64 23.08
N GLU A 879 4.16 41.03 24.10
CA GLU A 879 4.87 40.49 25.26
C GLU A 879 5.46 39.09 25.00
N THR A 880 4.73 38.20 24.33
CA THR A 880 5.10 36.79 24.19
C THR A 880 5.72 36.42 22.84
N GLY A 881 5.61 37.31 21.84
CA GLY A 881 6.01 37.08 20.45
C GLY A 881 5.10 36.13 19.66
N LYS A 882 3.98 35.66 20.25
CA LYS A 882 3.14 34.62 19.65
C LYS A 882 1.84 35.15 19.06
N LYS A 883 1.45 34.59 17.92
CA LYS A 883 0.10 34.77 17.34
C LYS A 883 -0.91 33.91 18.08
N LEU A 884 -2.18 34.33 18.07
CA LEU A 884 -3.28 33.67 18.75
C LEU A 884 -4.56 33.82 17.91
N LEU A 885 -5.36 32.75 17.83
CA LEU A 885 -6.70 32.76 17.24
C LEU A 885 -7.77 32.98 18.31
N TYR A 886 -8.72 33.86 18.02
CA TYR A 886 -9.92 34.05 18.84
C TYR A 886 -11.15 33.61 18.05
N ALA A 887 -11.75 32.50 18.45
CA ALA A 887 -12.98 31.97 17.84
C ALA A 887 -14.21 32.59 18.51
N ALA A 888 -14.72 33.67 17.91
CA ALA A 888 -15.90 34.38 18.38
C ALA A 888 -17.19 33.61 18.03
N ASN A 889 -18.11 33.45 18.98
CA ASN A 889 -19.34 32.68 18.76
C ASN A 889 -20.32 33.40 17.83
N LEU A 890 -20.61 32.76 16.70
CA LEU A 890 -21.57 33.24 15.71
C LEU A 890 -22.96 32.64 15.98
N THR A 891 -23.91 33.49 16.34
CA THR A 891 -25.25 33.08 16.81
C THR A 891 -26.36 33.96 16.23
N GLY A 892 -27.63 33.65 16.53
CA GLY A 892 -28.79 34.39 16.02
C GLY A 892 -29.48 33.71 14.83
N PRO A 893 -30.45 34.37 14.16
CA PRO A 893 -31.22 33.77 13.07
C PRO A 893 -30.36 33.49 11.84
N THR A 894 -30.60 32.37 11.15
CA THR A 894 -29.85 31.94 9.96
C THR A 894 -29.71 33.05 8.91
N SER A 895 -30.79 33.77 8.62
CA SER A 895 -30.82 34.87 7.64
C SER A 895 -29.91 36.06 7.96
N ARG A 896 -29.35 36.12 9.18
CA ARG A 896 -28.44 37.19 9.61
C ARG A 896 -27.03 36.68 9.94
N LEU A 897 -26.76 35.38 9.81
CA LEU A 897 -25.46 34.81 10.19
C LEU A 897 -24.33 35.35 9.31
N LYS A 898 -24.53 35.41 7.99
CA LYS A 898 -23.54 36.00 7.06
C LYS A 898 -23.18 37.43 7.47
N GLN A 899 -24.19 38.30 7.63
CA GLN A 899 -23.98 39.69 8.02
C GLN A 899 -23.29 39.82 9.40
N GLN A 900 -23.60 38.93 10.35
CA GLN A 900 -22.92 38.92 11.65
C GLN A 900 -21.47 38.45 11.55
N ALA A 901 -21.18 37.47 10.69
CA ALA A 901 -19.81 37.02 10.44
C ALA A 901 -18.98 38.14 9.78
N GLU A 902 -19.53 38.84 8.78
CA GLU A 902 -18.91 40.02 8.16
C GLU A 902 -18.65 41.14 9.19
N ARG A 903 -19.61 41.41 10.10
CA ARG A 903 -19.43 42.39 11.19
C ARG A 903 -18.31 41.98 12.16
N ALA A 904 -18.25 40.69 12.52
CA ALA A 904 -17.20 40.16 13.39
C ALA A 904 -15.82 40.28 12.72
N ILE A 905 -15.69 39.89 11.45
CA ILE A 905 -14.45 39.99 10.67
C ILE A 905 -14.05 41.46 10.49
N GLY A 906 -15.01 42.33 10.17
CA GLY A 906 -14.78 43.78 10.06
C GLY A 906 -14.31 44.42 11.38
N ALA A 907 -14.72 43.87 12.53
CA ALA A 907 -14.23 44.27 13.85
C ALA A 907 -12.85 43.66 14.20
N GLY A 908 -12.30 42.78 13.35
CA GLY A 908 -10.97 42.18 13.48
C GLY A 908 -10.96 40.73 13.91
N ALA A 909 -12.09 40.01 13.88
CA ALA A 909 -12.13 38.58 14.22
C ALA A 909 -11.20 37.80 13.29
N ASN A 910 -10.45 36.85 13.86
CA ASN A 910 -9.52 36.01 13.11
C ASN A 910 -9.86 34.51 13.16
N ALA A 911 -10.96 34.13 13.81
CA ALA A 911 -11.62 32.83 13.71
C ALA A 911 -13.10 32.97 14.16
N LEU A 912 -13.96 32.04 13.76
CA LEU A 912 -15.38 31.99 14.15
C LEU A 912 -15.72 30.65 14.80
N LEU A 913 -16.53 30.66 15.85
CA LEU A 913 -17.13 29.47 16.46
C LEU A 913 -18.58 29.34 15.97
N PHE A 914 -18.98 28.14 15.54
CA PHE A 914 -20.32 27.90 14.99
C PHE A 914 -20.95 26.59 15.49
N ASN A 915 -22.18 26.70 16.01
CA ASN A 915 -22.98 25.58 16.51
C ASN A 915 -23.72 24.86 15.37
N VAL A 916 -22.97 24.14 14.52
CA VAL A 916 -23.47 23.62 13.23
C VAL A 916 -24.79 22.86 13.35
N LEU A 917 -24.92 21.91 14.29
CA LEU A 917 -26.10 21.03 14.35
C LEU A 917 -27.39 21.73 14.79
N SER A 918 -27.31 22.93 15.39
CA SER A 918 -28.51 23.74 15.66
C SER A 918 -29.02 24.53 14.46
N TYR A 919 -28.23 24.60 13.38
CA TYR A 919 -28.55 25.34 12.16
C TYR A 919 -28.68 24.44 10.92
N GLY A 920 -27.75 23.49 10.76
CA GLY A 920 -27.61 22.60 9.62
C GLY A 920 -26.22 22.72 8.97
N TYR A 921 -25.75 21.62 8.36
CA TYR A 921 -24.48 21.58 7.63
C TYR A 921 -24.44 22.53 6.43
N ASP A 922 -25.58 22.75 5.79
CA ASP A 922 -25.70 23.64 4.63
C ASP A 922 -25.35 25.10 4.97
N VAL A 923 -25.73 25.54 6.17
CA VAL A 923 -25.39 26.89 6.66
C VAL A 923 -23.87 27.02 6.89
N LEU A 924 -23.23 25.97 7.40
CA LEU A 924 -21.76 25.93 7.51
C LEU A 924 -21.11 25.96 6.12
N HIS A 925 -21.66 25.22 5.16
CA HIS A 925 -21.18 25.19 3.79
C HIS A 925 -21.29 26.56 3.10
N GLU A 926 -22.41 27.27 3.26
CA GLU A 926 -22.59 28.63 2.76
C GLU A 926 -21.56 29.58 3.37
N LEU A 927 -21.39 29.56 4.71
CA LEU A 927 -20.42 30.42 5.40
C LEU A 927 -18.97 30.10 4.99
N SER A 928 -18.63 28.81 4.86
CA SER A 928 -17.28 28.39 4.49
C SER A 928 -16.96 28.68 3.02
N SER A 929 -17.93 28.58 2.12
CA SER A 929 -17.75 28.83 0.69
C SER A 929 -17.73 30.32 0.34
N ASP A 930 -18.25 31.18 1.20
CA ASP A 930 -18.33 32.62 0.96
C ASP A 930 -16.92 33.27 0.97
N PRO A 931 -16.50 33.97 -0.12
CA PRO A 931 -15.19 34.57 -0.20
C PRO A 931 -14.95 35.69 0.83
N ASP A 932 -16.01 36.35 1.31
CA ASP A 932 -15.90 37.43 2.29
C ASP A 932 -15.67 36.89 3.73
N ILE A 933 -15.96 35.61 3.95
CA ILE A 933 -15.67 34.92 5.22
C ILE A 933 -14.26 34.30 5.15
N ASN A 934 -13.25 35.14 5.31
CA ASN A 934 -11.84 34.80 5.11
C ASN A 934 -11.10 34.40 6.40
N VAL A 935 -11.79 33.75 7.35
CA VAL A 935 -11.22 33.30 8.63
C VAL A 935 -11.61 31.85 8.92
N PRO A 936 -10.83 31.09 9.69
CA PRO A 936 -11.15 29.71 10.01
C PRO A 936 -12.46 29.58 10.79
N ILE A 937 -13.26 28.55 10.45
CA ILE A 937 -14.52 28.22 11.14
C ILE A 937 -14.33 26.98 12.00
N MET A 938 -14.59 27.13 13.30
CA MET A 938 -14.58 26.09 14.31
C MET A 938 -16.01 25.57 14.55
N ALA A 939 -16.26 24.31 14.18
CA ALA A 939 -17.52 23.62 14.39
C ALA A 939 -17.62 23.06 15.81
N HIS A 940 -18.72 23.39 16.50
CA HIS A 940 -19.03 22.91 17.84
C HIS A 940 -20.02 21.73 17.81
N PRO A 941 -19.86 20.70 18.67
CA PRO A 941 -20.71 19.50 18.69
C PRO A 941 -22.01 19.68 19.47
N ALA A 942 -22.43 20.92 19.78
CA ALA A 942 -23.68 21.17 20.47
C ALA A 942 -24.84 20.49 19.72
N LEU A 943 -25.73 19.82 20.47
CA LEU A 943 -26.82 18.96 19.96
C LEU A 943 -26.41 17.58 19.40
N ALA A 944 -25.13 17.27 19.22
CA ALA A 944 -24.69 15.96 18.68
C ALA A 944 -25.15 14.77 19.54
N GLY A 945 -25.20 14.94 20.85
CA GLY A 945 -25.65 13.92 21.80
C GLY A 945 -27.09 13.44 21.61
N ALA A 946 -27.91 14.12 20.78
CA ALA A 946 -29.23 13.65 20.40
C ALA A 946 -29.22 12.64 19.24
N LEU A 947 -28.12 12.56 18.47
CA LEU A 947 -28.09 11.87 17.18
C LEU A 947 -27.16 10.65 17.15
N TYR A 948 -25.99 10.71 17.80
CA TYR A 948 -25.01 9.63 17.71
C TYR A 948 -25.03 8.55 18.80
N PRO A 949 -25.38 8.81 20.09
CA PRO A 949 -25.09 7.86 21.16
C PRO A 949 -25.85 6.54 21.11
N SER A 950 -27.00 6.49 20.42
CA SER A 950 -27.77 5.26 20.35
C SER A 950 -27.03 4.22 19.49
N PRO A 951 -26.86 2.96 19.94
CA PRO A 951 -26.30 1.91 19.09
C PRO A 951 -27.24 1.49 17.96
N HIS A 952 -28.55 1.77 18.08
CA HIS A 952 -29.57 1.31 17.15
C HIS A 952 -30.14 2.38 16.22
N TYR A 953 -30.02 3.66 16.60
CA TYR A 953 -30.66 4.77 15.90
C TYR A 953 -29.68 5.88 15.57
N GLY A 954 -30.10 6.77 14.66
CA GLY A 954 -29.40 8.00 14.34
C GLY A 954 -28.19 7.79 13.43
N ILE A 955 -27.20 8.66 13.55
CA ILE A 955 -26.03 8.71 12.66
C ILE A 955 -24.77 8.44 13.48
N SER A 956 -23.85 7.62 12.97
CA SER A 956 -22.57 7.37 13.65
C SER A 956 -21.79 8.68 13.89
N ALA A 957 -21.02 8.71 14.97
CA ALA A 957 -20.25 9.91 15.32
C ALA A 957 -19.21 10.27 14.22
N SER A 958 -18.61 9.26 13.58
CA SER A 958 -17.66 9.45 12.48
C SER A 958 -18.27 10.11 11.24
N VAL A 959 -19.53 9.80 10.89
CA VAL A 959 -20.25 10.48 9.81
C VAL A 959 -20.71 11.87 10.25
N LEU A 960 -21.34 11.96 11.43
CA LEU A 960 -21.97 13.18 11.96
C LEU A 960 -20.93 14.27 12.28
N LEU A 961 -19.91 13.94 13.08
CA LEU A 961 -18.91 14.88 13.56
C LEU A 961 -17.64 14.85 12.70
N GLY A 962 -17.36 13.77 11.98
CA GLY A 962 -16.19 13.69 11.08
C GLY A 962 -16.53 14.13 9.66
N GLN A 963 -17.08 13.19 8.89
CA GLN A 963 -17.23 13.28 7.45
C GLN A 963 -18.07 14.48 6.99
N LEU A 964 -19.26 14.69 7.56
CA LEU A 964 -20.17 15.77 7.17
C LEU A 964 -19.69 17.15 7.61
N MET A 965 -19.06 17.26 8.80
CA MET A 965 -18.49 18.54 9.26
C MET A 965 -17.35 19.00 8.36
N ARG A 966 -16.46 18.07 7.97
CA ARG A 966 -15.36 18.35 7.05
C ARG A 966 -15.87 18.69 5.66
N LEU A 967 -16.80 17.90 5.12
CA LEU A 967 -17.39 18.17 3.79
C LEU A 967 -18.08 19.54 3.73
N ALA A 968 -18.81 19.90 4.80
CA ALA A 968 -19.45 21.21 4.93
C ALA A 968 -18.45 22.37 5.12
N GLY A 969 -17.17 22.07 5.40
CA GLY A 969 -16.10 23.07 5.39
C GLY A 969 -15.68 23.61 6.76
N ALA A 970 -15.84 22.82 7.82
CA ALA A 970 -15.26 23.14 9.12
C ALA A 970 -13.72 23.01 9.10
N ASP A 971 -13.01 24.07 9.49
CA ASP A 971 -11.54 24.03 9.62
C ASP A 971 -11.09 23.32 10.90
N LEU A 972 -11.87 23.47 11.97
CA LEU A 972 -11.65 22.81 13.26
C LEU A 972 -12.94 22.16 13.72
N VAL A 973 -12.86 20.95 14.29
CA VAL A 973 -14.04 20.22 14.75
C VAL A 973 -13.86 19.76 16.18
N LEU A 974 -14.73 20.26 17.05
CA LEU A 974 -14.79 19.85 18.46
C LEU A 974 -15.65 18.60 18.60
N PHE A 975 -15.21 17.66 19.43
CA PHE A 975 -15.98 16.47 19.79
C PHE A 975 -15.64 16.01 21.22
N PRO A 976 -16.55 15.31 21.92
CA PRO A 976 -16.27 14.77 23.26
C PRO A 976 -15.08 13.80 23.22
N SER A 977 -14.11 14.04 24.09
CA SER A 977 -12.90 13.22 24.20
C SER A 977 -13.22 11.86 24.83
N PRO A 978 -12.30 10.88 24.77
CA PRO A 978 -12.44 9.63 25.51
C PRO A 978 -12.08 9.77 26.98
N TYR A 979 -11.82 11.00 27.45
CA TYR A 979 -11.36 11.30 28.80
C TYR A 979 -12.28 12.31 29.48
N GLY A 980 -12.16 12.44 30.80
CA GLY A 980 -12.89 13.45 31.56
C GLY A 980 -14.31 13.02 31.97
N SER A 981 -15.20 14.00 32.12
CA SER A 981 -16.53 13.82 32.72
C SER A 981 -17.64 13.46 31.73
N VAL A 982 -17.51 13.87 30.47
CA VAL A 982 -18.44 13.55 29.38
C VAL A 982 -17.63 12.83 28.31
N THR A 983 -17.63 11.51 28.40
CA THR A 983 -16.75 10.66 27.57
C THR A 983 -17.50 10.08 26.39
N MET A 984 -16.81 10.00 25.26
CA MET A 984 -17.20 9.19 24.11
C MET A 984 -16.23 8.01 24.00
N PRO A 985 -16.67 6.81 23.58
CA PRO A 985 -15.77 5.67 23.39
C PRO A 985 -14.54 6.02 22.55
N LYS A 986 -13.40 5.40 22.87
CA LYS A 986 -12.14 5.68 22.18
C LYS A 986 -12.24 5.34 20.70
N GLU A 987 -12.89 4.24 20.37
CA GLU A 987 -13.11 3.76 19.01
C GLU A 987 -13.88 4.79 18.17
N GLU A 988 -14.91 5.41 18.74
CA GLU A 988 -15.66 6.48 18.07
C GLU A 988 -14.82 7.76 17.88
N ASN A 989 -14.00 8.12 18.89
CA ASN A 989 -13.07 9.25 18.79
C ASN A 989 -12.04 9.07 17.67
N MET A 990 -11.48 7.86 17.58
CA MET A 990 -10.53 7.51 16.53
C MET A 990 -11.20 7.52 15.16
N ALA A 991 -12.43 6.99 15.06
CA ALA A 991 -13.19 7.01 13.80
C ALA A 991 -13.54 8.45 13.35
N ILE A 992 -13.85 9.38 14.26
CA ILE A 992 -14.02 10.81 13.90
C ILE A 992 -12.70 11.37 13.37
N THR A 993 -11.61 11.16 14.11
CA THR A 993 -10.28 11.68 13.76
C THR A 993 -9.83 11.18 12.39
N GLU A 994 -10.03 9.90 12.10
CA GLU A 994 -9.77 9.31 10.80
C GLU A 994 -10.56 10.03 9.69
N GLN A 995 -11.87 10.29 9.86
CA GLN A 995 -12.65 11.00 8.84
C GLN A 995 -12.21 12.47 8.64
N LEU A 996 -11.74 13.13 9.71
CA LEU A 996 -11.24 14.51 9.63
C LEU A 996 -9.89 14.60 8.89
N LEU A 997 -9.07 13.54 8.95
CA LEU A 997 -7.71 13.51 8.40
C LEU A 997 -7.56 12.66 7.13
N SER A 998 -8.54 11.81 6.81
CA SER A 998 -8.43 10.81 5.74
C SER A 998 -8.21 11.44 4.35
N PRO A 999 -7.31 10.90 3.53
CA PRO A 999 -7.16 11.30 2.13
C PRO A 999 -8.30 10.80 1.22
N GLU A 1000 -9.18 9.89 1.70
CA GLU A 1000 -10.30 9.36 0.90
C GLU A 1000 -11.34 10.43 0.53
N LEU A 1001 -11.44 11.50 1.33
CA LEU A 1001 -12.28 12.66 1.02
C LEU A 1001 -11.40 13.75 0.39
N PRO A 1002 -11.58 14.09 -0.91
CA PRO A 1002 -10.67 14.97 -1.67
C PRO A 1002 -10.89 16.46 -1.37
N VAL A 1003 -11.04 16.81 -0.08
CA VAL A 1003 -11.08 18.17 0.43
C VAL A 1003 -10.02 18.33 1.52
N ARG A 1004 -9.68 19.57 1.91
CA ARG A 1004 -8.68 19.81 2.97
C ARG A 1004 -9.04 19.07 4.26
N THR A 1005 -8.02 18.67 5.03
CA THR A 1005 -8.21 18.04 6.34
C THR A 1005 -8.70 19.06 7.37
N SER A 1006 -9.50 18.60 8.32
CA SER A 1006 -9.98 19.43 9.43
C SER A 1006 -9.19 19.13 10.69
N MET A 1007 -8.90 20.14 11.52
CA MET A 1007 -8.16 19.97 12.77
C MET A 1007 -9.05 19.28 13.84
N PRO A 1008 -8.65 18.09 14.36
CA PRO A 1008 -9.37 17.40 15.43
C PRO A 1008 -9.20 18.12 16.78
N VAL A 1009 -10.30 18.30 17.52
CA VAL A 1009 -10.30 18.99 18.82
C VAL A 1009 -11.06 18.17 19.89
N PRO A 1010 -10.47 17.07 20.40
CA PRO A 1010 -11.05 16.30 21.50
C PRO A 1010 -11.17 17.18 22.75
N SER A 1011 -12.40 17.28 23.27
CA SER A 1011 -12.80 18.26 24.28
C SER A 1011 -13.56 17.62 25.45
N ALA A 1012 -13.89 18.40 26.47
CA ALA A 1012 -14.52 18.00 27.74
C ALA A 1012 -13.57 17.31 28.74
N GLY A 1013 -13.38 17.94 29.90
CA GLY A 1013 -12.65 17.37 31.05
C GLY A 1013 -11.14 17.21 30.88
N ILE A 1014 -10.52 17.90 29.91
CA ILE A 1014 -9.08 17.84 29.66
C ILE A 1014 -8.29 18.70 30.66
N HIS A 1015 -7.18 18.16 31.17
CA HIS A 1015 -6.22 18.85 32.05
C HIS A 1015 -4.78 18.49 31.65
N PRO A 1016 -3.75 19.24 32.10
CA PRO A 1016 -2.36 19.03 31.64
C PRO A 1016 -1.82 17.60 31.77
N GLY A 1017 -2.28 16.84 32.77
CA GLY A 1017 -1.91 15.43 32.96
C GLY A 1017 -2.43 14.47 31.88
N LEU A 1018 -3.31 14.93 30.99
CA LEU A 1018 -3.86 14.16 29.87
C LEU A 1018 -3.12 14.40 28.55
N VAL A 1019 -2.23 15.39 28.49
CA VAL A 1019 -1.53 15.77 27.25
C VAL A 1019 -0.74 14.62 26.64
N PRO A 1020 0.05 13.84 27.40
CA PRO A 1020 0.80 12.72 26.82
C PRO A 1020 -0.10 11.64 26.22
N LEU A 1021 -1.26 11.40 26.83
CA LEU A 1021 -2.24 10.45 26.34
C LEU A 1021 -2.93 10.92 25.07
N ILE A 1022 -3.28 12.21 25.00
CA ILE A 1022 -3.81 12.84 23.79
C ILE A 1022 -2.75 12.74 22.67
N LEU A 1023 -1.48 12.98 22.96
CA LEU A 1023 -0.40 12.83 21.99
C LEU A 1023 -0.21 11.38 21.54
N ARG A 1024 -0.33 10.41 22.45
CA ARG A 1024 -0.27 8.99 22.12
C ARG A 1024 -1.43 8.57 21.22
N ASP A 1025 -2.64 9.03 21.52
CA ASP A 1025 -3.86 8.57 20.85
C ASP A 1025 -4.13 9.36 19.54
N PHE A 1026 -3.83 10.66 19.49
CA PHE A 1026 -4.15 11.54 18.35
C PHE A 1026 -2.91 12.12 17.62
N GLY A 1027 -1.70 11.89 18.14
CA GLY A 1027 -0.47 12.47 17.58
C GLY A 1027 -0.35 13.98 17.82
N THR A 1028 0.44 14.65 16.98
CA THR A 1028 0.68 16.11 17.06
C THR A 1028 -0.36 16.93 16.33
N ASP A 1029 -1.14 16.31 15.44
CA ASP A 1029 -2.17 16.93 14.58
C ASP A 1029 -3.52 17.01 15.29
N VAL A 1030 -3.50 17.66 16.45
CA VAL A 1030 -4.64 17.79 17.35
C VAL A 1030 -4.56 19.12 18.11
N ILE A 1031 -5.71 19.63 18.54
CA ILE A 1031 -5.75 20.72 19.54
C ILE A 1031 -6.07 20.13 20.92
N VAL A 1032 -5.17 20.38 21.87
CA VAL A 1032 -5.39 20.11 23.29
C VAL A 1032 -6.28 21.23 23.85
N ASN A 1033 -7.53 20.91 24.15
CA ASN A 1033 -8.45 21.84 24.78
C ASN A 1033 -8.33 21.81 26.30
N ALA A 1034 -7.42 22.59 26.89
CA ALA A 1034 -7.20 22.63 28.35
C ALA A 1034 -8.40 23.21 29.15
N GLY A 1035 -9.49 23.57 28.48
CA GLY A 1035 -10.66 24.21 29.07
C GLY A 1035 -10.28 25.45 29.87
N GLY A 1036 -11.09 25.81 30.87
CA GLY A 1036 -10.70 26.85 31.82
C GLY A 1036 -9.92 26.35 33.04
N GLY A 1037 -9.31 25.16 32.99
CA GLY A 1037 -8.49 24.58 34.07
C GLY A 1037 -7.16 25.31 34.28
N ILE A 1038 -6.74 26.13 33.31
CA ILE A 1038 -5.56 27.00 33.37
C ILE A 1038 -5.68 28.03 34.51
N HIS A 1039 -6.91 28.45 34.86
CA HIS A 1039 -7.18 29.52 35.83
C HIS A 1039 -7.07 29.11 37.32
N GLY A 1040 -6.91 27.81 37.62
CA GLY A 1040 -6.96 27.29 38.98
C GLY A 1040 -5.60 26.98 39.63
N HIS A 1041 -4.48 27.19 38.93
CA HIS A 1041 -3.16 26.75 39.41
C HIS A 1041 -2.35 27.91 40.00
N PRO A 1042 -1.83 27.83 41.24
CA PRO A 1042 -1.17 28.95 41.94
C PRO A 1042 0.17 29.46 41.37
N MET A 1043 0.58 29.10 40.14
CA MET A 1043 1.80 29.61 39.53
C MET A 1043 1.64 29.75 38.01
N GLU A 1044 1.52 31.01 37.57
CA GLU A 1044 1.57 31.47 36.19
C GLU A 1044 2.98 31.26 35.60
N ALA A 1045 3.23 30.11 34.97
CA ALA A 1045 4.36 29.81 34.06
C ALA A 1045 4.40 28.33 33.61
N ASN A 1046 3.71 27.41 34.30
CA ASN A 1046 3.98 25.98 34.21
C ASN A 1046 3.20 25.18 33.12
N THR A 1047 2.31 25.80 32.33
CA THR A 1047 1.64 25.03 31.24
C THR A 1047 2.58 24.75 30.07
N ARG A 1048 3.54 25.67 29.79
CA ARG A 1048 4.66 25.38 28.88
C ARG A 1048 5.63 24.37 29.45
N SER A 1049 5.78 24.31 30.77
CA SER A 1049 6.72 23.40 31.41
C SER A 1049 6.19 21.96 31.43
N ALA A 1050 4.88 21.72 31.47
CA ALA A 1050 4.33 20.38 31.26
C ALA A 1050 4.63 19.78 29.86
N VAL A 1051 4.83 20.62 28.84
CA VAL A 1051 5.23 20.22 27.47
C VAL A 1051 6.76 20.20 27.30
N LYS A 1052 7.53 20.66 28.31
CA LYS A 1052 9.00 20.79 28.26
C LYS A 1052 9.78 20.15 29.42
N MET A 1053 9.11 19.65 30.47
CA MET A 1053 9.70 19.07 31.68
C MET A 1053 9.55 17.55 31.66
N GLY A 1054 10.41 16.91 30.86
CA GLY A 1054 11.02 15.68 31.34
C GLY A 1054 12.02 16.04 32.44
N PHE A 1055 12.10 15.19 33.47
CA PHE A 1055 13.00 15.20 34.63
C PHE A 1055 12.42 15.69 35.98
N GLU A 1056 11.98 14.66 36.72
CA GLU A 1056 12.09 14.39 38.17
C GLU A 1056 10.86 14.50 39.10
N LYS A 1057 10.62 13.35 39.75
CA LYS A 1057 9.57 12.90 40.68
C LYS A 1057 8.18 12.61 40.08
N ILE A 1058 8.01 11.32 39.77
CA ILE A 1058 6.79 10.58 39.40
C ILE A 1058 5.69 11.46 38.80
N THR A 1059 5.65 11.50 37.46
CA THR A 1059 4.64 12.22 36.71
C THR A 1059 3.25 11.63 36.96
N LEU A 1060 2.20 12.46 36.83
CA LEU A 1060 0.80 12.01 36.84
C LEU A 1060 0.55 10.96 35.75
N GLU A 1061 1.28 11.04 34.64
CA GLU A 1061 1.24 10.07 33.55
C GLU A 1061 1.73 8.69 33.99
N HIS A 1062 2.90 8.58 34.63
CA HIS A 1062 3.40 7.31 35.17
C HIS A 1062 2.43 6.73 36.21
N LYS A 1063 1.85 7.58 37.07
CA LYS A 1063 0.81 7.13 38.02
C LYS A 1063 -0.39 6.56 37.30
N ARG A 1064 -0.90 7.25 36.29
CA ARG A 1064 -2.11 6.86 35.58
C ARG A 1064 -1.89 5.60 34.72
N GLN A 1065 -0.78 5.53 34.01
CA GLN A 1065 -0.38 4.34 33.25
C GLN A 1065 -0.34 3.11 34.16
N VAL A 1066 0.29 3.26 35.33
CA VAL A 1066 0.39 2.19 36.30
C VAL A 1066 -0.99 1.74 36.82
N LEU A 1067 -1.87 2.69 37.11
CA LEU A 1067 -3.24 2.39 37.57
C LEU A 1067 -4.09 1.71 36.49
N GLU A 1068 -3.97 2.12 35.23
CA GLU A 1068 -4.68 1.50 34.11
C GLU A 1068 -4.24 0.05 33.89
N GLU A 1069 -2.93 -0.17 33.82
CA GLU A 1069 -2.36 -1.50 33.60
C GLU A 1069 -2.66 -2.45 34.77
N LEU A 1070 -2.59 -1.95 36.01
CA LEU A 1070 -3.03 -2.71 37.18
C LEU A 1070 -4.53 -3.01 37.14
N ALA A 1071 -5.37 -2.07 36.70
CA ALA A 1071 -6.82 -2.28 36.61
C ALA A 1071 -7.17 -3.34 35.55
N ASP A 1072 -6.49 -3.34 34.41
CA ASP A 1072 -6.73 -4.30 33.33
C ASP A 1072 -6.24 -5.71 33.72
N ILE A 1073 -5.09 -5.81 34.38
CA ILE A 1073 -4.59 -7.09 34.93
C ILE A 1073 -5.51 -7.60 36.03
N LYS A 1074 -6.00 -6.73 36.91
CA LYS A 1074 -6.98 -7.08 37.94
C LYS A 1074 -8.26 -7.64 37.33
N ALA A 1075 -8.79 -6.98 36.30
CA ALA A 1075 -9.99 -7.45 35.59
C ALA A 1075 -9.75 -8.81 34.92
N LEU A 1076 -8.59 -9.02 34.30
CA LEU A 1076 -8.22 -10.29 33.70
C LEU A 1076 -8.16 -11.41 34.73
N PHE A 1077 -7.46 -11.23 35.85
CA PHE A 1077 -7.35 -12.27 36.89
C PHE A 1077 -8.67 -12.51 37.62
N ALA A 1078 -9.49 -11.46 37.80
CA ALA A 1078 -10.86 -11.61 38.31
C ALA A 1078 -11.72 -12.46 37.36
N SER A 1079 -11.64 -12.24 36.03
CA SER A 1079 -12.37 -13.05 35.04
C SER A 1079 -11.99 -14.53 35.05
N ARG A 1080 -10.79 -14.86 35.57
CA ARG A 1080 -10.29 -16.23 35.74
C ARG A 1080 -10.57 -16.82 37.11
N ASN A 1081 -11.29 -16.11 37.99
CA ASN A 1081 -11.56 -16.49 39.37
C ASN A 1081 -10.29 -16.68 40.23
N TRP A 1082 -9.25 -15.90 40.00
CA TRP A 1082 -7.99 -15.98 40.75
C TRP A 1082 -7.99 -15.15 42.06
N PHE A 1083 -9.06 -14.38 42.28
CA PHE A 1083 -9.33 -13.61 43.50
C PHE A 1083 -10.62 -14.07 44.20
N PRO A 1084 -10.65 -15.25 44.83
CA PRO A 1084 -11.82 -15.66 45.59
C PRO A 1084 -12.09 -14.66 46.74
N GLY A 1085 -13.27 -14.04 46.72
CA GLY A 1085 -13.66 -13.02 47.70
C GLY A 1085 -12.85 -11.72 47.55
N THR A 1086 -12.20 -11.29 48.64
CA THR A 1086 -11.32 -10.11 48.66
C THR A 1086 -9.84 -10.50 48.80
N SER A 1087 -9.48 -11.74 48.48
CA SER A 1087 -8.10 -12.22 48.56
C SER A 1087 -7.22 -11.71 47.41
N GLY A 1088 -5.91 -11.75 47.62
CA GLY A 1088 -4.89 -11.32 46.66
C GLY A 1088 -4.70 -9.82 46.57
N ASN A 1089 -3.55 -9.44 46.04
CA ASN A 1089 -3.20 -8.05 45.77
C ASN A 1089 -2.27 -7.97 44.54
N LEU A 1090 -2.28 -6.83 43.88
CA LEU A 1090 -1.44 -6.55 42.73
C LEU A 1090 -0.70 -5.25 42.98
N SER A 1091 0.54 -5.19 42.51
CA SER A 1091 1.36 -3.98 42.62
C SER A 1091 2.25 -3.77 41.41
N MET A 1092 2.59 -2.51 41.15
CA MET A 1092 3.52 -2.14 40.08
C MET A 1092 4.33 -0.91 40.46
N ARG A 1093 5.64 -0.96 40.23
CA ARG A 1093 6.61 0.09 40.54
C ARG A 1093 6.37 1.32 39.68
N VAL A 1094 6.56 2.50 40.28
CA VAL A 1094 6.33 3.78 39.61
C VAL A 1094 7.58 4.66 39.73
N GLY A 1095 8.13 5.06 38.58
CA GLY A 1095 9.36 5.83 38.50
C GLY A 1095 10.62 4.97 38.65
N ASP A 1096 11.77 5.64 38.77
CA ASP A 1096 13.08 4.98 38.88
C ASP A 1096 13.21 4.14 40.15
N PHE A 1097 14.10 3.14 40.13
CA PHE A 1097 14.36 2.27 41.28
C PHE A 1097 15.70 2.60 41.93
N ASP A 1098 15.62 2.92 43.21
CA ASP A 1098 16.73 2.87 44.15
C ASP A 1098 16.28 1.95 45.31
N PRO A 1099 17.06 0.92 45.70
CA PRO A 1099 16.75 0.08 46.86
C PRO A 1099 16.48 0.90 48.14
N GLU A 1100 17.09 2.09 48.26
CA GLU A 1100 16.89 3.01 49.37
C GLU A 1100 15.74 4.00 49.15
N GLN A 1101 15.20 4.10 47.93
CA GLN A 1101 14.10 5.00 47.61
C GLN A 1101 13.30 4.53 46.37
N PHE A 1102 12.16 3.86 46.59
CA PHE A 1102 11.24 3.47 45.52
C PHE A 1102 9.78 3.64 45.92
N TYR A 1103 8.91 3.69 44.91
CA TYR A 1103 7.46 3.89 45.05
C TYR A 1103 6.73 2.91 44.15
N PHE A 1104 5.54 2.48 44.57
CA PHE A 1104 4.71 1.59 43.76
C PHE A 1104 3.22 1.80 44.06
N ALA A 1105 2.38 1.51 43.07
CA ALA A 1105 0.94 1.39 43.28
C ALA A 1105 0.62 -0.02 43.76
N VAL A 1106 -0.32 -0.16 44.70
CA VAL A 1106 -0.75 -1.46 45.23
C VAL A 1106 -2.26 -1.47 45.45
N THR A 1107 -2.86 -2.66 45.38
CA THR A 1107 -4.31 -2.86 45.62
C THR A 1107 -4.70 -2.44 47.03
N ALA A 1108 -5.79 -1.68 47.16
CA ALA A 1108 -6.32 -1.25 48.44
C ALA A 1108 -6.98 -2.41 49.22
N SER A 1109 -6.82 -2.39 50.54
CA SER A 1109 -7.36 -3.43 51.42
C SER A 1109 -8.90 -3.47 51.41
N GLY A 1110 -9.48 -4.67 51.49
CA GLY A 1110 -10.93 -4.87 51.64
C GLY A 1110 -11.79 -4.55 50.41
N LYS A 1111 -11.19 -4.23 49.25
CA LYS A 1111 -11.93 -3.97 48.01
C LYS A 1111 -12.37 -5.25 47.32
N ASP A 1112 -13.50 -5.20 46.61
CA ASP A 1112 -13.92 -6.27 45.69
C ASP A 1112 -13.06 -6.21 44.42
N LYS A 1113 -12.38 -7.31 44.09
CA LYS A 1113 -11.42 -7.36 42.98
C LYS A 1113 -12.12 -7.54 41.63
N SER A 1114 -13.40 -7.92 41.62
CA SER A 1114 -14.21 -8.07 40.40
C SER A 1114 -14.75 -6.74 39.85
N LEU A 1115 -14.79 -5.70 40.69
CA LEU A 1115 -15.32 -4.39 40.32
C LEU A 1115 -14.17 -3.42 40.00
N ARG A 1116 -14.34 -2.56 38.99
CA ARG A 1116 -13.39 -1.49 38.67
C ARG A 1116 -13.86 -0.20 39.34
N THR A 1117 -13.15 0.23 40.38
CA THR A 1117 -13.49 1.43 41.16
C THR A 1117 -12.30 2.41 41.22
N PRO A 1118 -12.54 3.73 41.34
CA PRO A 1118 -11.46 4.71 41.54
C PRO A 1118 -10.63 4.49 42.81
N GLU A 1119 -11.12 3.67 43.73
CA GLU A 1119 -10.53 3.37 45.03
C GLU A 1119 -9.78 2.03 45.07
N ASP A 1120 -9.50 1.44 43.91
CA ASP A 1120 -8.91 0.10 43.80
C ASP A 1120 -7.45 0.03 44.21
N PHE A 1121 -6.72 1.14 44.07
CA PHE A 1121 -5.28 1.19 44.27
C PHE A 1121 -4.87 2.46 45.03
N LEU A 1122 -3.73 2.39 45.71
CA LEU A 1122 -3.07 3.53 46.35
C LEU A 1122 -1.57 3.47 46.11
N PHE A 1123 -0.90 4.62 46.15
CA PHE A 1123 0.55 4.70 46.04
C PHE A 1123 1.21 4.62 47.42
N VAL A 1124 2.24 3.79 47.53
CA VAL A 1124 3.02 3.59 48.76
C VAL A 1124 4.52 3.76 48.53
N ASP A 1125 5.25 4.06 49.61
CA ASP A 1125 6.71 4.10 49.64
C ASP A 1125 7.33 2.72 49.93
N LYS A 1126 8.66 2.67 50.02
CA LYS A 1126 9.44 1.47 50.37
C LYS A 1126 9.05 0.80 51.70
N HIS A 1127 8.32 1.50 52.57
CA HIS A 1127 7.84 0.98 53.85
C HIS A 1127 6.36 0.57 53.80
N GLY A 1128 5.74 0.60 52.61
CA GLY A 1128 4.32 0.30 52.42
C GLY A 1128 3.40 1.39 52.97
N LYS A 1129 3.93 2.60 53.23
CA LYS A 1129 3.14 3.72 53.75
C LYS A 1129 2.60 4.55 52.59
N ALA A 1130 1.32 4.92 52.67
CA ALA A 1130 0.69 5.76 51.67
C ALA A 1130 1.43 7.11 51.53
N ILE A 1131 1.77 7.49 50.31
CA ILE A 1131 2.52 8.73 50.00
C ILE A 1131 1.59 9.89 49.62
N GLU A 1132 0.29 9.61 49.47
CA GLU A 1132 -0.76 10.57 49.14
C GLU A 1132 -1.77 10.66 50.29
N ASN A 1133 -2.43 11.82 50.43
CA ASN A 1133 -3.53 11.97 51.37
C ASN A 1133 -4.74 11.17 50.85
N THR A 1134 -4.91 9.95 51.38
CA THR A 1134 -5.99 9.04 51.02
C THR A 1134 -6.63 8.40 52.26
N THR A 1135 -7.92 8.07 52.16
CA THR A 1135 -8.65 7.27 53.16
C THR A 1135 -8.44 5.77 52.98
N LEU A 1136 -7.81 5.35 51.87
CA LEU A 1136 -7.49 3.96 51.57
C LEU A 1136 -6.35 3.44 52.45
N LYS A 1137 -6.41 2.16 52.80
CA LYS A 1137 -5.37 1.48 53.58
C LYS A 1137 -4.67 0.41 52.73
N PRO A 1138 -3.33 0.33 52.78
CA PRO A 1138 -2.60 -0.77 52.15
C PRO A 1138 -2.91 -2.09 52.86
N SER A 1139 -2.85 -3.21 52.13
CA SER A 1139 -2.96 -4.55 52.72
C SER A 1139 -1.75 -4.85 53.62
N ALA A 1140 -1.91 -5.70 54.64
CA ALA A 1140 -0.79 -6.15 55.45
C ALA A 1140 0.29 -6.86 54.62
N GLU A 1141 -0.12 -7.56 53.57
CA GLU A 1141 0.73 -8.25 52.58
C GLU A 1141 1.60 -7.29 51.75
N THR A 1142 1.31 -5.98 51.76
CA THR A 1142 2.13 -4.96 51.08
C THR A 1142 3.59 -5.01 51.56
N LEU A 1143 3.84 -5.43 52.81
CA LEU A 1143 5.19 -5.58 53.35
C LEU A 1143 6.01 -6.64 52.59
N ILE A 1144 5.38 -7.72 52.14
CA ILE A 1144 6.03 -8.76 51.33
C ILE A 1144 6.41 -8.18 49.95
N HIS A 1145 5.57 -7.30 49.38
CA HIS A 1145 5.88 -6.60 48.13
C HIS A 1145 7.08 -5.67 48.30
N CYS A 1146 7.18 -4.95 49.42
CA CYS A 1146 8.32 -4.11 49.72
C CYS A 1146 9.64 -4.91 49.75
N GLU A 1147 9.64 -6.09 50.37
CA GLU A 1147 10.80 -6.98 50.41
C GLU A 1147 11.19 -7.47 49.01
N ILE A 1148 10.20 -7.94 48.23
CA ILE A 1148 10.43 -8.43 46.85
C ILE A 1148 10.98 -7.30 45.97
N TYR A 1149 10.37 -6.11 45.98
CA TYR A 1149 10.88 -4.96 45.21
C TYR A 1149 12.30 -4.57 45.62
N ARG A 1150 12.59 -4.51 46.93
CA ARG A 1150 13.91 -4.10 47.43
C ARG A 1150 15.02 -5.06 47.02
N LEU A 1151 14.75 -6.36 47.04
CA LEU A 1151 15.75 -7.40 46.74
C LEU A 1151 15.92 -7.64 45.24
N THR A 1152 14.86 -7.44 44.44
CA THR A 1152 14.85 -7.84 43.02
C THR A 1152 14.88 -6.67 42.04
N GLY A 1153 14.47 -5.47 42.45
CA GLY A 1153 14.30 -4.32 41.55
C GLY A 1153 13.22 -4.50 40.47
N CYS A 1154 12.34 -5.50 40.64
CA CYS A 1154 11.31 -5.83 39.67
C CYS A 1154 10.35 -4.67 39.39
N GLY A 1155 9.64 -4.75 38.25
CA GLY A 1155 8.67 -3.74 37.83
C GLY A 1155 7.26 -4.01 38.35
N ALA A 1156 6.89 -5.27 38.54
CA ALA A 1156 5.57 -5.66 39.04
C ALA A 1156 5.63 -6.91 39.93
N VAL A 1157 4.71 -6.99 40.90
CA VAL A 1157 4.52 -8.15 41.80
C VAL A 1157 3.02 -8.43 41.92
N PHE A 1158 2.62 -9.68 41.63
CA PHE A 1158 1.24 -10.14 41.65
C PHE A 1158 1.05 -11.28 42.64
N HIS A 1159 0.01 -11.16 43.47
CA HIS A 1159 -0.38 -12.15 44.45
C HIS A 1159 -1.81 -12.64 44.19
N VAL A 1160 -1.97 -13.97 44.03
CA VAL A 1160 -3.27 -14.61 43.76
C VAL A 1160 -3.46 -15.91 44.53
N HIS A 1161 -4.71 -16.33 44.67
CA HIS A 1161 -5.13 -17.48 45.48
C HIS A 1161 -5.92 -18.47 44.61
N THR A 1162 -5.22 -19.27 43.81
CA THR A 1162 -5.87 -20.29 43.00
C THR A 1162 -5.97 -21.61 43.77
N VAL A 1163 -6.79 -22.52 43.26
CA VAL A 1163 -6.92 -23.87 43.82
C VAL A 1163 -5.58 -24.61 43.79
N PHE A 1164 -4.85 -24.54 42.68
CA PHE A 1164 -3.63 -25.33 42.50
C PHE A 1164 -2.47 -24.83 43.36
N ASN A 1165 -2.28 -23.52 43.46
CA ASN A 1165 -1.20 -22.96 44.28
C ASN A 1165 -1.42 -23.23 45.79
N ASN A 1166 -2.67 -23.24 46.26
CA ASN A 1166 -3.01 -23.59 47.62
C ASN A 1166 -2.79 -25.08 47.91
N LEU A 1167 -3.30 -25.97 47.05
CA LEU A 1167 -3.15 -27.42 47.25
C LEU A 1167 -1.68 -27.87 47.20
N ILE A 1168 -0.91 -27.35 46.24
CA ILE A 1168 0.50 -27.70 46.09
C ILE A 1168 1.34 -27.13 47.24
N SER A 1169 1.07 -25.91 47.69
CA SER A 1169 1.79 -25.34 48.84
C SER A 1169 1.54 -26.10 50.15
N GLU A 1170 0.35 -26.69 50.34
CA GLU A 1170 0.08 -27.56 51.49
C GLU A 1170 0.80 -28.89 51.36
N PHE A 1171 0.69 -29.51 50.18
CA PHE A 1171 1.25 -30.84 49.94
C PHE A 1171 2.76 -30.89 50.16
N PHE A 1172 3.49 -29.89 49.63
CA PHE A 1172 4.95 -29.78 49.81
C PHE A 1172 5.33 -28.87 50.99
N GLY A 1173 4.36 -28.45 51.80
CA GLY A 1173 4.58 -27.48 52.88
C GLY A 1173 5.54 -27.96 53.97
N ALA A 1174 5.73 -29.27 54.13
CA ALA A 1174 6.73 -29.85 55.04
C ALA A 1174 8.15 -29.85 54.45
N ASP A 1175 8.28 -29.88 53.12
CA ASP A 1175 9.55 -29.90 52.39
C ASP A 1175 10.13 -28.49 52.17
N GLY A 1176 9.34 -27.45 52.49
CA GLY A 1176 9.74 -26.04 52.42
C GLY A 1176 9.87 -25.48 51.01
N HIS A 1177 9.63 -26.28 49.96
CA HIS A 1177 9.63 -25.84 48.57
C HIS A 1177 8.87 -26.83 47.69
N VAL A 1178 8.39 -26.38 46.54
CA VAL A 1178 7.79 -27.22 45.50
C VAL A 1178 8.88 -27.61 44.48
N PRO A 1179 9.23 -28.90 44.35
CA PRO A 1179 10.18 -29.35 43.33
C PRO A 1179 9.47 -29.58 41.99
N ILE A 1180 9.87 -28.83 40.95
CA ILE A 1180 9.34 -28.98 39.60
C ILE A 1180 10.49 -29.33 38.67
N GLN A 1181 10.39 -30.45 37.95
CA GLN A 1181 11.43 -30.90 37.05
C GLN A 1181 10.87 -31.34 35.69
N GLY A 1182 11.58 -31.00 34.61
CA GLY A 1182 11.34 -31.60 33.28
C GLY A 1182 10.04 -31.17 32.60
N ILE A 1183 9.43 -30.06 33.03
CA ILE A 1183 8.27 -29.47 32.37
C ILE A 1183 8.71 -28.30 31.48
N GLU A 1184 8.35 -28.33 30.20
CA GLU A 1184 8.76 -27.35 29.18
C GLU A 1184 8.53 -25.89 29.60
N LEU A 1185 7.46 -25.63 30.36
CA LEU A 1185 7.06 -24.29 30.75
C LEU A 1185 7.97 -23.63 31.81
N ILE A 1186 8.94 -24.36 32.39
CA ILE A 1186 10.01 -23.78 33.23
C ILE A 1186 10.79 -22.70 32.48
N LYS A 1187 10.86 -22.79 31.15
CA LYS A 1187 11.46 -21.78 30.25
C LYS A 1187 10.83 -20.40 30.37
N ALA A 1188 9.59 -20.31 30.86
CA ALA A 1188 8.94 -19.04 31.16
C ALA A 1188 9.71 -18.20 32.19
N PHE A 1189 10.57 -18.80 33.01
CA PHE A 1189 11.41 -18.11 34.01
C PHE A 1189 12.83 -17.80 33.49
N ASN A 1190 13.05 -17.90 32.17
CA ASN A 1190 14.37 -17.77 31.52
C ASN A 1190 15.38 -18.87 31.91
N ILE A 1191 14.89 -20.04 32.36
CA ILE A 1191 15.69 -21.24 32.66
C ILE A 1191 15.53 -22.22 31.49
N TRP A 1192 16.60 -22.46 30.73
CA TRP A 1192 16.51 -23.15 29.44
C TRP A 1192 17.10 -24.56 29.39
N GLU A 1193 17.57 -25.05 30.53
CA GLU A 1193 18.22 -26.36 30.67
C GLU A 1193 17.27 -27.50 30.30
N GLU A 1194 17.82 -28.54 29.67
CA GLU A 1194 17.09 -29.78 29.39
C GLU A 1194 16.86 -30.55 30.69
N ASN A 1195 15.60 -30.88 30.99
CA ASN A 1195 15.18 -31.38 32.31
C ASN A 1195 15.43 -30.43 33.49
N ALA A 1196 15.39 -29.11 33.25
CA ALA A 1196 15.50 -28.08 34.28
C ALA A 1196 14.69 -28.42 35.54
N GLU A 1197 15.33 -28.27 36.70
CA GLU A 1197 14.71 -28.38 38.02
C GLU A 1197 14.61 -26.98 38.63
N ILE A 1198 13.43 -26.59 39.08
CA ILE A 1198 13.23 -25.40 39.89
C ILE A 1198 12.64 -25.78 41.23
N ARG A 1199 12.99 -25.01 42.26
CA ARG A 1199 12.45 -25.14 43.61
C ARG A 1199 11.73 -23.86 43.96
N VAL A 1200 10.39 -23.90 43.98
CA VAL A 1200 9.59 -22.74 44.36
C VAL A 1200 9.49 -22.70 45.88
N PRO A 1201 10.10 -21.73 46.58
CA PRO A 1201 10.12 -21.71 48.04
C PRO A 1201 8.71 -21.61 48.64
N ILE A 1202 8.47 -22.29 49.76
CA ILE A 1202 7.23 -22.19 50.54
C ILE A 1202 7.54 -21.58 51.91
N LEU A 1203 6.96 -20.42 52.17
CA LEU A 1203 6.97 -19.77 53.47
C LEU A 1203 5.85 -20.31 54.37
N PRO A 1204 6.09 -20.39 55.69
CA PRO A 1204 5.04 -20.69 56.66
C PRO A 1204 4.04 -19.54 56.74
N ASN A 1205 2.76 -19.88 56.87
CA ASN A 1205 1.68 -18.91 56.98
C ASN A 1205 1.38 -18.61 58.45
N PHE A 1206 1.82 -17.46 58.93
CA PHE A 1206 1.52 -16.95 60.27
C PHE A 1206 0.36 -15.94 60.23
N ALA A 1207 -0.34 -15.75 61.34
CA ALA A 1207 -1.34 -14.68 61.45
C ALA A 1207 -0.72 -13.27 61.40
N ASP A 1208 0.57 -13.15 61.73
CA ASP A 1208 1.33 -11.89 61.72
C ASP A 1208 2.16 -11.78 60.43
N ILE A 1209 1.64 -11.00 59.46
CA ILE A 1209 2.28 -10.79 58.15
C ILE A 1209 3.67 -10.10 58.24
N PRO A 1210 3.91 -9.11 59.12
CA PRO A 1210 5.26 -8.55 59.31
C PRO A 1210 6.33 -9.62 59.60
N SER A 1211 6.04 -10.58 60.47
CA SER A 1211 6.95 -11.71 60.75
C SER A 1211 7.23 -12.59 59.53
N ILE A 1212 6.30 -12.66 58.56
CA ILE A 1212 6.49 -13.40 57.31
C ILE A 1212 7.37 -12.60 56.34
N ALA A 1213 7.17 -11.27 56.26
CA ALA A 1213 7.99 -10.40 55.42
C ALA A 1213 9.48 -10.49 55.79
N GLU A 1214 9.81 -10.60 57.09
CA GLU A 1214 11.20 -10.80 57.56
C GLU A 1214 11.85 -12.10 57.06
N LEU A 1215 11.07 -13.11 56.68
CA LEU A 1215 11.56 -14.37 56.14
C LEU A 1215 11.84 -14.32 54.63
N VAL A 1216 11.26 -13.36 53.91
CA VAL A 1216 11.37 -13.24 52.44
C VAL A 1216 12.83 -13.17 51.97
N PRO A 1217 13.73 -12.35 52.58
CA PRO A 1217 15.12 -12.29 52.16
C PRO A 1217 15.88 -13.62 52.26
N GLY A 1218 15.49 -14.49 53.19
CA GLY A 1218 16.17 -15.77 53.42
C GLY A 1218 15.77 -16.89 52.45
N VAL A 1219 14.70 -16.71 51.68
CA VAL A 1219 14.15 -17.74 50.78
C VAL A 1219 14.08 -17.32 49.32
N LEU A 1220 14.29 -16.03 49.01
CA LEU A 1220 14.14 -15.52 47.65
C LEU A 1220 15.27 -16.05 46.75
N ASP A 1221 14.90 -16.77 45.69
CA ASP A 1221 15.81 -17.17 44.63
C ASP A 1221 15.70 -16.18 43.46
N ALA A 1222 16.82 -15.58 43.05
CA ALA A 1222 16.86 -14.62 41.96
C ALA A 1222 16.50 -15.25 40.59
N ASN A 1223 16.65 -16.57 40.45
CA ASN A 1223 16.36 -17.30 39.21
C ASN A 1223 14.92 -17.82 39.14
N VAL A 1224 14.22 -17.94 40.28
CA VAL A 1224 12.84 -18.42 40.35
C VAL A 1224 11.94 -17.27 40.80
N PRO A 1225 11.23 -16.59 39.88
CA PRO A 1225 10.52 -15.36 40.17
C PRO A 1225 9.15 -15.59 40.86
N GLY A 1226 9.13 -16.45 41.88
CA GLY A 1226 7.95 -16.72 42.68
C GLY A 1226 8.21 -17.36 44.04
N ILE A 1227 7.39 -17.00 45.03
CA ILE A 1227 7.35 -17.62 46.37
C ILE A 1227 5.92 -17.99 46.74
N LEU A 1228 5.73 -19.12 47.40
CA LEU A 1228 4.43 -19.55 47.93
C LEU A 1228 4.34 -19.25 49.41
N LEU A 1229 3.16 -18.86 49.85
CA LEU A 1229 2.80 -18.84 51.25
C LEU A 1229 1.82 -20.00 51.50
N ARG A 1230 2.16 -20.91 52.42
CA ARG A 1230 1.44 -22.18 52.63
C ARG A 1230 -0.05 -21.96 52.94
N ASN A 1231 -0.95 -22.62 52.21
CA ASN A 1231 -2.41 -22.42 52.31
C ASN A 1231 -2.88 -20.96 52.14
N HIS A 1232 -2.11 -20.16 51.42
CA HIS A 1232 -2.42 -18.75 51.23
C HIS A 1232 -2.43 -18.44 49.73
N GLY A 1233 -1.29 -18.47 49.06
CA GLY A 1233 -1.21 -18.15 47.64
C GLY A 1233 0.22 -17.93 47.17
N ILE A 1234 0.38 -17.56 45.90
CA ILE A 1234 1.69 -17.30 45.28
C ILE A 1234 1.93 -15.80 45.12
N TYR A 1235 3.16 -15.36 45.34
CA TYR A 1235 3.68 -14.07 44.90
C TYR A 1235 4.60 -14.31 43.71
N ALA A 1236 4.31 -13.73 42.55
CA ALA A 1236 5.14 -13.81 41.35
C ALA A 1236 5.51 -12.41 40.87
N TRP A 1237 6.73 -12.22 40.37
CA TRP A 1237 7.23 -10.90 39.97
C TRP A 1237 7.93 -10.92 38.60
N GLY A 1238 8.10 -9.76 37.99
CA GLY A 1238 8.76 -9.61 36.69
C GLY A 1238 9.24 -8.18 36.44
N LYS A 1239 10.07 -7.97 35.42
CA LYS A 1239 10.63 -6.64 35.08
C LYS A 1239 9.56 -5.60 34.73
N ASP A 1240 8.39 -6.07 34.31
CA ASP A 1240 7.20 -5.31 33.95
C ASP A 1240 5.94 -6.17 34.23
N ALA A 1241 4.76 -5.58 34.05
CA ALA A 1241 3.48 -6.24 34.29
C ALA A 1241 3.27 -7.47 33.39
N PHE A 1242 3.74 -7.41 32.14
CA PHE A 1242 3.62 -8.52 31.19
C PHE A 1242 4.45 -9.73 31.65
N GLU A 1243 5.70 -9.51 32.06
CA GLU A 1243 6.56 -10.58 32.53
C GLU A 1243 6.08 -11.16 33.86
N ALA A 1244 5.62 -10.32 34.81
CA ALA A 1244 5.03 -10.79 36.06
C ALA A 1244 3.77 -11.64 35.82
N LYS A 1245 2.92 -11.22 34.86
CA LYS A 1245 1.76 -12.01 34.42
C LYS A 1245 2.19 -13.35 33.81
N ARG A 1246 3.16 -13.34 32.89
CA ARG A 1246 3.69 -14.55 32.25
C ARG A 1246 4.23 -15.54 33.27
N HIS A 1247 5.00 -15.07 34.25
CA HIS A 1247 5.54 -15.91 35.33
C HIS A 1247 4.41 -16.50 36.16
N LEU A 1248 3.41 -15.70 36.52
CA LEU A 1248 2.27 -16.18 37.29
C LEU A 1248 1.46 -17.25 36.52
N GLU A 1249 1.15 -17.02 35.25
CA GLU A 1249 0.46 -18.00 34.39
C GLU A 1249 1.27 -19.30 34.24
N ALA A 1250 2.59 -19.20 34.15
CA ALA A 1250 3.47 -20.36 34.10
C ALA A 1250 3.45 -21.15 35.41
N PHE A 1251 3.54 -20.48 36.57
CA PHE A 1251 3.44 -21.16 37.87
C PHE A 1251 2.10 -21.88 38.04
N GLU A 1252 0.99 -21.24 37.66
CA GLU A 1252 -0.33 -21.85 37.74
C GLU A 1252 -0.44 -23.12 36.91
N PHE A 1253 0.06 -23.09 35.67
CA PHE A 1253 0.12 -24.29 34.83
C PHE A 1253 1.02 -25.37 35.45
N LEU A 1254 2.20 -25.01 35.97
CA LEU A 1254 3.12 -25.97 36.58
C LEU A 1254 2.52 -26.63 37.82
N PHE A 1255 1.85 -25.86 38.69
CA PHE A 1255 1.16 -26.38 39.86
C PHE A 1255 -0.03 -27.27 39.48
N GLU A 1256 -0.77 -26.92 38.44
CA GLU A 1256 -1.84 -27.77 37.92
C GLU A 1256 -1.29 -29.11 37.40
N VAL A 1257 -0.21 -29.09 36.62
CA VAL A 1257 0.45 -30.31 36.12
C VAL A 1257 0.93 -31.17 37.27
N MET A 1258 1.59 -30.58 38.27
CA MET A 1258 2.03 -31.33 39.46
C MET A 1258 0.87 -31.95 40.21
N TYR A 1259 -0.20 -31.19 40.44
CA TYR A 1259 -1.39 -31.68 41.11
C TYR A 1259 -2.00 -32.88 40.36
N ARG A 1260 -2.16 -32.76 39.04
CA ARG A 1260 -2.67 -33.85 38.19
C ARG A 1260 -1.73 -35.05 38.19
N GLN A 1261 -0.41 -34.86 38.19
CA GLN A 1261 0.56 -35.95 38.31
C GLN A 1261 0.46 -36.67 39.67
N LEU A 1262 0.25 -35.94 40.76
CA LEU A 1262 0.04 -36.51 42.09
C LEU A 1262 -1.27 -37.33 42.14
N LEU A 1263 -2.35 -36.84 41.52
CA LEU A 1263 -3.59 -37.61 41.38
C LEU A 1263 -3.39 -38.91 40.59
N LEU A 1264 -2.65 -38.86 39.49
CA LEU A 1264 -2.33 -40.05 38.69
C LEU A 1264 -1.49 -41.07 39.46
N LYS A 1265 -0.51 -40.61 40.26
CA LYS A 1265 0.28 -41.48 41.14
C LYS A 1265 -0.56 -42.07 42.29
N GLY A 1266 -1.54 -41.31 42.79
CA GLY A 1266 -2.50 -41.74 43.81
C GLY A 1266 -3.53 -42.77 43.32
N ALA A 1267 -3.89 -42.75 42.03
CA ALA A 1267 -4.82 -43.72 41.43
C ALA A 1267 -4.19 -45.12 41.17
N THR A 1268 -2.88 -45.25 41.33
CA THR A 1268 -2.13 -46.53 41.23
C THR A 1268 -1.79 -47.15 42.59
N LYS A 1269 -2.42 -46.71 43.70
CA LYS A 1269 -2.34 -47.36 45.01
C LYS A 1269 -3.67 -47.90 45.47
#